data_AF-A0A178AIE2-F1
#
_entry.id   AF-A0A178AIE2-F1
#
_cell.length_a   1.000
_cell.length_b   1.000
_cell.length_c   1.000
_cell.angle_alpha   90.00
_cell.angle_beta   90.00
_cell.angle_gamma   90.00
#
_symmetry.space_group_name_H-M   'P 1'
#
loop_
_entity.id
_entity.type
_entity.pdbx_description
1 polymer ?
#
loop_
_entity_poly.entity_id
_entity_poly.type
_entity_poly.pdbx_seq_one_letter_code
_entity_poly.pdbx_strand_id
1 'polypeptide(L)'
;MAEEKVQTFDIPKTCKAGVVVNEGPDFHVEVQDVDVPEPGPTDVLIKLNATGICHSDLHFMLNDWALPKMSDLGTKCAGHEGAGVIVKVGDQVKTLKPGMRAGYKPIQDTCGVCDLCRNGNECYCAKAVLTGLMVDGSYKQYIVSPERYTTLIPDGVSDEIAGPIMCSASTIYTSIKESALKPGDWAVFPGAGGGVGLQGVQLAKAMGLRAVAVDTGEDKRKLCMEVGGAEEFIDFKKVDNVAEEIVRICDGIGAHGVFVTAVQTYPSSISYLGGRVGGKVMCIGLPPAGTQHIDVDPGQMCFRKQSVTGTLVSSMADVDKTLDFARRGLLKPIYTVYPLSKFNEAVQKLRRGEIAGRAVVDFNQPECTGYRCAVHVDGMSRSPHNQSPPGLAEASSSRASNGKQPAVEDDHSDEEALLADDPLERDLPEQISFKRKQKTTTSSFGFPRFLSSPLGTPNRGSPLPRSPNNRLQQLRNGSSSANGSTELILNYLDTPGNAGEHLQDTKDANGLDWYVEGPGRRVGYDDLTAIDWIFEYAKERQRLRFLYASASGILGHVKQLVDASQVWIILVAAGILSGGIAAFIDVASDWLGDLKTGYCSNVDGDGRFYLNKSFCCWGYSELSQCHDWHPWGNALGIGAFGGRWVVEYIFFVLFSILFAAGASLLVREFSPYARQSGIPEIKTVLGGFVIRHFLGGWTLVTKTIGLCLAVASGLWLGKEGPLVHVACCSANLFMKLFSNVNGNEARKREVFSAAAAAGISVAFGAPVGGVLFSLEQLSYYFPDKTMWSSFVCAMVAAVTLQACNPFRTGELVLFQVTYHSGWHDFELVPFACLGILGGLCGGLFIKLNMGVAEWRKNRTYLKGPVTEVVIVSGLTAFINYPIKFMRAQASELVHILFAECADLTEDTLGLCKSGKANTGVIALLLISAGLGVILASFTFGLTIPAGIILPSMAIGGLYGRAVGLSVSVVQQAWPSLFVFSSCEPDVPCVTPGTYAIVGAASALAGTTRMTVSIVVIMFELTGALTYVLPIMIAVMISKWIGDAISPRGIYESWIHFNGYPFLDNRDDNGSSIPDVSAAHVMTRIEDLTAITATGHTIGSLRQMLAQQRFRGFPVIDNSRDALLLGYISRTELAYALKAALSPPRNLTDDIEAYFSHQPLSDPTTSLDLRPWMDQTPITLNAKASFQLTMSMFQKLGLRYVLFTDRGMLKGLLTKKDVWYVMNGMEEDREEGGAGLGVARGGLREERDGMEDDNEERGLLGTPEEERDDFIGNDR
;
A
#
# COMPACT_ATOMS: atom_id res chain seq x y z
N MET A 1 -43.61 -43.02 7.75
CA MET A 1 -42.68 -42.86 8.89
C MET A 1 -42.07 -44.22 9.17
N ALA A 2 -40.88 -44.48 8.65
CA ALA A 2 -40.08 -45.64 9.04
C ALA A 2 -39.20 -45.18 10.21
N GLU A 3 -39.33 -45.83 11.37
CA GLU A 3 -38.39 -45.64 12.49
C GLU A 3 -37.01 -46.15 12.02
N GLU A 4 -36.08 -45.24 11.75
CA GLU A 4 -34.66 -45.59 11.56
C GLU A 4 -34.15 -46.18 12.87
N LYS A 5 -33.84 -47.48 12.89
CA LYS A 5 -33.15 -48.14 14.00
C LYS A 5 -31.83 -47.39 14.28
N VAL A 6 -31.73 -46.71 15.42
CA VAL A 6 -30.47 -46.14 15.90
C VAL A 6 -29.49 -47.29 16.12
N GLN A 7 -28.44 -47.34 15.31
CA GLN A 7 -27.41 -48.37 15.40
C GLN A 7 -26.65 -48.19 16.73
N THR A 8 -26.82 -49.15 17.64
CA THR A 8 -26.19 -49.15 18.96
C THR A 8 -24.87 -49.93 18.89
N PHE A 9 -23.78 -49.30 19.34
CA PHE A 9 -22.44 -49.88 19.36
C PHE A 9 -22.06 -50.25 20.80
N ASP A 10 -21.41 -51.41 20.98
CA ASP A 10 -20.81 -51.79 22.26
C ASP A 10 -19.45 -51.09 22.41
N ILE A 11 -19.34 -50.20 23.40
CA ILE A 11 -18.17 -49.32 23.60
C ILE A 11 -17.39 -49.83 24.81
N PRO A 12 -16.13 -50.28 24.64
CA PRO A 12 -15.33 -50.78 25.74
C PRO A 12 -14.87 -49.64 26.66
N LYS A 13 -14.51 -49.97 27.92
CA LYS A 13 -13.96 -48.98 28.87
C LYS A 13 -12.54 -48.54 28.49
N THR A 14 -11.76 -49.45 27.94
CA THR A 14 -10.37 -49.21 27.49
C THR A 14 -10.23 -49.59 26.02
N CYS A 15 -9.31 -48.94 25.33
CA CYS A 15 -8.97 -49.21 23.94
C CYS A 15 -7.45 -49.19 23.73
N LYS A 16 -6.99 -49.75 22.61
CA LYS A 16 -5.57 -49.73 22.26
C LYS A 16 -5.17 -48.36 21.72
N ALA A 17 -3.99 -47.91 22.10
CA ALA A 17 -3.39 -46.70 21.54
C ALA A 17 -1.87 -46.82 21.42
N GLY A 18 -1.30 -46.20 20.39
CA GLY A 18 0.13 -45.93 20.29
C GLY A 18 0.49 -44.76 21.20
N VAL A 19 1.07 -45.06 22.36
CA VAL A 19 1.54 -44.08 23.34
C VAL A 19 3.00 -43.75 23.05
N VAL A 20 3.32 -42.47 23.04
CA VAL A 20 4.69 -41.98 22.86
C VAL A 20 5.46 -42.13 24.18
N VAL A 21 6.60 -42.81 24.13
CA VAL A 21 7.49 -43.02 25.27
C VAL A 21 8.82 -42.33 24.97
N ASN A 22 9.40 -41.68 25.98
CA ASN A 22 10.67 -40.94 25.89
C ASN A 22 10.66 -39.85 24.79
N GLU A 23 9.65 -38.96 24.82
CA GLU A 23 9.56 -37.79 23.92
C GLU A 23 10.91 -37.05 23.81
N GLY A 24 11.36 -36.78 22.59
CA GLY A 24 12.70 -36.29 22.27
C GLY A 24 13.41 -37.15 21.22
N PRO A 25 14.74 -37.03 21.06
CA PRO A 25 15.49 -37.77 20.03
C PRO A 25 15.36 -39.29 20.09
N ASP A 26 15.14 -39.84 21.28
CA ASP A 26 15.09 -41.28 21.57
C ASP A 26 13.64 -41.83 21.65
N PHE A 27 12.65 -41.08 21.15
CA PHE A 27 11.26 -41.49 21.23
C PHE A 27 10.99 -42.83 20.54
N HIS A 28 10.04 -43.58 21.11
CA HIS A 28 9.43 -44.74 20.47
C HIS A 28 7.94 -44.83 20.81
N VAL A 29 7.18 -45.54 19.99
CA VAL A 29 5.73 -45.74 20.19
C VAL A 29 5.48 -47.12 20.78
N GLU A 30 4.75 -47.19 21.89
CA GLU A 30 4.32 -48.45 22.50
C GLU A 30 2.80 -48.59 22.42
N VAL A 31 2.32 -49.78 22.06
CA VAL A 31 0.88 -50.06 22.06
C VAL A 31 0.45 -50.39 23.49
N GLN A 32 -0.38 -49.53 24.08
CA GLN A 32 -0.88 -49.67 25.46
C GLN A 32 -2.42 -49.63 25.49
N ASP A 33 -3.02 -50.17 26.55
CA ASP A 33 -4.45 -49.98 26.84
C ASP A 33 -4.65 -48.65 27.56
N VAL A 34 -5.52 -47.79 27.01
CA VAL A 34 -5.86 -46.47 27.53
C VAL A 34 -7.37 -46.32 27.66
N ASP A 35 -7.84 -45.39 28.49
CA ASP A 35 -9.27 -45.16 28.68
C ASP A 35 -9.94 -44.60 27.41
N VAL A 36 -11.13 -45.12 27.11
CA VAL A 36 -12.00 -44.55 26.07
C VAL A 36 -12.59 -43.23 26.57
N PRO A 37 -12.41 -42.11 25.85
CA PRO A 37 -12.95 -40.82 26.26
C PRO A 37 -14.48 -40.80 26.13
N GLU A 38 -15.15 -40.13 27.06
CA GLU A 38 -16.58 -39.86 26.98
C GLU A 38 -16.83 -38.57 26.17
N PRO A 39 -17.70 -38.58 25.13
CA PRO A 39 -18.00 -37.38 24.37
C PRO A 39 -18.81 -36.37 25.22
N GLY A 40 -18.50 -35.08 25.12
CA GLY A 40 -19.29 -34.02 25.72
C GLY A 40 -20.64 -33.82 25.01
N PRO A 41 -21.51 -32.91 25.50
CA PRO A 41 -22.86 -32.72 24.96
C PRO A 41 -22.90 -32.38 23.46
N THR A 42 -21.88 -31.72 22.93
CA THR A 42 -21.78 -31.26 21.53
C THR A 42 -20.82 -32.10 20.69
N ASP A 43 -20.27 -33.17 21.25
CA ASP A 43 -19.18 -33.91 20.64
C ASP A 43 -19.64 -35.27 20.13
N VAL A 44 -18.86 -35.84 19.22
CA VAL A 44 -19.04 -37.19 18.72
C VAL A 44 -17.84 -38.04 19.10
N LEU A 45 -18.10 -39.31 19.43
CA LEU A 45 -17.08 -40.33 19.66
C LEU A 45 -16.90 -41.11 18.36
N ILE A 46 -15.69 -41.09 17.82
CA ILE A 46 -15.33 -41.78 16.58
C ILE A 46 -14.44 -42.96 16.93
N LYS A 47 -14.83 -44.16 16.48
CA LYS A 47 -13.98 -45.35 16.47
C LYS A 47 -13.19 -45.35 15.18
N LEU A 48 -11.89 -45.13 15.27
CA LEU A 48 -10.99 -45.11 14.12
C LEU A 48 -10.75 -46.54 13.62
N ASN A 49 -10.90 -46.72 12.32
CA ASN A 49 -10.56 -47.96 11.61
C ASN A 49 -9.12 -47.91 11.10
N ALA A 50 -8.69 -46.74 10.63
CA ALA A 50 -7.35 -46.53 10.11
C ALA A 50 -6.80 -45.17 10.56
N THR A 51 -5.48 -45.09 10.71
CA THR A 51 -4.75 -43.82 10.86
C THR A 51 -3.56 -43.77 9.92
N GLY A 52 -3.41 -42.66 9.20
CA GLY A 52 -2.15 -42.36 8.52
C GLY A 52 -1.04 -41.99 9.53
N ILE A 53 0.21 -42.14 9.11
CA ILE A 53 1.39 -41.67 9.86
C ILE A 53 2.01 -40.51 9.07
N CYS A 54 1.98 -39.31 9.67
CA CYS A 54 2.51 -38.10 9.07
C CYS A 54 3.93 -37.78 9.58
N HIS A 55 4.72 -37.08 8.77
CA HIS A 55 6.03 -36.59 9.22
C HIS A 55 5.90 -35.54 10.32
N SER A 56 4.81 -34.75 10.33
CA SER A 56 4.50 -33.80 11.40
C SER A 56 4.28 -34.49 12.75
N ASP A 57 3.79 -35.74 12.77
CA ASP A 57 3.70 -36.51 14.02
C ASP A 57 5.10 -36.80 14.59
N LEU A 58 6.08 -37.05 13.71
CA LEU A 58 7.47 -37.26 14.13
C LEU A 58 8.05 -36.01 14.77
N HIS A 59 7.75 -34.82 14.24
CA HIS A 59 8.21 -33.54 14.82
C HIS A 59 7.64 -33.30 16.23
N PHE A 60 6.36 -33.63 16.45
CA PHE A 60 5.78 -33.60 17.80
C PHE A 60 6.46 -34.59 18.75
N MET A 61 6.73 -35.82 18.29
CA MET A 61 7.40 -36.84 19.13
C MET A 61 8.89 -36.56 19.37
N LEU A 62 9.57 -35.91 18.40
CA LEU A 62 10.97 -35.47 18.51
C LEU A 62 11.14 -34.21 19.36
N ASN A 63 10.07 -33.43 19.51
CA ASN A 63 10.10 -32.10 20.12
C ASN A 63 11.20 -31.21 19.50
N ASP A 64 11.22 -31.16 18.17
CA ASP A 64 12.24 -30.43 17.38
C ASP A 64 11.70 -29.17 16.67
N TRP A 65 10.41 -28.88 16.83
CA TRP A 65 9.81 -27.58 16.54
C TRP A 65 9.86 -26.68 17.77
N ALA A 66 9.91 -25.37 17.55
CA ALA A 66 9.88 -24.36 18.61
C ALA A 66 8.47 -24.22 19.24
N LEU A 67 7.92 -25.33 19.71
CA LEU A 67 6.60 -25.49 20.33
C LEU A 67 6.76 -26.16 21.72
N PRO A 68 5.77 -26.05 22.61
CA PRO A 68 5.75 -26.83 23.84
C PRO A 68 5.73 -28.33 23.57
N LYS A 69 6.27 -29.13 24.50
CA LYS A 69 6.24 -30.59 24.44
C LYS A 69 4.81 -31.10 24.48
N MET A 70 4.52 -32.20 23.77
CA MET A 70 3.19 -32.81 23.80
C MET A 70 2.85 -33.32 25.21
N SER A 71 3.85 -33.83 25.93
CA SER A 71 3.69 -34.31 27.31
C SER A 71 3.37 -33.19 28.31
N ASP A 72 3.93 -31.99 28.11
CA ASP A 72 3.65 -30.82 28.95
C ASP A 72 2.19 -30.34 28.81
N LEU A 73 1.56 -30.63 27.66
CA LEU A 73 0.15 -30.32 27.38
C LEU A 73 -0.80 -31.46 27.75
N GLY A 74 -0.28 -32.57 28.30
CA GLY A 74 -1.07 -33.72 28.72
C GLY A 74 -1.41 -34.71 27.60
N THR A 75 -0.85 -34.54 26.41
CA THR A 75 -1.07 -35.41 25.25
C THR A 75 -0.12 -36.61 25.30
N LYS A 76 -0.66 -37.82 25.10
CA LYS A 76 0.11 -39.08 25.15
C LYS A 76 0.17 -39.80 23.80
N CYS A 77 -0.83 -39.55 22.95
CA CYS A 77 -0.95 -40.17 21.64
C CYS A 77 -0.80 -39.10 20.55
N ALA A 78 0.16 -39.29 19.63
CA ALA A 78 0.30 -38.46 18.44
C ALA A 78 -0.73 -38.87 17.35
N GLY A 79 -0.62 -38.30 16.15
CA GLY A 79 -1.46 -38.64 15.00
C GLY A 79 -2.55 -37.63 14.71
N HIS A 80 -2.79 -37.36 13.43
CA HIS A 80 -3.81 -36.41 13.00
C HIS A 80 -4.46 -36.78 11.65
N GLU A 81 -4.49 -38.08 11.35
CA GLU A 81 -4.93 -38.62 10.06
C GLU A 81 -5.87 -39.81 10.23
N GLY A 82 -6.90 -39.64 11.06
CA GLY A 82 -7.83 -40.72 11.39
C GLY A 82 -9.00 -40.83 10.40
N ALA A 83 -9.45 -42.05 10.16
CA ALA A 83 -10.72 -42.33 9.49
C ALA A 83 -11.45 -43.48 10.20
N GLY A 84 -12.76 -43.34 10.38
CA GLY A 84 -13.55 -44.36 11.06
C GLY A 84 -15.04 -44.04 11.11
N VAL A 85 -15.71 -44.58 12.13
CA VAL A 85 -17.18 -44.53 12.28
C VAL A 85 -17.56 -43.86 13.59
N ILE A 86 -18.57 -42.99 13.54
CA ILE A 86 -19.18 -42.40 14.73
C ILE A 86 -19.93 -43.50 15.49
N VAL A 87 -19.57 -43.75 16.74
CA VAL A 87 -20.17 -44.81 17.58
C VAL A 87 -21.08 -44.27 18.69
N LYS A 88 -20.89 -43.01 19.08
CA LYS A 88 -21.71 -42.31 20.09
C LYS A 88 -21.73 -40.82 19.78
N VAL A 89 -22.84 -40.16 20.07
CA VAL A 89 -23.02 -38.71 19.92
C VAL A 89 -23.51 -38.12 21.24
N GLY A 90 -23.12 -36.89 21.55
CA GLY A 90 -23.62 -36.15 22.70
C GLY A 90 -25.08 -35.69 22.56
N ASP A 91 -25.70 -35.38 23.68
CA ASP A 91 -27.16 -35.08 23.75
C ASP A 91 -27.60 -33.83 22.96
N GLN A 92 -26.67 -32.93 22.60
CA GLN A 92 -26.93 -31.70 21.85
C GLN A 92 -26.48 -31.76 20.39
N VAL A 93 -25.97 -32.91 19.91
CA VAL A 93 -25.61 -33.14 18.51
C VAL A 93 -26.88 -33.25 17.67
N LYS A 94 -26.96 -32.53 16.55
CA LYS A 94 -28.19 -32.40 15.75
C LYS A 94 -28.11 -33.00 14.35
N THR A 95 -26.94 -32.94 13.75
CA THR A 95 -26.69 -33.24 12.34
C THR A 95 -25.99 -34.59 12.16
N LEU A 96 -25.19 -35.04 13.13
CA LEU A 96 -24.44 -36.29 13.06
C LEU A 96 -25.13 -37.42 13.84
N LYS A 97 -25.07 -38.66 13.30
CA LYS A 97 -25.67 -39.86 13.90
C LYS A 97 -24.64 -40.99 14.04
N PRO A 98 -24.79 -41.89 15.03
CA PRO A 98 -24.03 -43.13 15.06
C PRO A 98 -24.18 -43.94 13.77
N GLY A 99 -23.09 -44.55 13.30
CA GLY A 99 -23.00 -45.31 12.05
C GLY A 99 -22.46 -44.50 10.86
N MET A 100 -22.44 -43.17 10.94
CA MET A 100 -21.84 -42.33 9.88
C MET A 100 -20.30 -42.40 9.92
N ARG A 101 -19.66 -42.35 8.74
CA ARG A 101 -18.20 -42.34 8.62
C ARG A 101 -17.64 -40.93 8.74
N ALA A 102 -16.59 -40.77 9.53
CA ALA A 102 -16.01 -39.48 9.86
C ALA A 102 -14.46 -39.53 9.92
N GLY A 103 -13.84 -38.40 9.61
CA GLY A 103 -12.40 -38.22 9.63
C GLY A 103 -11.92 -37.37 10.80
N TYR A 104 -10.66 -37.58 11.19
CA TYR A 104 -9.94 -36.83 12.22
C TYR A 104 -8.70 -36.19 11.60
N LYS A 105 -8.61 -34.86 11.69
CA LYS A 105 -7.71 -34.01 10.90
C LYS A 105 -6.80 -33.17 11.81
N PRO A 106 -5.73 -32.53 11.27
CA PRO A 106 -4.76 -31.74 12.05
C PRO A 106 -5.37 -30.74 13.04
N ILE A 107 -6.44 -30.06 12.64
CA ILE A 107 -7.19 -29.15 13.51
C ILE A 107 -8.44 -29.86 14.03
N GLN A 108 -8.57 -29.98 15.36
CA GLN A 108 -9.75 -30.57 16.00
C GLN A 108 -10.91 -29.58 16.08
N ASP A 109 -10.59 -28.31 16.35
CA ASP A 109 -11.58 -27.26 16.55
C ASP A 109 -10.98 -25.86 16.38
N THR A 110 -11.84 -24.88 16.14
CA THR A 110 -11.49 -23.47 16.01
C THR A 110 -12.55 -22.59 16.66
N CYS A 111 -12.28 -21.29 16.84
CA CYS A 111 -13.26 -20.40 17.46
C CYS A 111 -14.52 -20.12 16.62
N GLY A 112 -14.46 -20.34 15.30
CA GLY A 112 -15.58 -20.11 14.37
C GLY A 112 -16.04 -18.65 14.18
N VAL A 113 -15.51 -17.70 14.95
CA VAL A 113 -16.02 -16.31 15.00
C VAL A 113 -15.00 -15.24 14.61
N CYS A 114 -13.69 -15.55 14.64
CA CYS A 114 -12.66 -14.60 14.24
C CYS A 114 -12.60 -14.42 12.72
N ASP A 115 -11.97 -13.32 12.27
CA ASP A 115 -11.88 -12.97 10.86
C ASP A 115 -11.24 -14.06 10.01
N LEU A 116 -10.21 -14.74 10.54
CA LEU A 116 -9.55 -15.87 9.87
C LEU A 116 -10.52 -17.05 9.68
N CYS A 117 -11.30 -17.39 10.70
CA CYS A 117 -12.31 -18.44 10.60
C CYS A 117 -13.43 -18.09 9.62
N ARG A 118 -13.78 -16.81 9.49
CA ARG A 118 -14.86 -16.35 8.60
C ARG A 118 -14.44 -16.24 7.13
N ASN A 119 -13.14 -16.16 6.86
CA ASN A 119 -12.59 -15.97 5.52
C ASN A 119 -11.94 -17.25 4.92
N GLY A 120 -12.23 -18.43 5.48
CA GLY A 120 -11.69 -19.71 4.98
C GLY A 120 -10.21 -19.95 5.32
N ASN A 121 -9.67 -19.20 6.29
CA ASN A 121 -8.33 -19.33 6.85
C ASN A 121 -8.37 -19.85 8.29
N GLU A 122 -9.36 -20.67 8.62
CA GLU A 122 -9.60 -21.14 10.00
C GLU A 122 -8.43 -21.95 10.58
N CYS A 123 -7.59 -22.56 9.73
CA CYS A 123 -6.39 -23.28 10.15
C CYS A 123 -5.33 -22.36 10.81
N TYR A 124 -5.40 -21.04 10.60
CA TYR A 124 -4.54 -20.05 11.25
C TYR A 124 -5.17 -19.41 12.49
N CYS A 125 -6.29 -19.93 12.97
CA CYS A 125 -6.95 -19.40 14.17
C CYS A 125 -6.03 -19.50 15.39
N ALA A 126 -5.85 -18.40 16.14
CA ALA A 126 -5.07 -18.40 17.38
C ALA A 126 -5.66 -19.30 18.48
N LYS A 127 -6.94 -19.68 18.36
CA LYS A 127 -7.64 -20.64 19.24
C LYS A 127 -7.83 -22.01 18.57
N ALA A 128 -7.06 -22.32 17.52
CA ALA A 128 -7.08 -23.63 16.90
C ALA A 128 -6.55 -24.69 17.87
N VAL A 129 -7.25 -25.82 17.96
CA VAL A 129 -6.85 -26.96 18.78
C VAL A 129 -6.13 -27.97 17.89
N LEU A 130 -4.84 -28.18 18.15
CA LEU A 130 -3.98 -29.07 17.36
C LEU A 130 -4.07 -30.51 17.86
N THR A 131 -4.48 -31.42 16.97
CA THR A 131 -4.51 -32.87 17.25
C THR A 131 -3.11 -33.46 17.32
N GLY A 132 -2.87 -34.34 18.29
CA GLY A 132 -1.57 -34.96 18.53
C GLY A 132 -0.55 -34.07 19.25
N LEU A 133 -0.89 -32.80 19.52
CA LEU A 133 -0.07 -31.87 20.33
C LEU A 133 -0.82 -31.36 21.57
N MET A 134 -1.98 -30.71 21.38
CA MET A 134 -2.79 -30.15 22.48
C MET A 134 -3.82 -31.13 23.04
N VAL A 135 -4.20 -32.11 22.22
CA VAL A 135 -5.14 -33.18 22.56
C VAL A 135 -4.65 -34.49 21.95
N ASP A 136 -5.08 -35.63 22.50
CA ASP A 136 -4.75 -36.94 21.94
C ASP A 136 -5.14 -37.06 20.46
N GLY A 137 -4.19 -37.61 19.71
CA GLY A 137 -4.24 -37.79 18.28
C GLY A 137 -4.84 -39.12 17.82
N SER A 138 -4.80 -39.35 16.51
CA SER A 138 -5.38 -40.52 15.84
C SER A 138 -4.63 -41.84 16.08
N TYR A 139 -3.53 -41.86 16.85
CA TYR A 139 -2.86 -43.12 17.23
C TYR A 139 -3.64 -43.91 18.28
N LYS A 140 -4.80 -43.39 18.72
CA LYS A 140 -5.74 -43.98 19.64
C LYS A 140 -7.01 -44.46 18.93
N GLN A 141 -7.52 -45.64 19.26
CA GLN A 141 -8.69 -46.25 18.59
C GLN A 141 -10.00 -45.48 18.75
N TYR A 142 -10.19 -44.74 19.84
CA TYR A 142 -11.40 -43.96 20.10
C TYR A 142 -11.04 -42.53 20.45
N ILE A 143 -11.56 -41.58 19.67
CA ILE A 143 -11.29 -40.16 19.80
C ILE A 143 -12.59 -39.36 19.85
N VAL A 144 -12.53 -38.19 20.51
CA VAL A 144 -13.65 -37.24 20.57
C VAL A 144 -13.39 -36.12 19.57
N SER A 145 -14.44 -35.69 18.87
CA SER A 145 -14.39 -34.57 17.94
C SER A 145 -15.66 -33.73 18.07
N PRO A 146 -15.58 -32.38 18.13
CA PRO A 146 -16.77 -31.54 18.14
C PRO A 146 -17.62 -31.72 16.87
N GLU A 147 -18.94 -31.75 17.01
CA GLU A 147 -19.87 -31.91 15.87
C GLU A 147 -19.56 -30.89 14.77
N ARG A 148 -19.39 -29.63 15.16
CA ARG A 148 -19.23 -28.48 14.23
C ARG A 148 -18.01 -28.57 13.32
N TYR A 149 -17.00 -29.34 13.69
CA TYR A 149 -15.72 -29.39 13.00
C TYR A 149 -15.38 -30.80 12.48
N THR A 150 -16.27 -31.76 12.69
CA THR A 150 -16.12 -33.15 12.21
C THR A 150 -16.43 -33.24 10.72
N THR A 151 -15.50 -33.83 9.95
CA THR A 151 -15.68 -34.02 8.50
C THR A 151 -16.23 -35.42 8.20
N LEU A 152 -17.28 -35.47 7.36
CA LEU A 152 -17.87 -36.74 6.93
C LEU A 152 -17.11 -37.34 5.75
N ILE A 153 -16.91 -38.66 5.79
CA ILE A 153 -16.28 -39.39 4.70
C ILE A 153 -17.37 -39.89 3.75
N PRO A 154 -17.34 -39.52 2.46
CA PRO A 154 -18.35 -39.96 1.51
C PRO A 154 -18.24 -41.45 1.20
N ASP A 155 -19.37 -42.04 0.80
CA ASP A 155 -19.40 -43.42 0.29
C ASP A 155 -18.51 -43.56 -0.95
N GLY A 156 -17.83 -44.70 -1.06
CA GLY A 156 -16.90 -45.00 -2.17
C GLY A 156 -15.43 -44.64 -1.91
N VAL A 157 -15.10 -43.98 -0.80
CA VAL A 157 -13.70 -43.76 -0.36
C VAL A 157 -13.40 -44.73 0.78
N SER A 158 -12.33 -45.54 0.73
CA SER A 158 -11.97 -46.45 1.84
C SER A 158 -11.33 -45.69 3.01
N ASP A 159 -11.36 -46.23 4.23
CA ASP A 159 -10.80 -45.55 5.42
C ASP A 159 -9.27 -45.38 5.32
N GLU A 160 -8.59 -46.33 4.67
CA GLU A 160 -7.14 -46.31 4.44
C GLU A 160 -6.74 -45.22 3.42
N ILE A 161 -7.65 -44.83 2.52
CA ILE A 161 -7.50 -43.67 1.64
C ILE A 161 -7.89 -42.39 2.38
N ALA A 162 -9.00 -42.41 3.11
CA ALA A 162 -9.57 -41.24 3.77
C ALA A 162 -8.66 -40.69 4.88
N GLY A 163 -8.01 -41.54 5.67
CA GLY A 163 -7.11 -41.12 6.75
C GLY A 163 -6.00 -40.19 6.23
N PRO A 164 -5.15 -40.63 5.28
CA PRO A 164 -4.17 -39.76 4.64
C PRO A 164 -4.75 -38.52 3.97
N ILE A 165 -5.99 -38.55 3.47
CA ILE A 165 -6.61 -37.36 2.87
C ILE A 165 -6.84 -36.25 3.90
N MET A 166 -7.10 -36.59 5.17
CA MET A 166 -7.36 -35.61 6.24
C MET A 166 -6.19 -34.65 6.48
N CYS A 167 -4.97 -35.02 6.09
CA CYS A 167 -3.80 -34.17 6.20
C CYS A 167 -3.05 -34.06 4.89
N SER A 168 -2.45 -35.15 4.37
CA SER A 168 -1.48 -35.03 3.30
C SER A 168 -2.09 -34.56 1.98
N ALA A 169 -3.26 -35.06 1.60
CA ALA A 169 -3.92 -34.67 0.35
C ALA A 169 -4.55 -33.27 0.46
N SER A 170 -5.23 -33.00 1.56
CA SER A 170 -5.86 -31.71 1.79
C SER A 170 -4.83 -30.58 1.94
N THR A 171 -3.71 -30.83 2.60
CA THR A 171 -2.60 -29.87 2.75
C THR A 171 -2.00 -29.49 1.40
N ILE A 172 -1.62 -30.47 0.58
CA ILE A 172 -1.04 -30.18 -0.74
C ILE A 172 -2.07 -29.58 -1.70
N TYR A 173 -3.35 -29.93 -1.57
CA TYR A 173 -4.44 -29.29 -2.31
C TYR A 173 -4.55 -27.79 -1.96
N THR A 174 -4.52 -27.45 -0.67
CA THR A 174 -4.51 -26.05 -0.22
C THR A 174 -3.30 -25.33 -0.80
N SER A 175 -2.10 -25.91 -0.77
CA SER A 175 -0.92 -25.30 -1.39
C SER A 175 -1.08 -25.08 -2.90
N ILE A 176 -1.62 -26.05 -3.64
CA ILE A 176 -1.87 -25.91 -5.09
C ILE A 176 -2.92 -24.82 -5.35
N LYS A 177 -4.00 -24.77 -4.56
CA LYS A 177 -5.04 -23.73 -4.65
C LYS A 177 -4.46 -22.33 -4.39
N GLU A 178 -3.73 -22.14 -3.29
CA GLU A 178 -3.12 -20.86 -2.90
C GLU A 178 -2.00 -20.41 -3.85
N SER A 179 -1.35 -21.36 -4.53
CA SER A 179 -0.37 -21.02 -5.57
C SER A 179 -1.01 -20.24 -6.74
N ALA A 180 -2.32 -20.39 -6.95
CA ALA A 180 -3.08 -19.79 -8.05
C ALA A 180 -2.53 -20.16 -9.46
N LEU A 181 -1.87 -21.31 -9.56
CA LEU A 181 -1.47 -21.90 -10.84
C LEU A 181 -2.71 -22.27 -11.66
N LYS A 182 -2.58 -22.16 -12.98
CA LYS A 182 -3.66 -22.42 -13.95
C LYS A 182 -3.43 -23.74 -14.67
N PRO A 183 -4.49 -24.41 -15.16
CA PRO A 183 -4.33 -25.57 -16.03
C PRO A 183 -3.34 -25.29 -17.18
N GLY A 184 -2.38 -26.19 -17.37
CA GLY A 184 -1.26 -26.06 -18.30
C GLY A 184 0.05 -25.55 -17.65
N ASP A 185 0.01 -24.99 -16.44
CA ASP A 185 1.21 -24.50 -15.77
C ASP A 185 2.06 -25.65 -15.20
N TRP A 186 3.38 -25.45 -15.21
CA TRP A 186 4.37 -26.39 -14.67
C TRP A 186 4.46 -26.34 -13.13
N ALA A 187 4.24 -27.50 -12.50
CA ALA A 187 4.30 -27.70 -11.06
C ALA A 187 5.39 -28.72 -10.71
N VAL A 188 6.43 -28.30 -10.01
CA VAL A 188 7.56 -29.15 -9.61
C VAL A 188 7.41 -29.59 -8.16
N PHE A 189 7.55 -30.88 -7.90
CA PHE A 189 7.41 -31.48 -6.57
C PHE A 189 8.73 -32.12 -6.11
N PRO A 190 9.62 -31.38 -5.44
CA PRO A 190 10.73 -31.98 -4.70
C PRO A 190 10.22 -32.78 -3.50
N GLY A 191 10.59 -34.06 -3.45
CA GLY A 191 10.02 -35.06 -2.54
C GLY A 191 8.81 -35.80 -3.10
N ALA A 192 8.64 -35.84 -4.42
CA ALA A 192 7.46 -36.41 -5.09
C ALA A 192 7.17 -37.87 -4.76
N GLY A 193 8.16 -38.69 -4.41
CA GLY A 193 7.94 -40.10 -4.07
C GLY A 193 7.54 -40.33 -2.60
N GLY A 194 7.48 -39.25 -1.80
CA GLY A 194 6.90 -39.26 -0.46
C GLY A 194 5.38 -39.11 -0.47
N GLY A 195 4.77 -39.25 0.71
CA GLY A 195 3.31 -39.25 0.86
C GLY A 195 2.58 -38.01 0.36
N VAL A 196 3.02 -36.82 0.80
CA VAL A 196 2.42 -35.53 0.42
C VAL A 196 2.73 -35.20 -1.03
N GLY A 197 4.00 -35.37 -1.44
CA GLY A 197 4.45 -35.09 -2.80
C GLY A 197 3.69 -35.90 -3.84
N LEU A 198 3.50 -37.20 -3.61
CA LEU A 198 2.82 -38.08 -4.56
C LEU A 198 1.33 -37.77 -4.71
N GLN A 199 0.64 -37.38 -3.62
CA GLN A 199 -0.73 -36.86 -3.71
C GLN A 199 -0.77 -35.51 -4.40
N GLY A 200 0.27 -34.68 -4.24
CA GLY A 200 0.45 -33.43 -4.98
C GLY A 200 0.53 -33.65 -6.48
N VAL A 201 1.31 -34.65 -6.93
CA VAL A 201 1.41 -35.02 -8.35
C VAL A 201 0.04 -35.46 -8.90
N GLN A 202 -0.70 -36.30 -8.16
CA GLN A 202 -2.04 -36.74 -8.58
C GLN A 202 -3.05 -35.59 -8.65
N LEU A 203 -3.06 -34.71 -7.64
CA LEU A 203 -3.94 -33.55 -7.61
C LEU A 203 -3.59 -32.53 -8.68
N ALA A 204 -2.30 -32.28 -8.91
CA ALA A 204 -1.83 -31.41 -9.99
C ALA A 204 -2.36 -31.90 -11.34
N LYS A 205 -2.21 -33.19 -11.64
CA LYS A 205 -2.76 -33.80 -12.85
C LYS A 205 -4.29 -33.70 -12.91
N ALA A 206 -4.99 -34.00 -11.82
CA ALA A 206 -6.45 -33.91 -11.74
C ALA A 206 -6.98 -32.47 -11.89
N MET A 207 -6.16 -31.47 -11.55
CA MET A 207 -6.44 -30.03 -11.72
C MET A 207 -5.95 -29.47 -13.06
N GLY A 208 -5.35 -30.31 -13.92
CA GLY A 208 -4.87 -29.92 -15.25
C GLY A 208 -3.49 -29.25 -15.26
N LEU A 209 -2.71 -29.35 -14.18
CA LEU A 209 -1.33 -28.87 -14.10
C LEU A 209 -0.35 -29.91 -14.64
N ARG A 210 0.82 -29.45 -15.06
CA ARG A 210 1.90 -30.28 -15.62
C ARG A 210 2.91 -30.62 -14.53
N ALA A 211 2.80 -31.81 -13.96
CA ALA A 211 3.57 -32.20 -12.78
C ALA A 211 4.95 -32.78 -13.14
N VAL A 212 6.01 -32.25 -12.52
CA VAL A 212 7.38 -32.79 -12.59
C VAL A 212 7.77 -33.33 -11.22
N ALA A 213 8.18 -34.58 -11.16
CA ALA A 213 8.57 -35.26 -9.93
C ALA A 213 10.09 -35.21 -9.72
N VAL A 214 10.53 -34.80 -8.53
CA VAL A 214 11.96 -34.82 -8.16
C VAL A 214 12.14 -35.67 -6.90
N ASP A 215 12.78 -36.84 -7.04
CA ASP A 215 13.11 -37.77 -5.94
C ASP A 215 14.25 -38.70 -6.40
N THR A 216 14.57 -39.77 -5.67
CA THR A 216 15.59 -40.75 -6.06
C THR A 216 15.13 -42.19 -5.81
N GLY A 217 15.62 -43.12 -6.63
CA GLY A 217 15.31 -44.55 -6.53
C GLY A 217 14.22 -45.01 -7.50
N GLU A 218 14.37 -46.25 -8.00
CA GLU A 218 13.53 -46.77 -9.10
C GLU A 218 12.08 -47.03 -8.67
N ASP A 219 11.85 -47.47 -7.43
CA ASP A 219 10.50 -47.73 -6.92
C ASP A 219 9.68 -46.44 -6.83
N LYS A 220 10.30 -45.35 -6.37
CA LYS A 220 9.68 -44.02 -6.34
C LYS A 220 9.47 -43.45 -7.74
N ARG A 221 10.41 -43.68 -8.66
CA ARG A 221 10.25 -43.31 -10.08
C ARG A 221 9.02 -43.95 -10.69
N LYS A 222 8.88 -45.28 -10.58
CA LYS A 222 7.70 -46.01 -11.07
C LYS A 222 6.42 -45.49 -10.44
N LEU A 223 6.43 -45.25 -9.14
CA LEU A 223 5.27 -44.77 -8.40
C LEU A 223 4.83 -43.36 -8.89
N CYS A 224 5.76 -42.42 -9.04
CA CYS A 224 5.46 -41.07 -9.54
C CYS A 224 4.95 -41.07 -10.99
N MET A 225 5.53 -41.88 -11.86
CA MET A 225 5.17 -41.91 -13.28
C MET A 225 3.86 -42.68 -13.53
N GLU A 226 3.73 -43.89 -12.99
CA GLU A 226 2.61 -44.79 -13.29
C GLU A 226 1.37 -44.52 -12.43
N VAL A 227 1.56 -44.23 -11.13
CA VAL A 227 0.46 -43.99 -10.18
C VAL A 227 0.19 -42.50 -10.04
N GLY A 228 1.25 -41.70 -9.81
CA GLY A 228 1.16 -40.24 -9.66
C GLY A 228 0.72 -39.54 -10.95
N GLY A 229 1.23 -40.01 -12.09
CA GLY A 229 0.98 -39.41 -13.39
C GLY A 229 1.82 -38.17 -13.68
N ALA A 230 3.02 -38.07 -13.11
CA ALA A 230 4.00 -37.05 -13.46
C ALA A 230 4.34 -37.13 -14.97
N GLU A 231 4.59 -35.99 -15.59
CA GLU A 231 5.07 -35.92 -16.98
C GLU A 231 6.55 -36.30 -17.06
N GLU A 232 7.34 -35.89 -16.06
CA GLU A 232 8.77 -36.15 -16.00
C GLU A 232 9.23 -36.52 -14.58
N PHE A 233 10.31 -37.30 -14.48
CA PHE A 233 10.94 -37.68 -13.21
C PHE A 233 12.44 -37.38 -13.24
N ILE A 234 12.91 -36.59 -12.29
CA ILE A 234 14.31 -36.21 -12.14
C ILE A 234 14.90 -36.95 -10.93
N ASP A 235 15.89 -37.81 -11.19
CA ASP A 235 16.66 -38.49 -10.14
C ASP A 235 17.82 -37.60 -9.67
N PHE A 236 17.64 -36.94 -8.52
CA PHE A 236 18.63 -35.99 -7.99
C PHE A 236 19.98 -36.62 -7.61
N LYS A 237 20.09 -37.96 -7.56
CA LYS A 237 21.39 -38.65 -7.39
C LYS A 237 22.09 -38.96 -8.71
N LYS A 238 21.38 -38.93 -9.84
CA LYS A 238 21.93 -39.22 -11.17
C LYS A 238 22.17 -37.96 -12.00
N VAL A 239 21.52 -36.86 -11.65
CA VAL A 239 21.62 -35.56 -12.32
C VAL A 239 22.47 -34.63 -11.47
N ASP A 240 23.57 -34.11 -12.03
CA ASP A 240 24.51 -33.24 -11.31
C ASP A 240 23.88 -31.86 -10.97
N ASN A 241 23.13 -31.29 -11.91
CA ASN A 241 22.45 -30.00 -11.73
C ASN A 241 20.93 -30.13 -11.94
N VAL A 242 20.22 -30.39 -10.84
CA VAL A 242 18.76 -30.55 -10.84
C VAL A 242 18.04 -29.28 -11.31
N ALA A 243 18.55 -28.10 -11.00
CA ALA A 243 17.89 -26.84 -11.36
C ALA A 243 17.91 -26.58 -12.86
N GLU A 244 19.05 -26.82 -13.50
CA GLU A 244 19.19 -26.69 -14.96
C GLU A 244 18.31 -27.70 -15.70
N GLU A 245 18.22 -28.93 -15.20
CA GLU A 245 17.36 -29.96 -15.74
C GLU A 245 15.86 -29.59 -15.65
N ILE A 246 15.43 -29.03 -14.51
CA ILE A 246 14.06 -28.51 -14.34
C ILE A 246 13.79 -27.38 -15.33
N VAL A 247 14.72 -26.44 -15.50
CA VAL A 247 14.57 -25.35 -16.47
C VAL A 247 14.43 -25.89 -17.89
N ARG A 248 15.23 -26.89 -18.25
CA ARG A 248 15.16 -27.55 -19.57
C ARG A 248 13.79 -28.20 -19.81
N ILE A 249 13.28 -28.96 -18.84
CA ILE A 249 11.97 -29.63 -18.94
C ILE A 249 10.82 -28.60 -18.98
N CYS A 250 10.89 -27.55 -18.15
CA CYS A 250 9.88 -26.50 -18.06
C CYS A 250 10.06 -25.43 -19.14
N ASP A 251 9.95 -25.84 -20.41
CA ASP A 251 9.99 -25.02 -21.63
C ASP A 251 11.28 -24.18 -21.79
N GLY A 252 12.38 -24.57 -21.16
CA GLY A 252 13.65 -23.81 -21.17
C GLY A 252 13.66 -22.54 -20.29
N ILE A 253 12.63 -22.32 -19.48
CA ILE A 253 12.45 -21.09 -18.68
C ILE A 253 12.44 -21.38 -17.18
N GLY A 254 11.77 -22.46 -16.73
CA GLY A 254 11.63 -22.83 -15.32
C GLY A 254 10.18 -22.98 -14.85
N ALA A 255 10.02 -23.45 -13.60
CA ALA A 255 8.72 -23.82 -13.04
C ALA A 255 7.79 -22.63 -12.75
N HIS A 256 6.47 -22.84 -12.87
CA HIS A 256 5.48 -21.86 -12.42
C HIS A 256 5.25 -21.96 -10.91
N GLY A 257 5.26 -23.19 -10.38
CA GLY A 257 5.15 -23.47 -8.95
C GLY A 257 6.11 -24.57 -8.53
N VAL A 258 6.80 -24.38 -7.40
CA VAL A 258 7.67 -25.38 -6.77
C VAL A 258 7.07 -25.71 -5.40
N PHE A 259 6.59 -26.93 -5.22
CA PHE A 259 5.89 -27.37 -4.01
C PHE A 259 6.83 -28.17 -3.12
N VAL A 260 7.42 -27.51 -2.14
CA VAL A 260 8.52 -28.08 -1.33
C VAL A 260 7.97 -29.05 -0.29
N THR A 261 8.05 -30.34 -0.60
CA THR A 261 7.67 -31.43 0.32
C THR A 261 8.88 -32.14 0.94
N ALA A 262 10.06 -32.03 0.33
CA ALA A 262 11.33 -32.46 0.90
C ALA A 262 12.12 -31.25 1.45
N VAL A 263 12.26 -31.18 2.77
CA VAL A 263 12.83 -30.01 3.46
C VAL A 263 14.29 -29.72 3.09
N GLN A 264 15.06 -30.72 2.66
CA GLN A 264 16.45 -30.53 2.24
C GLN A 264 16.58 -29.70 0.94
N THR A 265 15.48 -29.53 0.20
CA THR A 265 15.47 -28.79 -1.06
C THR A 265 15.19 -27.30 -0.90
N TYR A 266 14.95 -26.82 0.33
CA TYR A 266 14.71 -25.39 0.58
C TYR A 266 15.81 -24.48 0.04
N PRO A 267 17.12 -24.74 0.27
CA PRO A 267 18.18 -23.88 -0.24
C PRO A 267 18.21 -23.78 -1.78
N SER A 268 17.84 -24.84 -2.48
CA SER A 268 17.84 -24.89 -3.95
C SER A 268 16.48 -24.57 -4.59
N SER A 269 15.40 -24.49 -3.81
CA SER A 269 14.02 -24.42 -4.32
C SER A 269 13.76 -23.21 -5.22
N ILE A 270 14.37 -22.06 -4.93
CA ILE A 270 14.23 -20.83 -5.73
C ILE A 270 14.84 -20.98 -7.13
N SER A 271 15.94 -21.74 -7.25
CA SER A 271 16.63 -21.97 -8.52
C SER A 271 15.77 -22.76 -9.51
N TYR A 272 14.81 -23.56 -9.03
CA TYR A 272 13.90 -24.35 -9.86
C TYR A 272 12.89 -23.49 -10.62
N LEU A 273 12.64 -22.25 -10.16
CA LEU A 273 11.84 -21.27 -10.89
C LEU A 273 12.58 -20.74 -12.14
N GLY A 274 13.91 -20.85 -12.18
CA GLY A 274 14.74 -20.35 -13.27
C GLY A 274 14.45 -18.88 -13.60
N GLY A 275 14.29 -18.60 -14.89
CA GLY A 275 13.93 -17.29 -15.43
C GLY A 275 12.44 -16.97 -15.38
N ARG A 276 11.59 -17.85 -14.84
CA ARG A 276 10.14 -17.70 -14.93
C ARG A 276 9.63 -16.50 -14.13
N VAL A 277 8.98 -15.58 -14.83
CA VAL A 277 8.35 -14.41 -14.22
C VAL A 277 7.05 -14.82 -13.54
N GLY A 278 6.87 -14.43 -12.28
CA GLY A 278 5.68 -14.78 -11.49
C GLY A 278 5.73 -16.16 -10.82
N GLY A 279 6.87 -16.86 -10.91
CA GLY A 279 7.05 -18.18 -10.32
C GLY A 279 6.96 -18.17 -8.78
N LYS A 280 6.43 -19.24 -8.19
CA LYS A 280 6.22 -19.33 -6.74
C LYS A 280 6.86 -20.57 -6.13
N VAL A 281 7.57 -20.40 -5.02
CA VAL A 281 7.94 -21.50 -4.12
C VAL A 281 6.88 -21.59 -3.02
N MET A 282 6.25 -22.76 -2.89
CA MET A 282 5.28 -23.07 -1.85
C MET A 282 5.97 -23.89 -0.75
N CYS A 283 6.05 -23.32 0.46
CA CYS A 283 6.64 -23.97 1.63
C CYS A 283 5.60 -24.84 2.34
N ILE A 284 5.84 -26.15 2.40
CA ILE A 284 4.86 -27.14 2.89
C ILE A 284 5.48 -28.03 3.97
N GLY A 285 6.57 -28.74 3.65
CA GLY A 285 7.27 -29.56 4.63
C GLY A 285 8.06 -28.69 5.59
N LEU A 286 7.85 -28.76 6.90
CA LEU A 286 8.58 -27.92 7.84
C LEU A 286 9.86 -28.61 8.34
N PRO A 287 11.04 -27.97 8.24
CA PRO A 287 12.27 -28.52 8.80
C PRO A 287 12.28 -28.40 10.34
N PRO A 288 13.14 -29.15 11.05
CA PRO A 288 13.43 -28.86 12.45
C PRO A 288 13.87 -27.40 12.64
N ALA A 289 13.54 -26.80 13.78
CA ALA A 289 13.73 -25.37 14.00
C ALA A 289 15.18 -24.93 13.73
N GLY A 290 15.35 -23.98 12.81
CA GLY A 290 16.66 -23.38 12.47
C GLY A 290 17.59 -24.24 11.61
N THR A 291 17.13 -25.35 11.01
CA THR A 291 18.02 -26.26 10.25
C THR A 291 18.09 -26.02 8.74
N GLN A 292 17.08 -25.38 8.14
CA GLN A 292 17.05 -25.10 6.70
C GLN A 292 16.58 -23.66 6.47
N HIS A 293 17.18 -23.01 5.47
CA HIS A 293 16.87 -21.63 5.08
C HIS A 293 16.76 -21.54 3.56
N ILE A 294 15.98 -20.58 3.07
CA ILE A 294 15.94 -20.21 1.65
C ILE A 294 16.71 -18.90 1.53
N ASP A 295 17.81 -18.92 0.79
CA ASP A 295 18.50 -17.70 0.40
C ASP A 295 17.79 -17.10 -0.81
N VAL A 296 17.46 -15.81 -0.74
CA VAL A 296 16.65 -15.16 -1.76
C VAL A 296 17.29 -13.85 -2.17
N ASP A 297 17.69 -13.76 -3.43
CA ASP A 297 18.14 -12.52 -4.05
C ASP A 297 16.95 -11.57 -4.26
N PRO A 298 16.90 -10.40 -3.58
CA PRO A 298 15.83 -9.43 -3.76
C PRO A 298 15.73 -8.92 -5.21
N GLY A 299 16.85 -8.86 -5.94
CA GLY A 299 16.86 -8.52 -7.36
C GLY A 299 16.06 -9.52 -8.17
N GLN A 300 16.30 -10.82 -7.97
CA GLN A 300 15.54 -11.88 -8.61
C GLN A 300 14.05 -11.83 -8.25
N MET A 301 13.69 -11.62 -6.98
CA MET A 301 12.28 -11.50 -6.56
C MET A 301 11.57 -10.34 -7.24
N CYS A 302 12.20 -9.15 -7.24
CA CYS A 302 11.60 -7.94 -7.77
C CYS A 302 11.55 -7.97 -9.31
N PHE A 303 12.66 -8.26 -9.98
CA PHE A 303 12.73 -8.23 -11.44
C PHE A 303 11.96 -9.38 -12.11
N ARG A 304 11.87 -10.55 -11.46
CA ARG A 304 11.11 -11.69 -12.00
C ARG A 304 9.76 -11.88 -11.31
N LYS A 305 9.34 -10.99 -10.41
CA LYS A 305 8.09 -11.14 -9.63
C LYS A 305 7.97 -12.55 -8.99
N GLN A 306 9.08 -13.12 -8.56
CA GLN A 306 9.11 -14.44 -7.93
C GLN A 306 8.77 -14.32 -6.44
N SER A 307 8.13 -15.33 -5.86
CA SER A 307 7.68 -15.29 -4.47
C SER A 307 7.89 -16.60 -3.74
N VAL A 308 8.06 -16.49 -2.42
CA VAL A 308 8.10 -17.63 -1.49
C VAL A 308 6.88 -17.49 -0.58
N THR A 309 6.02 -18.51 -0.55
CA THR A 309 4.73 -18.48 0.14
C THR A 309 4.59 -19.69 1.05
N GLY A 310 4.28 -19.46 2.32
CA GLY A 310 3.98 -20.53 3.28
C GLY A 310 2.51 -20.94 3.24
N THR A 311 2.27 -22.24 3.37
CA THR A 311 0.91 -22.79 3.59
C THR A 311 0.96 -23.82 4.71
N LEU A 312 0.05 -23.72 5.67
CA LEU A 312 -0.11 -24.68 6.76
C LEU A 312 -0.97 -25.87 6.30
N VAL A 313 -1.97 -26.27 7.10
CA VAL A 313 -2.92 -27.35 6.82
C VAL A 313 -4.18 -26.81 6.15
N SER A 314 -5.16 -27.68 5.93
CA SER A 314 -6.36 -27.42 5.16
C SER A 314 -7.54 -26.87 5.97
N SER A 315 -8.37 -26.05 5.31
CA SER A 315 -9.74 -25.70 5.76
C SER A 315 -10.68 -26.92 5.70
N MET A 316 -11.86 -26.86 6.32
CA MET A 316 -12.84 -27.96 6.18
C MET A 316 -13.28 -28.16 4.72
N ALA A 317 -13.48 -27.05 4.01
CA ALA A 317 -13.89 -27.08 2.62
C ALA A 317 -12.83 -27.74 1.71
N ASP A 318 -11.54 -27.55 2.02
CA ASP A 318 -10.44 -28.18 1.29
C ASP A 318 -10.42 -29.71 1.48
N VAL A 319 -10.74 -30.18 2.70
CA VAL A 319 -10.87 -31.62 2.98
C VAL A 319 -12.04 -32.22 2.20
N ASP A 320 -13.21 -31.56 2.19
CA ASP A 320 -14.38 -32.02 1.44
C ASP A 320 -14.08 -32.12 -0.07
N LYS A 321 -13.37 -31.14 -0.62
CA LYS A 321 -12.95 -31.15 -2.04
C LYS A 321 -12.00 -32.31 -2.34
N THR A 322 -11.03 -32.58 -1.46
CA THR A 322 -10.09 -33.68 -1.66
C THR A 322 -10.71 -35.06 -1.51
N LEU A 323 -11.65 -35.22 -0.57
CA LEU A 323 -12.47 -36.43 -0.48
C LEU A 323 -13.30 -36.64 -1.76
N ASP A 324 -13.82 -35.57 -2.38
CA ASP A 324 -14.52 -35.69 -3.66
C ASP A 324 -13.60 -36.11 -4.81
N PHE A 325 -12.33 -35.67 -4.84
CA PHE A 325 -11.35 -36.18 -5.81
C PHE A 325 -11.11 -37.69 -5.62
N ALA A 326 -11.01 -38.16 -4.38
CA ALA A 326 -10.88 -39.59 -4.10
C ALA A 326 -12.14 -40.38 -4.49
N ARG A 327 -13.33 -39.85 -4.17
CA ARG A 327 -14.62 -40.46 -4.54
C ARG A 327 -14.76 -40.63 -6.05
N ARG A 328 -14.21 -39.69 -6.84
CA ARG A 328 -14.16 -39.75 -8.31
C ARG A 328 -13.06 -40.67 -8.86
N GLY A 329 -12.30 -41.36 -8.00
CA GLY A 329 -11.21 -42.24 -8.39
C GLY A 329 -9.96 -41.53 -8.91
N LEU A 330 -9.83 -40.22 -8.65
CA LEU A 330 -8.69 -39.40 -9.10
C LEU A 330 -7.50 -39.46 -8.14
N LEU A 331 -7.71 -39.94 -6.91
CA LEU A 331 -6.67 -40.25 -5.95
C LEU A 331 -6.56 -41.77 -5.78
N LYS A 332 -5.52 -42.34 -6.37
CA LYS A 332 -5.20 -43.76 -6.27
C LYS A 332 -4.54 -44.09 -4.92
N PRO A 333 -4.68 -45.33 -4.42
CA PRO A 333 -3.98 -45.80 -3.23
C PRO A 333 -2.47 -45.67 -3.40
N ILE A 334 -1.81 -45.10 -2.40
CA ILE A 334 -0.35 -44.94 -2.34
C ILE A 334 0.23 -45.37 -0.99
N TYR A 335 -0.55 -46.11 -0.20
CA TYR A 335 -0.20 -46.44 1.17
C TYR A 335 0.25 -47.89 1.31
N THR A 336 1.07 -48.10 2.34
CA THR A 336 1.40 -49.40 2.88
C THR A 336 0.65 -49.57 4.20
N VAL A 337 -0.15 -50.63 4.31
CA VAL A 337 -0.91 -50.91 5.53
C VAL A 337 -0.08 -51.71 6.52
N TYR A 338 -0.05 -51.27 7.77
CA TYR A 338 0.60 -51.92 8.90
C TYR A 338 -0.45 -52.35 9.93
N PRO A 339 -0.31 -53.54 10.52
CA PRO A 339 -1.14 -53.92 11.65
C PRO A 339 -0.72 -53.15 12.90
N LEU A 340 -1.64 -53.02 13.86
CA LEU A 340 -1.41 -52.34 15.14
C LEU A 340 -0.13 -52.82 15.87
N SER A 341 0.16 -54.13 15.85
CA SER A 341 1.37 -54.71 16.46
C SER A 341 2.69 -54.17 15.91
N LYS A 342 2.69 -53.60 14.69
CA LYS A 342 3.86 -53.04 14.01
C LYS A 342 3.85 -51.51 13.98
N PHE A 343 3.09 -50.86 14.86
CA PHE A 343 2.97 -49.40 14.89
C PHE A 343 4.35 -48.72 14.94
N ASN A 344 5.17 -49.07 15.93
CA ASN A 344 6.50 -48.49 16.07
C ASN A 344 7.40 -48.75 14.86
N GLU A 345 7.31 -49.95 14.25
CA GLU A 345 8.07 -50.29 13.04
C GLU A 345 7.73 -49.31 11.90
N ALA A 346 6.44 -49.02 11.71
CA ALA A 346 5.97 -48.09 10.68
C ALA A 346 6.46 -46.64 10.95
N VAL A 347 6.37 -46.17 12.19
CA VAL A 347 6.86 -44.85 12.61
C VAL A 347 8.37 -44.72 12.38
N GLN A 348 9.14 -45.72 12.79
CA GLN A 348 10.61 -45.70 12.64
C GLN A 348 11.06 -45.83 11.18
N LYS A 349 10.33 -46.59 10.35
CA LYS A 349 10.56 -46.64 8.90
C LYS A 349 10.30 -45.30 8.23
N LEU A 350 9.24 -44.59 8.65
CA LEU A 350 8.97 -43.24 8.16
C LEU A 350 10.08 -42.26 8.57
N ARG A 351 10.55 -42.33 9.83
CA ARG A 351 11.67 -41.52 10.34
C ARG A 351 12.95 -41.72 9.52
N ARG A 352 13.23 -42.94 9.07
CA ARG A 352 14.40 -43.26 8.23
C ARG A 352 14.20 -42.97 6.73
N GLY A 353 13.00 -42.55 6.31
CA GLY A 353 12.70 -42.28 4.91
C GLY A 353 12.60 -43.55 4.03
N GLU A 354 12.33 -44.70 4.64
CA GLU A 354 12.27 -46.02 3.96
C GLU A 354 10.91 -46.33 3.33
N ILE A 355 9.92 -45.43 3.48
CA ILE A 355 8.55 -45.63 3.00
C ILE A 355 8.35 -44.86 1.68
N ALA A 356 7.99 -45.58 0.62
CA ALA A 356 7.48 -44.99 -0.61
C ALA A 356 5.97 -44.72 -0.46
N GLY A 357 5.53 -43.49 -0.75
CA GLY A 357 4.13 -43.08 -0.54
C GLY A 357 3.78 -42.88 0.93
N ARG A 358 2.69 -43.51 1.40
CA ARG A 358 2.13 -43.35 2.76
C ARG A 358 2.25 -44.61 3.61
N ALA A 359 2.26 -44.43 4.93
CA ALA A 359 2.04 -45.52 5.88
C ALA A 359 0.69 -45.32 6.56
N VAL A 360 -0.09 -46.38 6.65
CA VAL A 360 -1.38 -46.40 7.32
C VAL A 360 -1.38 -47.55 8.32
N VAL A 361 -1.79 -47.30 9.56
CA VAL A 361 -2.04 -48.33 10.56
C VAL A 361 -3.52 -48.67 10.54
N ASP A 362 -3.83 -49.94 10.36
CA ASP A 362 -5.18 -50.47 10.42
C ASP A 362 -5.44 -51.05 11.83
N PHE A 363 -6.41 -50.48 12.53
CA PHE A 363 -6.79 -50.87 13.88
C PHE A 363 -7.62 -52.15 13.92
N ASN A 364 -8.16 -52.59 12.79
CA ASN A 364 -9.02 -53.78 12.68
C ASN A 364 -8.25 -55.04 12.26
N GLN A 365 -6.98 -54.92 11.85
CA GLN A 365 -6.14 -56.09 11.55
C GLN A 365 -5.70 -56.82 12.83
N PRO A 366 -5.82 -58.16 12.88
CA PRO A 366 -5.52 -58.94 14.09
C PRO A 366 -4.02 -58.92 14.45
N GLU A 367 -3.71 -59.04 15.75
CA GLU A 367 -2.35 -59.15 16.29
C GLU A 367 -1.63 -60.40 15.71
N CYS A 368 -0.62 -60.18 14.85
CA CYS A 368 0.22 -61.25 14.31
C CYS A 368 1.26 -61.70 15.35
N THR A 369 0.99 -62.78 16.09
CA THR A 369 2.01 -63.49 16.88
C THR A 369 2.67 -64.60 16.03
N GLY A 370 3.66 -64.25 15.19
CA GLY A 370 4.47 -65.24 14.47
C GLY A 370 5.16 -64.76 13.18
N TYR A 371 6.27 -65.39 12.81
CA TYR A 371 7.27 -65.04 11.78
C TYR A 371 6.78 -64.96 10.30
N ARG A 372 5.49 -64.82 10.01
CA ARG A 372 4.96 -64.63 8.64
C ARG A 372 3.79 -63.66 8.62
N CYS A 373 4.07 -62.35 8.60
CA CYS A 373 3.10 -61.35 8.14
C CYS A 373 3.73 -60.54 7.01
N ALA A 374 3.25 -60.79 5.78
CA ALA A 374 3.62 -60.04 4.59
C ALA A 374 2.84 -58.72 4.57
N VAL A 375 3.56 -57.62 4.41
CA VAL A 375 3.01 -56.28 4.16
C VAL A 375 2.22 -56.32 2.85
N HIS A 376 0.93 -55.97 2.86
CA HIS A 376 0.11 -55.91 1.63
C HIS A 376 0.35 -54.57 0.93
N VAL A 377 0.81 -54.62 -0.32
CA VAL A 377 0.97 -53.48 -1.23
C VAL A 377 -0.02 -53.67 -2.37
N ASP A 378 -1.12 -52.93 -2.41
CA ASP A 378 -2.07 -52.97 -3.51
C ASP A 378 -1.61 -52.03 -4.63
N GLY A 379 -1.05 -52.59 -5.70
CA GLY A 379 -0.74 -51.85 -6.92
C GLY A 379 0.15 -52.60 -7.91
N MET A 380 -0.45 -53.39 -8.82
CA MET A 380 -0.10 -53.56 -10.25
C MET A 380 -0.75 -54.83 -10.86
N SER A 381 -1.50 -54.63 -11.97
CA SER A 381 -2.02 -55.60 -12.98
C SER A 381 -3.28 -56.46 -12.68
N ARG A 382 -4.40 -56.14 -13.38
CA ARG A 382 -5.34 -57.06 -14.08
C ARG A 382 -6.51 -56.29 -14.74
N SER A 383 -6.75 -56.55 -16.03
CA SER A 383 -7.81 -55.99 -16.90
C SER A 383 -9.17 -56.70 -16.69
N PRO A 384 -10.34 -56.07 -16.95
CA PRO A 384 -11.59 -56.79 -17.15
C PRO A 384 -12.23 -56.55 -18.54
N HIS A 385 -12.54 -57.64 -19.23
CA HIS A 385 -13.54 -57.72 -20.30
C HIS A 385 -14.91 -58.09 -19.70
N ASN A 386 -15.98 -57.49 -20.26
CA ASN A 386 -17.38 -57.94 -20.35
C ASN A 386 -17.97 -58.86 -19.27
N GLN A 387 -19.01 -58.38 -18.56
CA GLN A 387 -20.37 -58.92 -18.66
C GLN A 387 -21.39 -58.07 -17.87
N SER A 388 -22.58 -57.95 -18.46
CA SER A 388 -23.77 -57.22 -18.05
C SER A 388 -24.51 -57.85 -16.84
N PRO A 389 -25.58 -57.22 -16.29
CA PRO A 389 -26.04 -57.41 -14.91
C PRO A 389 -26.95 -58.65 -14.72
N PRO A 390 -27.09 -59.15 -13.48
CA PRO A 390 -28.41 -59.05 -12.85
C PRO A 390 -28.40 -58.77 -11.33
N GLY A 391 -29.56 -58.31 -10.87
CA GLY A 391 -29.95 -57.87 -9.54
C GLY A 391 -29.42 -58.59 -8.28
N LEU A 392 -29.28 -57.78 -7.24
CA LEU A 392 -29.63 -58.02 -5.83
C LEU A 392 -29.35 -59.42 -5.26
N ALA A 393 -28.27 -59.55 -4.49
CA ALA A 393 -28.30 -59.74 -3.03
C ALA A 393 -26.99 -60.36 -2.51
N GLU A 394 -26.55 -59.80 -1.38
CA GLU A 394 -25.78 -60.39 -0.27
C GLU A 394 -24.42 -61.11 -0.47
N ALA A 395 -23.48 -60.63 0.36
CA ALA A 395 -22.51 -61.38 1.16
C ALA A 395 -21.19 -61.88 0.55
N SER A 396 -20.13 -61.38 1.19
CA SER A 396 -18.90 -62.06 1.63
C SER A 396 -17.87 -62.57 0.61
N SER A 397 -16.64 -62.14 0.89
CA SER A 397 -15.38 -62.43 0.24
C SER A 397 -14.80 -63.81 0.58
N SER A 398 -13.90 -64.33 -0.27
CA SER A 398 -12.51 -64.64 0.12
C SER A 398 -11.63 -65.14 -1.06
N ARG A 399 -10.42 -64.55 -1.13
CA ARG A 399 -9.06 -65.12 -1.41
C ARG A 399 -8.66 -65.80 -2.75
N ALA A 400 -7.63 -65.18 -3.37
CA ALA A 400 -6.21 -65.63 -3.47
C ALA A 400 -5.55 -65.96 -4.84
N SER A 401 -4.50 -65.17 -5.13
CA SER A 401 -3.11 -65.51 -5.52
C SER A 401 -2.65 -65.79 -6.98
N ASN A 402 -1.53 -65.11 -7.30
CA ASN A 402 -0.35 -65.44 -8.13
C ASN A 402 -0.39 -65.53 -9.67
N GLY A 403 0.36 -64.61 -10.33
CA GLY A 403 1.66 -64.94 -10.96
C GLY A 403 1.79 -64.95 -12.51
N LYS A 404 2.76 -64.14 -12.99
CA LYS A 404 3.57 -64.19 -14.25
C LYS A 404 3.16 -63.37 -15.50
N GLN A 405 4.14 -62.58 -15.94
CA GLN A 405 4.40 -61.83 -17.20
C GLN A 405 4.90 -62.78 -18.34
N PRO A 406 5.24 -62.36 -19.61
CA PRO A 406 5.32 -61.00 -20.20
C PRO A 406 4.90 -60.81 -21.71
N ALA A 407 4.93 -59.53 -22.15
CA ALA A 407 5.47 -58.95 -23.42
C ALA A 407 4.63 -58.76 -24.73
N VAL A 408 4.90 -57.57 -25.34
CA VAL A 408 5.02 -57.17 -26.78
C VAL A 408 3.90 -56.34 -27.48
N GLU A 409 4.32 -55.12 -27.88
CA GLU A 409 4.06 -54.23 -29.07
C GLU A 409 2.67 -53.73 -29.54
N ASP A 410 2.66 -52.40 -29.77
CA ASP A 410 2.20 -51.58 -30.92
C ASP A 410 0.84 -51.82 -31.61
N ASP A 411 0.01 -50.76 -31.69
CA ASP A 411 -0.10 -49.84 -32.85
C ASP A 411 -1.51 -49.28 -33.15
N HIS A 412 -1.52 -48.04 -33.66
CA HIS A 412 -2.49 -47.28 -34.50
C HIS A 412 -4.04 -47.40 -34.41
N SER A 413 -4.64 -46.25 -34.05
CA SER A 413 -5.57 -45.37 -34.80
C SER A 413 -6.92 -45.82 -35.42
N ASP A 414 -7.86 -44.87 -35.31
CA ASP A 414 -8.94 -44.46 -36.23
C ASP A 414 -10.39 -44.98 -36.10
N GLU A 415 -11.21 -44.01 -35.66
CA GLU A 415 -12.44 -43.44 -36.25
C GLU A 415 -13.69 -44.26 -36.58
N GLU A 416 -14.79 -43.72 -36.03
CA GLU A 416 -16.15 -43.54 -36.57
C GLU A 416 -16.75 -44.56 -37.56
N ALA A 417 -17.84 -45.19 -37.12
CA ALA A 417 -19.21 -44.83 -37.52
C ALA A 417 -20.20 -45.94 -37.13
N LEU A 418 -21.40 -45.59 -36.66
CA LEU A 418 -22.66 -45.92 -37.36
C LEU A 418 -23.89 -45.55 -36.52
N LEU A 419 -24.73 -44.76 -37.19
CA LEU A 419 -26.08 -44.30 -36.84
C LEU A 419 -27.07 -45.47 -36.80
N ALA A 420 -28.11 -45.39 -35.95
CA ALA A 420 -29.52 -45.29 -36.36
C ALA A 420 -30.53 -45.58 -35.21
N ASP A 421 -31.63 -44.82 -35.30
CA ASP A 421 -33.02 -45.12 -34.90
C ASP A 421 -33.54 -44.88 -33.46
N ASP A 422 -34.38 -43.83 -33.40
CA ASP A 422 -35.45 -43.48 -32.45
C ASP A 422 -36.67 -44.42 -32.65
N PRO A 423 -37.57 -44.65 -31.66
CA PRO A 423 -38.78 -43.79 -31.64
C PRO A 423 -39.50 -43.65 -30.26
N LEU A 424 -40.10 -42.47 -30.04
CA LEU A 424 -41.48 -42.18 -29.54
C LEU A 424 -41.59 -41.08 -28.45
N GLU A 425 -42.32 -40.04 -28.87
CA GLU A 425 -42.76 -38.83 -28.21
C GLU A 425 -43.75 -39.05 -27.04
N ARG A 426 -43.82 -38.06 -26.12
CA ARG A 426 -45.06 -37.27 -25.91
C ARG A 426 -44.83 -35.98 -25.08
N ASP A 427 -45.04 -34.87 -25.78
CA ASP A 427 -45.76 -33.62 -25.41
C ASP A 427 -45.17 -32.60 -24.40
N LEU A 428 -44.31 -31.71 -24.93
CA LEU A 428 -44.52 -30.24 -25.19
C LEU A 428 -45.08 -29.29 -24.09
N PRO A 429 -44.90 -27.94 -24.17
CA PRO A 429 -43.94 -27.10 -24.93
C PRO A 429 -43.33 -25.91 -24.10
N GLU A 430 -42.06 -25.49 -24.31
CA GLU A 430 -41.63 -24.27 -25.05
C GLU A 430 -41.24 -23.04 -24.17
N GLN A 431 -40.25 -22.16 -24.46
CA GLN A 431 -39.46 -21.86 -25.67
C GLN A 431 -38.09 -21.18 -25.38
N ILE A 432 -37.11 -21.57 -26.20
CA ILE A 432 -36.10 -20.78 -26.95
C ILE A 432 -34.92 -20.10 -26.24
N SER A 433 -33.73 -20.58 -26.63
CA SER A 433 -32.44 -19.88 -26.68
C SER A 433 -31.94 -19.83 -28.14
N PHE A 434 -31.20 -18.79 -28.52
CA PHE A 434 -30.44 -18.74 -29.78
C PHE A 434 -28.96 -18.39 -29.54
N LYS A 435 -28.07 -19.33 -29.86
CA LYS A 435 -26.63 -19.14 -30.08
C LYS A 435 -26.35 -18.85 -31.56
N ARG A 436 -25.28 -18.09 -31.85
CA ARG A 436 -24.61 -18.11 -33.17
C ARG A 436 -23.10 -18.43 -33.02
N LYS A 437 -22.66 -19.41 -33.81
CA LYS A 437 -21.32 -20.04 -33.91
C LYS A 437 -20.20 -19.11 -34.37
N GLN A 438 -18.99 -19.39 -33.89
CA GLN A 438 -17.71 -18.84 -34.33
C GLN A 438 -16.97 -19.85 -35.23
N LYS A 439 -16.27 -19.36 -36.25
CA LYS A 439 -15.51 -20.14 -37.25
C LYS A 439 -14.01 -19.89 -37.06
N THR A 440 -13.23 -20.96 -37.04
CA THR A 440 -11.76 -21.00 -36.91
C THR A 440 -11.08 -20.85 -38.28
N THR A 441 -9.98 -20.09 -38.35
CA THR A 441 -8.96 -20.16 -39.41
C THR A 441 -7.57 -19.92 -38.82
N THR A 442 -6.62 -20.72 -39.31
CA THR A 442 -5.23 -20.92 -38.90
C THR A 442 -4.21 -19.96 -39.52
N SER A 443 -3.00 -20.02 -38.93
CA SER A 443 -1.64 -19.76 -39.43
C SER A 443 -1.03 -18.34 -39.36
N SER A 444 0.03 -18.28 -38.53
CA SER A 444 1.37 -17.69 -38.73
C SER A 444 1.48 -16.25 -39.19
N PHE A 445 2.26 -15.42 -38.49
CA PHE A 445 3.27 -14.55 -39.13
C PHE A 445 4.36 -14.13 -38.15
N GLY A 446 5.60 -14.24 -38.63
CA GLY A 446 6.80 -13.69 -38.01
C GLY A 446 6.97 -12.19 -38.32
N PHE A 447 7.90 -11.60 -37.56
CA PHE A 447 8.45 -10.25 -37.70
C PHE A 447 9.06 -10.00 -39.10
N PRO A 448 9.11 -8.75 -39.60
CA PRO A 448 10.25 -7.87 -39.27
C PRO A 448 9.98 -6.35 -39.21
N ARG A 449 11.08 -5.65 -38.91
CA ARG A 449 11.35 -4.25 -38.57
C ARG A 449 11.13 -3.22 -39.70
N PHE A 450 10.71 -2.03 -39.28
CA PHE A 450 11.14 -0.66 -39.64
C PHE A 450 12.23 -0.44 -40.73
N LEU A 451 11.94 0.33 -41.79
CA LEU A 451 12.27 1.78 -41.99
C LEU A 451 12.16 2.23 -43.47
N SER A 452 11.85 3.52 -43.65
CA SER A 452 12.08 4.45 -44.79
C SER A 452 11.19 4.43 -46.05
N SER A 453 10.61 5.62 -46.29
CA SER A 453 9.95 6.24 -47.47
C SER A 453 10.82 6.25 -48.76
N PRO A 454 10.44 6.87 -49.92
CA PRO A 454 9.28 7.72 -50.22
C PRO A 454 8.63 7.60 -51.64
N LEU A 455 7.57 8.41 -51.84
CA LEU A 455 7.08 9.05 -53.09
C LEU A 455 6.40 8.21 -54.21
N GLY A 456 5.21 8.66 -54.63
CA GLY A 456 4.71 8.49 -56.01
C GLY A 456 3.22 8.10 -56.17
N THR A 457 2.34 9.09 -56.35
CA THR A 457 1.02 8.97 -57.04
C THR A 457 1.21 8.72 -58.55
N PRO A 458 0.20 8.45 -59.44
CA PRO A 458 -1.28 8.40 -59.28
C PRO A 458 -2.05 7.28 -60.08
N ASN A 459 -3.36 7.19 -59.81
CA ASN A 459 -4.49 7.05 -60.77
C ASN A 459 -4.96 5.72 -61.43
N ARG A 460 -6.29 5.74 -61.72
CA ARG A 460 -7.20 4.86 -62.50
C ARG A 460 -7.69 3.58 -61.80
N GLY A 461 -8.98 3.25 -61.66
CA GLY A 461 -10.23 3.90 -62.08
C GLY A 461 -11.28 2.86 -62.55
N SER A 462 -12.39 2.73 -61.79
CA SER A 462 -13.80 2.41 -62.20
C SER A 462 -14.12 1.01 -62.80
N PRO A 463 -15.39 0.52 -62.89
CA PRO A 463 -16.73 1.18 -62.77
C PRO A 463 -17.80 0.46 -61.87
N LEU A 464 -18.66 1.18 -61.09
CA LEU A 464 -20.11 1.54 -61.28
C LEU A 464 -21.13 0.37 -61.31
N PRO A 465 -22.43 0.51 -60.92
CA PRO A 465 -23.32 1.71 -61.02
C PRO A 465 -24.30 2.02 -59.83
N ARG A 466 -24.57 3.31 -59.50
CA ARG A 466 -25.80 4.18 -59.67
C ARG A 466 -27.06 3.75 -58.88
N SER A 467 -27.92 4.59 -58.25
CA SER A 467 -28.18 6.03 -57.94
C SER A 467 -29.59 6.05 -57.22
N PRO A 468 -30.28 7.15 -56.75
CA PRO A 468 -30.00 8.60 -56.82
C PRO A 468 -30.37 9.52 -55.61
N ASN A 469 -29.75 10.73 -55.63
CA ASN A 469 -30.27 12.10 -55.37
C ASN A 469 -30.87 12.49 -54.00
N ASN A 470 -30.81 13.74 -53.50
CA ASN A 470 -30.11 15.01 -53.79
C ASN A 470 -30.52 15.99 -52.67
N ARG A 471 -29.64 16.91 -52.23
CA ARG A 471 -29.85 18.38 -52.22
C ARG A 471 -28.69 19.13 -51.54
N LEU A 472 -27.95 19.88 -52.38
CA LEU A 472 -27.42 21.26 -52.22
C LEU A 472 -26.50 21.54 -51.01
N GLN A 473 -25.20 21.90 -51.13
CA GLN A 473 -24.47 22.80 -52.05
C GLN A 473 -24.82 24.30 -51.92
N GLN A 474 -24.10 24.99 -51.01
CA GLN A 474 -23.81 26.44 -50.93
C GLN A 474 -23.13 26.63 -49.55
N LEU A 475 -21.94 27.18 -49.32
CA LEU A 475 -21.19 28.24 -49.97
C LEU A 475 -19.67 28.00 -49.83
N ARG A 476 -18.96 28.40 -50.87
CA ARG A 476 -17.52 28.51 -51.00
C ARG A 476 -17.25 30.02 -51.15
N ASN A 477 -16.39 30.62 -50.31
CA ASN A 477 -15.51 31.75 -50.65
C ASN A 477 -14.81 32.31 -49.41
N GLY A 478 -13.53 32.66 -49.54
CA GLY A 478 -12.95 33.76 -48.76
C GLY A 478 -11.62 33.54 -48.01
N SER A 479 -10.56 33.15 -48.72
CA SER A 479 -9.17 33.70 -48.65
C SER A 479 -8.49 34.12 -47.32
N SER A 480 -7.32 33.50 -47.10
CA SER A 480 -6.00 34.07 -46.75
C SER A 480 -5.78 34.88 -45.46
N SER A 481 -4.95 34.35 -44.54
CA SER A 481 -3.65 34.96 -44.21
C SER A 481 -2.75 33.97 -43.46
N ALA A 482 -1.46 34.06 -43.72
CA ALA A 482 -0.38 33.26 -43.15
C ALA A 482 0.15 33.87 -41.84
N ASN A 483 0.97 33.06 -41.14
CA ASN A 483 1.89 33.38 -40.05
C ASN A 483 1.30 33.45 -38.63
N GLY A 484 1.75 32.55 -37.76
CA GLY A 484 1.51 32.60 -36.33
C GLY A 484 1.95 31.37 -35.54
N SER A 485 3.03 30.67 -35.92
CA SER A 485 3.52 29.46 -35.22
C SER A 485 4.41 29.75 -33.99
N THR A 486 4.32 30.94 -33.41
CA THR A 486 5.09 31.33 -32.20
C THR A 486 4.25 32.04 -31.14
N GLU A 487 2.97 32.29 -31.39
CA GLU A 487 2.04 32.93 -30.44
C GLU A 487 1.24 31.91 -29.60
N LEU A 488 1.18 30.64 -30.01
CA LEU A 488 0.39 29.61 -29.33
C LEU A 488 1.00 29.10 -28.02
N ILE A 489 2.27 29.43 -27.74
CA ILE A 489 2.98 29.00 -26.53
C ILE A 489 2.85 30.05 -25.41
N LEU A 490 2.63 31.33 -25.73
CA LEU A 490 2.55 32.40 -24.74
C LEU A 490 1.12 32.64 -24.21
N ASN A 491 0.07 32.40 -25.00
CA ASN A 491 -1.32 32.60 -24.56
C ASN A 491 -1.89 31.48 -23.67
N TYR A 492 -1.17 30.37 -23.49
CA TYR A 492 -1.58 29.27 -22.60
C TYR A 492 -1.16 29.50 -21.13
N LEU A 493 -0.35 30.54 -20.88
CA LEU A 493 0.21 30.81 -19.56
C LEU A 493 -0.60 31.79 -18.70
N ASP A 494 -1.58 32.52 -19.26
CA ASP A 494 -2.24 33.63 -18.54
C ASP A 494 -3.75 33.82 -18.76
N THR A 495 -4.51 32.81 -19.18
CA THR A 495 -5.98 32.95 -19.26
C THR A 495 -6.68 32.64 -17.92
N PRO A 496 -7.46 33.58 -17.35
CA PRO A 496 -8.26 33.32 -16.16
C PRO A 496 -9.33 32.26 -16.47
N GLY A 497 -9.60 31.40 -15.49
CA GLY A 497 -10.55 30.30 -15.59
C GLY A 497 -11.99 30.80 -15.76
N ASN A 498 -12.36 31.16 -16.98
CA ASN A 498 -13.75 31.21 -17.39
C ASN A 498 -14.17 29.81 -17.81
N ALA A 499 -14.90 29.12 -16.92
CA ALA A 499 -15.70 27.96 -17.29
C ALA A 499 -16.84 28.43 -18.21
N GLY A 500 -16.55 28.58 -19.50
CA GLY A 500 -17.48 29.18 -20.45
C GLY A 500 -17.46 28.58 -21.85
N GLU A 501 -16.31 28.21 -22.42
CA GLU A 501 -16.25 27.95 -23.87
C GLU A 501 -15.44 26.70 -24.20
N HIS A 502 -16.10 25.54 -24.20
CA HIS A 502 -15.82 24.47 -25.15
C HIS A 502 -17.05 23.55 -25.24
N LEU A 503 -18.05 24.04 -25.99
CA LEU A 503 -19.25 23.29 -26.39
C LEU A 503 -18.96 22.54 -27.68
N GLN A 504 -18.50 21.28 -27.58
CA GLN A 504 -18.64 20.34 -28.70
C GLN A 504 -18.56 18.88 -28.24
N ASP A 505 -19.59 18.43 -27.52
CA ASP A 505 -19.95 17.02 -27.40
C ASP A 505 -21.48 16.87 -27.24
N THR A 506 -22.25 17.63 -28.02
CA THR A 506 -23.72 17.51 -28.13
C THR A 506 -24.12 16.75 -29.39
N LYS A 507 -23.53 15.58 -29.60
CA LYS A 507 -24.02 14.64 -30.61
C LYS A 507 -24.31 13.32 -29.92
N ASP A 508 -25.42 13.29 -29.19
CA ASP A 508 -26.29 12.13 -28.93
C ASP A 508 -27.45 12.56 -28.00
N ALA A 509 -28.37 13.37 -28.54
CA ALA A 509 -29.61 13.77 -27.87
C ALA A 509 -30.80 12.90 -28.32
N ASN A 510 -30.60 11.58 -28.42
CA ASN A 510 -31.67 10.62 -28.73
C ASN A 510 -31.83 9.60 -27.59
N GLY A 511 -32.54 10.02 -26.53
CA GLY A 511 -33.63 9.26 -25.90
C GLY A 511 -33.46 7.83 -25.35
N LEU A 512 -32.30 7.17 -25.29
CA LEU A 512 -32.26 5.75 -24.86
C LEU A 512 -31.03 5.25 -24.06
N ASP A 513 -30.16 6.10 -23.55
CA ASP A 513 -28.85 5.66 -23.01
C ASP A 513 -28.67 5.66 -21.48
N TRP A 514 -29.76 5.52 -20.70
CA TRP A 514 -29.63 5.47 -19.23
C TRP A 514 -28.80 4.26 -18.75
N TYR A 515 -28.87 3.11 -19.43
CA TYR A 515 -28.08 1.91 -19.11
C TYR A 515 -26.57 2.10 -19.36
N VAL A 516 -26.17 3.18 -20.05
CA VAL A 516 -24.80 3.47 -20.45
C VAL A 516 -24.16 4.58 -19.61
N GLU A 517 -24.94 5.50 -19.03
CA GLU A 517 -24.43 6.75 -18.44
C GLU A 517 -24.19 6.81 -16.91
N GLY A 518 -24.60 5.82 -16.10
CA GLY A 518 -24.17 5.73 -14.68
C GLY A 518 -24.63 6.91 -13.79
N PRO A 519 -24.09 7.05 -12.56
CA PRO A 519 -24.61 8.02 -11.59
C PRO A 519 -24.40 9.46 -12.09
N GLY A 520 -25.39 10.33 -11.90
CA GLY A 520 -25.46 11.79 -12.13
C GLY A 520 -24.37 12.51 -12.97
N ARG A 521 -24.78 13.32 -13.94
CA ARG A 521 -23.88 14.24 -14.67
C ARG A 521 -23.39 15.36 -13.72
N ARG A 522 -22.13 15.31 -13.30
CA ARG A 522 -21.53 16.33 -12.41
C ARG A 522 -20.71 17.38 -13.13
N VAL A 523 -20.77 18.61 -12.62
CA VAL A 523 -19.94 19.76 -13.03
C VAL A 523 -18.67 19.79 -12.15
N GLY A 524 -17.59 20.43 -12.63
CA GLY A 524 -16.36 20.57 -11.85
C GLY A 524 -16.57 21.18 -10.45
N TYR A 525 -15.70 20.83 -9.51
CA TYR A 525 -15.79 21.27 -8.11
C TYR A 525 -15.48 22.77 -7.95
N ASP A 526 -16.22 23.44 -7.05
CA ASP A 526 -15.97 24.83 -6.65
C ASP A 526 -14.76 24.93 -5.71
N ASP A 527 -14.22 26.13 -5.56
CA ASP A 527 -13.12 26.37 -4.64
C ASP A 527 -13.54 26.08 -3.18
N LEU A 528 -12.59 25.57 -2.40
CA LEU A 528 -12.78 25.23 -1.00
C LEU A 528 -13.93 24.24 -0.77
N THR A 529 -14.18 23.33 -1.73
CA THR A 529 -15.17 22.24 -1.62
C THR A 529 -14.49 20.88 -1.42
N ALA A 530 -15.23 19.94 -0.82
CA ALA A 530 -14.78 18.57 -0.72
C ALA A 530 -15.14 17.77 -2.00
N ILE A 531 -14.20 16.96 -2.46
CA ILE A 531 -14.31 16.06 -3.61
C ILE A 531 -15.18 14.87 -3.23
N ASP A 532 -16.05 14.44 -4.15
CA ASP A 532 -16.82 13.21 -4.00
C ASP A 532 -16.04 12.04 -4.60
N TRP A 533 -15.20 11.41 -3.77
CA TRP A 533 -14.33 10.33 -4.23
C TRP A 533 -15.10 9.15 -4.82
N ILE A 534 -16.26 8.83 -4.26
CA ILE A 534 -17.06 7.67 -4.69
C ILE A 534 -17.58 7.90 -6.10
N PHE A 535 -18.10 9.09 -6.35
CA PHE A 535 -18.52 9.50 -7.68
C PHE A 535 -17.36 9.43 -8.69
N GLU A 536 -16.19 10.01 -8.37
CA GLU A 536 -15.04 10.01 -9.28
C GLU A 536 -14.52 8.58 -9.56
N TYR A 537 -14.50 7.70 -8.56
CA TYR A 537 -14.14 6.30 -8.75
C TYR A 537 -15.18 5.54 -9.58
N ALA A 538 -16.48 5.82 -9.40
CA ALA A 538 -17.53 5.23 -10.22
C ALA A 538 -17.43 5.67 -11.69
N LYS A 539 -17.23 6.98 -11.92
CA LYS A 539 -16.99 7.59 -13.23
C LYS A 539 -15.78 6.94 -13.93
N GLU A 540 -14.68 6.72 -13.22
CA GLU A 540 -13.50 6.05 -13.79
C GLU A 540 -13.77 4.58 -14.14
N ARG A 541 -14.44 3.81 -13.27
CA ARG A 541 -14.79 2.41 -13.55
C ARG A 541 -15.66 2.29 -14.79
N GLN A 542 -16.60 3.21 -14.98
CA GLN A 542 -17.48 3.21 -16.14
C GLN A 542 -16.75 3.59 -17.42
N ARG A 543 -15.88 4.62 -17.37
CA ARG A 543 -14.98 4.98 -18.48
C ARG A 543 -14.14 3.78 -18.92
N LEU A 544 -13.56 3.05 -17.97
CA LEU A 544 -12.78 1.83 -18.26
C LEU A 544 -13.65 0.74 -18.88
N ARG A 545 -14.86 0.50 -18.37
CA ARG A 545 -15.80 -0.47 -18.98
C ARG A 545 -16.12 -0.11 -20.43
N PHE A 546 -16.40 1.16 -20.72
CA PHE A 546 -16.66 1.62 -22.08
C PHE A 546 -15.43 1.46 -22.97
N LEU A 547 -14.24 1.78 -22.46
CA LEU A 547 -12.97 1.60 -23.17
C LEU A 547 -12.69 0.12 -23.48
N TYR A 548 -12.97 -0.79 -22.55
CA TYR A 548 -12.77 -2.23 -22.76
C TYR A 548 -13.84 -2.84 -23.67
N ALA A 549 -15.10 -2.39 -23.55
CA ALA A 549 -16.19 -2.84 -24.41
C ALA A 549 -16.04 -2.35 -25.87
N SER A 550 -15.55 -1.12 -26.08
CA SER A 550 -15.34 -0.54 -27.42
C SER A 550 -14.05 -0.98 -28.11
N ALA A 551 -13.21 -1.78 -27.43
CA ALA A 551 -11.91 -2.21 -27.95
C ALA A 551 -12.01 -3.52 -28.72
N SER A 552 -12.52 -3.46 -29.95
CA SER A 552 -12.35 -4.54 -30.92
C SER A 552 -11.18 -4.25 -31.88
N GLY A 553 -10.32 -5.25 -32.11
CA GLY A 553 -9.21 -5.17 -33.08
C GLY A 553 -7.94 -4.49 -32.56
N ILE A 554 -6.94 -4.34 -33.44
CA ILE A 554 -5.61 -3.80 -33.11
C ILE A 554 -5.71 -2.32 -32.67
N LEU A 555 -6.53 -1.52 -33.34
CA LEU A 555 -6.71 -0.11 -33.02
C LEU A 555 -7.33 0.10 -31.63
N GLY A 556 -8.20 -0.82 -31.19
CA GLY A 556 -8.75 -0.83 -29.83
C GLY A 556 -7.69 -1.10 -28.77
N HIS A 557 -6.81 -2.08 -29.00
CA HIS A 557 -5.68 -2.38 -28.11
C HIS A 557 -4.68 -1.21 -28.04
N VAL A 558 -4.40 -0.55 -29.17
CA VAL A 558 -3.56 0.65 -29.20
C VAL A 558 -4.20 1.78 -28.38
N LYS A 559 -5.50 2.01 -28.50
CA LYS A 559 -6.22 3.02 -27.71
C LYS A 559 -6.16 2.72 -26.21
N GLN A 560 -6.27 1.45 -25.81
CA GLN A 560 -6.08 1.03 -24.42
C GLN A 560 -4.65 1.28 -23.92
N LEU A 561 -3.65 0.93 -24.73
CA LEU A 561 -2.25 1.16 -24.41
C LEU A 561 -1.95 2.65 -24.24
N VAL A 562 -2.48 3.49 -25.13
CA VAL A 562 -2.33 4.96 -25.06
C VAL A 562 -2.98 5.52 -23.80
N ASP A 563 -4.20 5.08 -23.44
CA ASP A 563 -4.85 5.56 -22.21
C ASP A 563 -4.09 5.13 -20.94
N ALA A 564 -3.57 3.91 -20.93
CA ALA A 564 -2.73 3.40 -19.86
C ALA A 564 -1.38 4.14 -19.78
N SER A 565 -0.80 4.56 -20.90
CA SER A 565 0.50 5.23 -20.95
C SER A 565 0.47 6.72 -20.56
N GLN A 566 -0.68 7.40 -20.67
CA GLN A 566 -0.82 8.83 -20.36
C GLN A 566 -0.25 9.20 -18.98
N VAL A 567 -0.62 8.44 -17.93
CA VAL A 567 -0.14 8.70 -16.56
C VAL A 567 1.37 8.50 -16.47
N TRP A 568 1.91 7.46 -17.09
CA TRP A 568 3.35 7.22 -17.11
C TRP A 568 4.13 8.35 -17.80
N ILE A 569 3.63 8.86 -18.93
CA ILE A 569 4.25 9.99 -19.64
C ILE A 569 4.29 11.24 -18.73
N ILE A 570 3.17 11.54 -18.06
CA ILE A 570 3.08 12.67 -17.14
C ILE A 570 4.07 12.49 -15.99
N LEU A 571 4.16 11.30 -15.39
CA LEU A 571 5.04 11.04 -14.26
C LEU A 571 6.52 11.11 -14.62
N VAL A 572 6.91 10.58 -15.79
CA VAL A 572 8.28 10.68 -16.29
C VAL A 572 8.64 12.14 -16.57
N ALA A 573 7.77 12.88 -17.27
CA ALA A 573 8.00 14.30 -17.55
C ALA A 573 8.06 15.14 -16.27
N ALA A 574 7.17 14.89 -15.31
CA ALA A 574 7.16 15.56 -14.02
C ALA A 574 8.41 15.25 -13.21
N GLY A 575 8.89 14.00 -13.21
CA GLY A 575 10.12 13.59 -12.56
C GLY A 575 11.35 14.30 -13.14
N ILE A 576 11.47 14.33 -14.47
CA ILE A 576 12.55 15.05 -15.17
C ILE A 576 12.53 16.54 -14.83
N LEU A 577 11.36 17.18 -14.92
CA LEU A 577 11.23 18.61 -14.61
C LEU A 577 11.56 18.88 -13.14
N SER A 578 11.10 18.05 -12.22
CA SER A 578 11.36 18.23 -10.77
C SER A 578 12.83 18.06 -10.43
N GLY A 579 13.52 17.07 -11.03
CA GLY A 579 14.97 16.90 -10.88
C GLY A 579 15.77 18.06 -11.45
N GLY A 580 15.38 18.57 -12.63
CA GLY A 580 16.01 19.76 -13.22
C GLY A 580 15.80 21.03 -12.40
N ILE A 581 14.60 21.24 -11.84
CA ILE A 581 14.31 22.38 -10.96
C ILE A 581 15.09 22.26 -9.64
N ALA A 582 15.20 21.06 -9.06
CA ALA A 582 16.00 20.84 -7.86
C ALA A 582 17.48 21.17 -8.09
N ALA A 583 18.06 20.68 -9.20
CA ALA A 583 19.44 21.01 -9.60
C ALA A 583 19.64 22.54 -9.77
N PHE A 584 18.66 23.23 -10.35
CA PHE A 584 18.69 24.68 -10.46
C PHE A 584 18.65 25.37 -9.09
N ILE A 585 17.79 24.92 -8.18
CA ILE A 585 17.69 25.47 -6.82
C ILE A 585 19.00 25.28 -6.07
N ASP A 586 19.63 24.10 -6.17
CA ASP A 586 20.92 23.81 -5.52
C ASP A 586 22.00 24.78 -5.99
N VAL A 587 22.25 24.84 -7.30
CA VAL A 587 23.28 25.70 -7.88
C VAL A 587 23.01 27.19 -7.61
N ALA A 588 21.76 27.64 -7.76
CA ALA A 588 21.41 29.04 -7.58
C ALA A 588 21.45 29.47 -6.10
N SER A 589 20.98 28.63 -5.18
CA SER A 589 20.94 28.95 -3.75
C SER A 589 22.34 28.96 -3.12
N ASP A 590 23.24 28.08 -3.56
CA ASP A 590 24.63 28.04 -3.08
C ASP A 590 25.39 29.28 -3.59
N TRP A 591 25.26 29.62 -4.88
CA TRP A 591 25.88 30.83 -5.43
C TRP A 591 25.39 32.11 -4.74
N LEU A 592 24.07 32.24 -4.52
CA LEU A 592 23.51 33.39 -3.81
C LEU A 592 23.93 33.40 -2.32
N GLY A 593 24.06 32.24 -1.69
CA GLY A 593 24.53 32.12 -0.31
C GLY A 593 25.98 32.59 -0.15
N ASP A 594 26.83 32.22 -1.09
CA ASP A 594 28.25 32.57 -1.13
C ASP A 594 28.49 34.08 -1.31
N LEU A 595 27.62 34.77 -2.04
CA LEU A 595 27.65 36.23 -2.21
C LEU A 595 27.61 37.00 -0.87
N LYS A 596 27.10 36.39 0.21
CA LYS A 596 27.14 37.02 1.54
C LYS A 596 28.56 37.11 2.11
N THR A 597 29.46 36.23 1.69
CA THR A 597 30.82 36.11 2.22
C THR A 597 31.89 36.68 1.29
N GLY A 598 31.65 36.67 -0.02
CA GLY A 598 32.56 37.21 -1.04
C GLY A 598 32.07 36.94 -2.45
N TYR A 599 32.92 37.17 -3.44
CA TYR A 599 32.64 36.82 -4.83
C TYR A 599 33.88 36.25 -5.52
N CYS A 600 33.65 35.50 -6.61
CA CYS A 600 34.71 34.96 -7.46
C CYS A 600 35.04 35.93 -8.60
N SER A 601 36.33 36.19 -8.86
CA SER A 601 36.78 36.91 -10.05
C SER A 601 37.97 36.24 -10.72
N ASN A 602 38.15 36.50 -12.01
CA ASN A 602 39.23 35.93 -12.79
C ASN A 602 40.53 36.72 -12.55
N VAL A 603 41.45 36.17 -11.74
CA VAL A 603 42.77 36.78 -11.51
C VAL A 603 43.86 35.92 -12.13
N ASP A 604 43.92 34.62 -11.81
CA ASP A 604 44.94 33.70 -12.32
C ASP A 604 44.37 32.37 -12.89
N GLY A 605 43.06 32.08 -12.73
CA GLY A 605 42.39 30.85 -13.20
C GLY A 605 41.11 31.05 -14.04
N ASP A 606 40.29 30.00 -14.20
CA ASP A 606 38.99 30.02 -14.93
C ASP A 606 37.82 30.62 -14.11
N GLY A 607 38.11 31.27 -12.98
CA GLY A 607 37.12 31.86 -12.07
C GLY A 607 36.19 32.86 -12.76
N ARG A 608 34.87 32.72 -12.56
CA ARG A 608 33.85 33.67 -13.07
C ARG A 608 32.86 34.02 -11.97
N PHE A 609 32.25 35.20 -12.05
CA PHE A 609 31.33 35.74 -11.04
C PHE A 609 30.13 34.82 -10.71
N TYR A 610 29.67 34.03 -11.68
CA TYR A 610 28.55 33.09 -11.50
C TYR A 610 28.94 31.76 -10.84
N LEU A 611 30.23 31.55 -10.55
CA LEU A 611 30.70 30.35 -9.85
C LEU A 611 30.54 30.54 -8.34
N ASN A 612 30.06 29.50 -7.67
CA ASN A 612 30.06 29.43 -6.21
C ASN A 612 31.51 29.29 -5.69
N LYS A 613 31.71 29.45 -4.38
CA LYS A 613 33.01 29.42 -3.72
C LYS A 613 33.73 28.08 -3.92
N SER A 614 33.01 26.97 -3.80
CA SER A 614 33.56 25.62 -3.99
C SER A 614 34.06 25.37 -5.42
N PHE A 615 33.37 25.90 -6.44
CA PHE A 615 33.75 25.78 -7.85
C PHE A 615 34.81 26.80 -8.24
N CYS A 616 34.82 27.99 -7.63
CA CYS A 616 35.85 28.99 -7.83
C CYS A 616 37.23 28.46 -7.39
N CYS A 617 37.27 27.72 -6.28
CA CYS A 617 38.50 27.19 -5.70
C CYS A 617 38.75 25.70 -6.03
N TRP A 618 38.12 25.19 -7.10
CA TRP A 618 38.18 23.77 -7.43
C TRP A 618 39.60 23.30 -7.77
N GLY A 619 40.08 22.25 -7.10
CA GLY A 619 41.40 21.64 -7.35
C GLY A 619 42.53 22.12 -6.42
N TYR A 620 42.29 23.08 -5.53
CA TYR A 620 43.22 23.46 -4.47
C TYR A 620 42.91 22.69 -3.18
N SER A 621 43.94 22.19 -2.50
CA SER A 621 43.78 21.45 -1.23
C SER A 621 43.57 22.36 -0.02
N GLU A 622 43.95 23.64 -0.11
CA GLU A 622 43.72 24.63 0.95
C GLU A 622 42.97 25.86 0.41
N LEU A 623 41.95 26.34 1.13
CA LEU A 623 41.14 27.50 0.73
C LEU A 623 41.96 28.80 0.70
N SER A 624 43.05 28.87 1.46
CA SER A 624 44.00 29.99 1.46
C SER A 624 44.86 30.07 0.20
N GLN A 625 44.96 28.99 -0.58
CA GLN A 625 45.69 28.94 -1.85
C GLN A 625 44.83 29.43 -3.02
N CYS A 626 43.52 29.62 -2.80
CA CYS A 626 42.61 30.12 -3.81
C CYS A 626 42.71 31.64 -3.94
N HIS A 627 43.38 32.12 -4.99
CA HIS A 627 43.54 33.55 -5.27
C HIS A 627 42.34 34.19 -5.97
N ASP A 628 41.51 33.39 -6.65
CA ASP A 628 40.34 33.87 -7.41
C ASP A 628 39.12 34.24 -6.53
N TRP A 629 39.12 33.84 -5.24
CA TRP A 629 38.04 34.15 -4.29
C TRP A 629 38.35 35.40 -3.46
N HIS A 630 37.49 36.42 -3.54
CA HIS A 630 37.65 37.67 -2.81
C HIS A 630 36.56 37.85 -1.74
N PRO A 631 36.90 37.71 -0.45
CA PRO A 631 36.04 38.11 0.65
C PRO A 631 35.79 39.62 0.63
N TRP A 632 34.60 40.08 1.03
CA TRP A 632 34.22 41.50 0.99
C TRP A 632 35.19 42.43 1.72
N GLY A 633 35.79 41.96 2.81
CA GLY A 633 36.78 42.72 3.55
C GLY A 633 38.09 42.96 2.78
N ASN A 634 38.52 42.00 1.95
CA ASN A 634 39.68 42.15 1.06
C ASN A 634 39.33 42.95 -0.20
N ALA A 635 38.13 42.78 -0.74
CA ALA A 635 37.66 43.49 -1.93
C ALA A 635 37.61 45.02 -1.73
N LEU A 636 37.36 45.49 -0.51
CA LEU A 636 37.35 46.91 -0.16
C LEU A 636 38.71 47.46 0.29
N GLY A 637 39.79 46.68 0.21
CA GLY A 637 41.16 47.14 0.49
C GLY A 637 41.46 47.45 1.95
N ILE A 638 40.72 46.87 2.91
CA ILE A 638 40.87 47.16 4.35
C ILE A 638 41.85 46.17 4.98
N GLY A 639 43.07 46.64 5.31
CA GLY A 639 44.12 45.81 5.91
C GLY A 639 43.98 45.51 7.41
N ALA A 640 43.13 46.24 8.14
CA ALA A 640 42.98 46.05 9.59
C ALA A 640 42.03 44.87 9.92
N PHE A 641 42.49 43.89 10.70
CA PHE A 641 41.73 42.67 11.05
C PHE A 641 40.33 42.97 11.62
N GLY A 642 40.21 43.93 12.55
CA GLY A 642 38.92 44.34 13.12
C GLY A 642 38.01 45.04 12.11
N GLY A 643 38.56 45.86 11.22
CA GLY A 643 37.79 46.52 10.15
C GLY A 643 37.26 45.52 9.12
N ARG A 644 38.07 44.51 8.78
CA ARG A 644 37.68 43.42 7.88
C ARG A 644 36.49 42.64 8.41
N TRP A 645 36.53 42.24 9.68
CA TRP A 645 35.44 41.51 10.34
C TRP A 645 34.14 42.32 10.38
N VAL A 646 34.22 43.61 10.71
CA VAL A 646 33.03 44.50 10.75
C VAL A 646 32.41 44.67 9.36
N VAL A 647 33.22 44.86 8.33
CA VAL A 647 32.72 45.01 6.96
C VAL A 647 32.09 43.73 6.45
N GLU A 648 32.75 42.58 6.61
CA GLU A 648 32.17 41.28 6.27
C GLU A 648 30.86 41.03 7.03
N TYR A 649 30.76 41.47 8.29
CA TYR A 649 29.52 41.39 9.06
C TYR A 649 28.39 42.25 8.48
N ILE A 650 28.67 43.51 8.11
CA ILE A 650 27.69 44.42 7.51
C ILE A 650 27.16 43.86 6.19
N PHE A 651 28.05 43.38 5.31
CA PHE A 651 27.65 42.78 4.03
C PHE A 651 26.83 41.51 4.23
N PHE A 652 27.20 40.67 5.19
CA PHE A 652 26.43 39.47 5.53
C PHE A 652 24.99 39.83 5.94
N VAL A 653 24.80 40.82 6.83
CA VAL A 653 23.46 41.27 7.27
C VAL A 653 22.69 41.91 6.12
N LEU A 654 23.32 42.77 5.33
CA LEU A 654 22.67 43.50 4.23
C LEU A 654 22.15 42.54 3.14
N PHE A 655 22.99 41.61 2.68
CA PHE A 655 22.57 40.62 1.68
C PHE A 655 21.50 39.66 2.23
N SER A 656 21.61 39.26 3.50
CA SER A 656 20.59 38.42 4.15
C SER A 656 19.20 39.08 4.12
N ILE A 657 19.13 40.36 4.51
CA ILE A 657 17.88 41.14 4.49
C ILE A 657 17.38 41.33 3.06
N LEU A 658 18.27 41.65 2.11
CA LEU A 658 17.91 41.88 0.71
C LEU A 658 17.26 40.63 0.09
N PHE A 659 17.86 39.46 0.29
CA PHE A 659 17.33 38.20 -0.25
C PHE A 659 16.02 37.80 0.44
N ALA A 660 15.91 37.94 1.75
CA ALA A 660 14.68 37.66 2.49
C ALA A 660 13.52 38.60 2.07
N ALA A 661 13.80 39.90 1.90
CA ALA A 661 12.84 40.88 1.42
C ALA A 661 12.41 40.60 -0.04
N GLY A 662 13.36 40.22 -0.90
CA GLY A 662 13.08 39.83 -2.28
C GLY A 662 12.16 38.62 -2.38
N ALA A 663 12.40 37.57 -1.58
CA ALA A 663 11.49 36.43 -1.46
C ALA A 663 10.11 36.86 -0.92
N SER A 664 10.13 37.73 0.10
CA SER A 664 9.03 38.55 0.62
C SER A 664 8.05 39.06 -0.43
N LEU A 665 8.59 39.95 -1.25
CA LEU A 665 7.86 40.69 -2.26
C LEU A 665 7.37 39.76 -3.37
N LEU A 666 8.19 38.80 -3.77
CA LEU A 666 7.84 37.89 -4.85
C LEU A 666 6.62 37.01 -4.51
N VAL A 667 6.52 36.51 -3.28
CA VAL A 667 5.33 35.78 -2.80
C VAL A 667 4.11 36.69 -2.70
N ARG A 668 4.27 37.93 -2.21
CA ARG A 668 3.15 38.85 -2.03
C ARG A 668 2.53 39.31 -3.36
N GLU A 669 3.37 39.68 -4.33
CA GLU A 669 2.91 40.31 -5.58
C GLU A 669 2.43 39.29 -6.62
N PHE A 670 3.05 38.11 -6.72
CA PHE A 670 2.75 37.16 -7.79
C PHE A 670 1.85 36.00 -7.38
N SER A 671 2.13 35.34 -6.25
CA SER A 671 1.32 34.20 -5.79
C SER A 671 1.43 34.03 -4.27
N PRO A 672 0.43 34.48 -3.50
CA PRO A 672 0.39 34.31 -2.04
C PRO A 672 0.42 32.84 -1.59
N TYR A 673 -0.08 31.94 -2.45
CA TYR A 673 -0.06 30.49 -2.25
C TYR A 673 1.33 29.86 -2.23
N ALA A 674 2.37 30.59 -2.64
CA ALA A 674 3.75 30.11 -2.64
C ALA A 674 4.38 30.09 -1.23
N ARG A 675 3.77 30.73 -0.22
CA ARG A 675 4.29 30.80 1.15
C ARG A 675 4.49 29.42 1.79
N GLN A 676 5.41 29.34 2.77
CA GLN A 676 5.68 28.16 3.59
C GLN A 676 6.01 26.89 2.77
N SER A 677 5.86 25.71 3.40
CA SER A 677 6.26 24.43 2.82
C SER A 677 5.31 23.95 1.71
N GLY A 678 4.01 24.17 1.83
CA GLY A 678 2.99 23.59 0.93
C GLY A 678 2.58 22.14 1.26
N ILE A 679 3.26 21.46 2.20
CA ILE A 679 2.91 20.10 2.63
C ILE A 679 1.53 20.05 3.31
N PRO A 680 1.19 20.94 4.27
CA PRO A 680 -0.15 21.01 4.86
C PRO A 680 -1.25 21.07 3.81
N GLU A 681 -1.10 21.96 2.84
CA GLU A 681 -2.06 22.19 1.76
C GLU A 681 -2.14 20.97 0.83
N ILE A 682 -1.01 20.37 0.43
CA ILE A 682 -1.01 19.12 -0.36
C ILE A 682 -1.71 17.99 0.41
N LYS A 683 -1.47 17.84 1.71
CA LYS A 683 -2.15 16.85 2.57
C LYS A 683 -3.66 17.09 2.55
N THR A 684 -4.12 18.35 2.60
CA THR A 684 -5.56 18.68 2.48
C THR A 684 -6.15 18.40 1.10
N VAL A 685 -5.40 18.67 0.03
CA VAL A 685 -5.81 18.39 -1.36
C VAL A 685 -5.97 16.89 -1.61
N LEU A 686 -4.99 16.09 -1.19
CA LEU A 686 -5.08 14.62 -1.24
C LEU A 686 -6.15 14.07 -0.27
N GLY A 687 -6.42 14.81 0.81
CA GLY A 687 -7.55 14.64 1.72
C GLY A 687 -8.93 14.89 1.08
N GLY A 688 -8.97 15.38 -0.16
CA GLY A 688 -10.17 15.65 -0.93
C GLY A 688 -10.73 17.03 -0.75
N PHE A 689 -9.90 18.05 -0.49
CA PHE A 689 -10.32 19.45 -0.44
C PHE A 689 -9.71 20.23 -1.61
N VAL A 690 -10.53 20.89 -2.42
CA VAL A 690 -10.06 21.61 -3.61
C VAL A 690 -9.60 23.01 -3.21
N ILE A 691 -8.36 23.37 -3.56
CA ILE A 691 -7.80 24.72 -3.41
C ILE A 691 -7.35 25.20 -4.80
N ARG A 692 -8.05 26.18 -5.37
CA ARG A 692 -7.71 26.73 -6.70
C ARG A 692 -6.43 27.56 -6.63
N HIS A 693 -5.74 27.69 -7.76
CA HIS A 693 -4.49 28.45 -7.95
C HIS A 693 -3.26 27.96 -7.16
N PHE A 694 -3.43 27.14 -6.12
CA PHE A 694 -2.35 26.56 -5.33
C PHE A 694 -1.35 25.78 -6.20
N LEU A 695 -1.84 24.91 -7.09
CA LEU A 695 -1.02 24.13 -8.02
C LEU A 695 -0.73 24.86 -9.36
N GLY A 696 -0.84 26.18 -9.38
CA GLY A 696 -0.70 27.01 -10.58
C GLY A 696 0.74 27.11 -11.11
N GLY A 697 0.88 27.46 -12.39
CA GLY A 697 2.20 27.68 -13.02
C GLY A 697 2.93 28.89 -12.45
N TRP A 698 2.21 29.98 -12.17
CA TRP A 698 2.78 31.13 -11.45
C TRP A 698 3.26 30.74 -10.04
N THR A 699 2.51 29.91 -9.32
CA THR A 699 2.94 29.40 -8.01
C THR A 699 4.22 28.57 -8.11
N LEU A 700 4.39 27.76 -9.17
CA LEU A 700 5.63 27.01 -9.44
C LEU A 700 6.84 27.95 -9.61
N VAL A 701 6.72 28.98 -10.45
CA VAL A 701 7.80 29.93 -10.74
C VAL A 701 8.13 30.74 -9.48
N THR A 702 7.11 31.30 -8.83
CA THR A 702 7.24 32.10 -7.62
C THR A 702 7.89 31.30 -6.48
N LYS A 703 7.46 30.06 -6.29
CA LYS A 703 8.02 29.21 -5.23
C LYS A 703 9.46 28.78 -5.52
N THR A 704 9.81 28.50 -6.78
CA THR A 704 11.18 28.12 -7.18
C THR A 704 12.17 29.27 -6.93
N ILE A 705 11.89 30.47 -7.46
CA ILE A 705 12.78 31.63 -7.33
C ILE A 705 12.79 32.14 -5.88
N GLY A 706 11.62 32.21 -5.24
CA GLY A 706 11.50 32.64 -3.86
C GLY A 706 12.23 31.71 -2.90
N LEU A 707 12.29 30.41 -3.17
CA LEU A 707 13.04 29.44 -2.36
C LEU A 707 14.55 29.64 -2.46
N CYS A 708 15.10 29.91 -3.66
CA CYS A 708 16.52 30.21 -3.82
C CYS A 708 16.93 31.42 -2.97
N LEU A 709 16.13 32.49 -3.00
CA LEU A 709 16.36 33.71 -2.22
C LEU A 709 16.18 33.47 -0.70
N ALA A 710 15.15 32.73 -0.31
CA ALA A 710 14.88 32.41 1.09
C ALA A 710 16.02 31.58 1.70
N VAL A 711 16.51 30.56 1.00
CA VAL A 711 17.62 29.70 1.44
C VAL A 711 18.93 30.49 1.48
N ALA A 712 19.20 31.31 0.46
CA ALA A 712 20.40 32.17 0.41
C ALA A 712 20.44 33.21 1.55
N SER A 713 19.29 33.68 2.05
CA SER A 713 19.23 34.64 3.16
C SER A 713 19.89 34.13 4.46
N GLY A 714 20.10 32.82 4.62
CA GLY A 714 20.67 32.24 5.85
C GLY A 714 19.70 32.20 7.03
N LEU A 715 18.41 32.40 6.78
CA LEU A 715 17.35 32.04 7.72
C LEU A 715 17.39 30.54 8.05
N TRP A 716 16.92 30.16 9.23
CA TRP A 716 16.82 28.75 9.66
C TRP A 716 15.63 28.05 8.98
N LEU A 717 15.78 27.83 7.67
CA LEU A 717 14.79 27.18 6.80
C LEU A 717 15.46 26.17 5.86
N GLY A 718 14.67 25.27 5.27
CA GLY A 718 15.11 24.26 4.31
C GLY A 718 14.34 24.29 2.99
N LYS A 719 14.96 23.76 1.93
CA LYS A 719 14.33 23.59 0.60
C LYS A 719 13.50 22.31 0.45
N GLU A 720 13.77 21.31 1.30
CA GLU A 720 13.21 19.96 1.15
C GLU A 720 11.68 19.90 1.22
N GLY A 721 11.06 20.67 2.12
CA GLY A 721 9.60 20.71 2.23
C GLY A 721 8.94 21.35 0.99
N PRO A 722 9.34 22.57 0.59
CA PRO A 722 8.87 23.22 -0.64
C PRO A 722 9.04 22.41 -1.93
N LEU A 723 10.09 21.59 -2.05
CA LEU A 723 10.32 20.75 -3.23
C LEU A 723 9.17 19.74 -3.48
N VAL A 724 8.48 19.29 -2.43
CA VAL A 724 7.27 18.46 -2.55
C VAL A 724 6.15 19.19 -3.29
N HIS A 725 5.93 20.46 -2.93
CA HIS A 725 4.91 21.28 -3.59
C HIS A 725 5.32 21.60 -5.04
N VAL A 726 6.59 21.95 -5.25
CA VAL A 726 7.15 22.19 -6.60
C VAL A 726 6.96 20.98 -7.51
N ALA A 727 7.21 19.76 -7.02
CA ALA A 727 6.99 18.55 -7.79
C ALA A 727 5.51 18.32 -8.15
N CYS A 728 4.59 18.59 -7.23
CA CYS A 728 3.14 18.51 -7.50
C CYS A 728 2.69 19.55 -8.54
N CYS A 729 3.22 20.76 -8.49
CA CYS A 729 2.98 21.80 -9.50
C CYS A 729 3.55 21.41 -10.87
N SER A 730 4.75 20.81 -10.91
CA SER A 730 5.35 20.26 -12.14
C SER A 730 4.46 19.20 -12.77
N ALA A 731 3.90 18.29 -11.97
CA ALA A 731 2.95 17.31 -12.46
C ALA A 731 1.65 17.95 -12.96
N ASN A 732 1.13 18.97 -12.27
CA ASN A 732 -0.07 19.70 -12.71
C ASN A 732 0.12 20.38 -14.08
N LEU A 733 1.32 20.92 -14.34
CA LEU A 733 1.66 21.53 -15.63
C LEU A 733 1.51 20.53 -16.79
N PHE A 734 2.03 19.32 -16.63
CA PHE A 734 1.92 18.27 -17.66
C PHE A 734 0.52 17.65 -17.73
N MET A 735 -0.21 17.59 -16.61
CA MET A 735 -1.60 17.10 -16.64
C MET A 735 -2.51 17.97 -17.50
N LYS A 736 -2.26 19.28 -17.61
CA LYS A 736 -3.04 20.16 -18.49
C LYS A 736 -2.97 19.76 -19.97
N LEU A 737 -1.92 19.05 -20.39
CA LEU A 737 -1.78 18.53 -21.77
C LEU A 737 -2.69 17.33 -22.05
N PHE A 738 -3.21 16.67 -21.00
CA PHE A 738 -4.03 15.46 -21.10
C PHE A 738 -5.38 15.65 -20.41
N SER A 739 -6.39 16.08 -21.18
CA SER A 739 -7.75 16.33 -20.68
C SER A 739 -8.39 15.14 -19.96
N ASN A 740 -8.10 13.91 -20.38
CA ASN A 740 -8.58 12.68 -19.74
C ASN A 740 -8.15 12.54 -18.28
N VAL A 741 -6.94 13.01 -17.94
CA VAL A 741 -6.40 12.97 -16.57
C VAL A 741 -6.83 14.22 -15.83
N ASN A 742 -6.80 15.39 -16.48
CA ASN A 742 -7.20 16.65 -15.86
C ASN A 742 -8.71 16.74 -15.53
N GLY A 743 -9.56 15.96 -16.19
CA GLY A 743 -11.00 15.91 -15.94
C GLY A 743 -11.46 14.91 -14.87
N ASN A 744 -10.53 14.17 -14.25
CA ASN A 744 -10.82 13.15 -13.24
C ASN A 744 -9.96 13.36 -11.99
N GLU A 745 -10.59 13.74 -10.89
CA GLU A 745 -9.89 14.03 -9.64
C GLU A 745 -9.27 12.77 -8.99
N ALA A 746 -9.86 11.59 -9.20
CA ALA A 746 -9.27 10.33 -8.72
C ALA A 746 -7.93 10.03 -9.39
N ARG A 747 -7.82 10.24 -10.72
CA ARG A 747 -6.54 10.07 -11.43
C ARG A 747 -5.52 11.16 -11.05
N LYS A 748 -5.96 12.40 -10.86
CA LYS A 748 -5.09 13.49 -10.36
C LYS A 748 -4.49 13.15 -9.01
N ARG A 749 -5.29 12.61 -8.09
CA ARG A 749 -4.81 12.15 -6.77
C ARG A 749 -3.67 11.14 -6.90
N GLU A 750 -3.79 10.15 -7.80
CA GLU A 750 -2.72 9.17 -8.06
C GLU A 750 -1.43 9.86 -8.53
N VAL A 751 -1.55 10.82 -9.46
CA VAL A 751 -0.41 11.57 -10.01
C VAL A 751 0.25 12.47 -8.97
N PHE A 752 -0.54 13.22 -8.18
CA PHE A 752 -0.01 14.08 -7.13
C PHE A 752 0.69 13.30 -6.02
N SER A 753 0.16 12.14 -5.64
CA SER A 753 0.80 11.27 -4.65
C SER A 753 2.18 10.78 -5.14
N ALA A 754 2.29 10.46 -6.44
CA ALA A 754 3.55 10.05 -7.06
C ALA A 754 4.54 11.21 -7.24
N ALA A 755 4.05 12.39 -7.63
CA ALA A 755 4.87 13.59 -7.78
C ALA A 755 5.43 14.06 -6.42
N ALA A 756 4.65 13.96 -5.35
CA ALA A 756 5.11 14.29 -4.01
C ALA A 756 6.26 13.39 -3.54
N ALA A 757 6.21 12.09 -3.88
CA ALA A 757 7.32 11.17 -3.64
C ALA A 757 8.59 11.59 -4.39
N ALA A 758 8.46 12.05 -5.64
CA ALA A 758 9.57 12.58 -6.41
C ALA A 758 10.18 13.84 -5.80
N GLY A 759 9.37 14.73 -5.22
CA GLY A 759 9.85 15.91 -4.50
C GLY A 759 10.74 15.57 -3.30
N ILE A 760 10.37 14.58 -2.49
CA ILE A 760 11.23 14.09 -1.39
C ILE A 760 12.45 13.33 -1.91
N SER A 761 12.29 12.58 -3.01
CA SER A 761 13.41 11.86 -3.62
C SER A 761 14.53 12.79 -4.09
N VAL A 762 14.20 13.94 -4.69
CA VAL A 762 15.22 14.93 -5.11
C VAL A 762 15.76 15.74 -3.93
N ALA A 763 14.95 15.92 -2.88
CA ALA A 763 15.33 16.63 -1.66
C ALA A 763 16.40 15.90 -0.84
N PHE A 764 16.26 14.57 -0.70
CA PHE A 764 17.16 13.75 0.12
C PHE A 764 17.99 12.76 -0.69
N GLY A 765 17.86 12.70 -2.01
CA GLY A 765 18.49 11.63 -2.81
C GLY A 765 17.97 10.23 -2.46
N ALA A 766 16.77 10.15 -1.87
CA ALA A 766 16.22 8.95 -1.23
C ALA A 766 14.89 8.53 -1.90
N PRO A 767 14.93 7.75 -3.00
CA PRO A 767 13.73 7.40 -3.76
C PRO A 767 12.76 6.48 -3.00
N VAL A 768 13.25 5.47 -2.26
CA VAL A 768 12.36 4.60 -1.47
C VAL A 768 11.83 5.37 -0.27
N GLY A 769 12.69 6.17 0.38
CA GLY A 769 12.30 7.09 1.44
C GLY A 769 11.19 8.05 1.01
N GLY A 770 11.24 8.58 -0.22
CA GLY A 770 10.23 9.47 -0.78
C GLY A 770 8.87 8.80 -1.03
N VAL A 771 8.85 7.55 -1.49
CA VAL A 771 7.59 6.79 -1.67
C VAL A 771 6.94 6.52 -0.32
N LEU A 772 7.73 6.08 0.66
CA LEU A 772 7.25 5.84 2.03
C LEU A 772 6.80 7.14 2.69
N PHE A 773 7.46 8.27 2.44
CA PHE A 773 6.99 9.58 2.87
C PHE A 773 5.59 9.90 2.33
N SER A 774 5.36 9.68 1.04
CA SER A 774 4.06 9.98 0.42
C SER A 774 2.93 9.09 0.97
N LEU A 775 3.24 7.81 1.22
CA LEU A 775 2.32 6.87 1.85
C LEU A 775 2.06 7.22 3.31
N GLU A 776 3.12 7.49 4.08
CA GLU A 776 3.03 7.76 5.51
C GLU A 776 2.34 9.12 5.73
N GLN A 777 2.88 10.22 5.18
CA GLN A 777 2.52 11.58 5.60
C GLN A 777 1.45 12.28 4.75
N LEU A 778 1.30 11.93 3.48
CA LEU A 778 0.45 12.67 2.54
C LEU A 778 -0.85 11.94 2.19
N SER A 779 -0.80 10.63 1.98
CA SER A 779 -1.88 9.87 1.37
C SER A 779 -2.45 8.82 2.32
N TYR A 780 -3.69 9.02 2.76
CA TYR A 780 -4.40 8.01 3.57
C TYR A 780 -4.85 6.77 2.78
N TYR A 781 -5.02 6.90 1.46
CA TYR A 781 -5.38 5.82 0.54
C TYR A 781 -4.34 5.78 -0.57
N PHE A 782 -3.66 4.64 -0.69
CA PHE A 782 -2.50 4.48 -1.55
C PHE A 782 -2.53 3.10 -2.22
N PRO A 783 -3.14 2.97 -3.41
CA PRO A 783 -3.25 1.68 -4.08
C PRO A 783 -1.89 1.22 -4.64
N ASP A 784 -1.69 -0.09 -4.76
CA ASP A 784 -0.42 -0.71 -5.21
C ASP A 784 0.10 -0.15 -6.54
N LYS A 785 -0.83 0.17 -7.45
CA LYS A 785 -0.49 0.82 -8.73
C LYS A 785 0.16 2.18 -8.52
N THR A 786 -0.38 2.99 -7.62
CA THR A 786 0.18 4.30 -7.27
C THR A 786 1.51 4.17 -6.55
N MET A 787 1.72 3.11 -5.76
CA MET A 787 3.03 2.81 -5.16
C MET A 787 4.13 2.65 -6.21
N TRP A 788 3.90 1.79 -7.20
CA TRP A 788 4.84 1.59 -8.31
C TRP A 788 5.04 2.86 -9.15
N SER A 789 3.96 3.57 -9.45
CA SER A 789 4.03 4.84 -10.18
C SER A 789 4.83 5.91 -9.41
N SER A 790 4.70 5.95 -8.08
CA SER A 790 5.46 6.85 -7.21
C SER A 790 6.94 6.51 -7.23
N PHE A 791 7.28 5.22 -7.12
CA PHE A 791 8.67 4.76 -7.17
C PHE A 791 9.35 5.12 -8.49
N VAL A 792 8.67 4.87 -9.63
CA VAL A 792 9.23 5.24 -10.94
C VAL A 792 9.41 6.74 -11.09
N CYS A 793 8.43 7.55 -10.66
CA CYS A 793 8.53 9.01 -10.71
C CYS A 793 9.70 9.53 -9.85
N ALA A 794 9.86 8.99 -8.63
CA ALA A 794 10.96 9.30 -7.72
C ALA A 794 12.33 8.93 -8.31
N MET A 795 12.47 7.71 -8.82
CA MET A 795 13.70 7.24 -9.47
C MET A 795 14.08 8.11 -10.68
N VAL A 796 13.11 8.46 -11.54
CA VAL A 796 13.37 9.34 -12.69
C VAL A 796 13.86 10.71 -12.23
N ALA A 797 13.28 11.26 -11.15
CA ALA A 797 13.70 12.54 -10.61
C ALA A 797 15.11 12.48 -10.00
N ALA A 798 15.43 11.45 -9.22
CA ALA A 798 16.76 11.23 -8.67
C ALA A 798 17.83 11.02 -9.75
N VAL A 799 17.56 10.19 -10.77
CA VAL A 799 18.46 9.97 -11.90
C VAL A 799 18.67 11.27 -12.70
N THR A 800 17.63 12.10 -12.84
CA THR A 800 17.77 13.41 -13.50
C THR A 800 18.67 14.34 -12.70
N LEU A 801 18.50 14.40 -11.37
CA LEU A 801 19.37 15.17 -10.49
C LEU A 801 20.83 14.68 -10.58
N GLN A 802 21.04 13.36 -10.58
CA GLN A 802 22.35 12.74 -10.75
C GLN A 802 22.98 13.10 -12.10
N ALA A 803 22.20 13.08 -13.18
CA ALA A 803 22.67 13.43 -14.52
C ALA A 803 23.04 14.91 -14.64
N CYS A 804 22.35 15.80 -13.93
CA CYS A 804 22.71 17.21 -13.83
C CYS A 804 23.98 17.42 -12.99
N ASN A 805 24.24 16.54 -12.01
CA ASN A 805 25.41 16.55 -11.13
C ASN A 805 25.76 17.97 -10.59
N PRO A 806 24.84 18.60 -9.83
CA PRO A 806 24.98 20.00 -9.41
C PRO A 806 26.27 20.25 -8.62
N PHE A 807 26.76 19.27 -7.84
CA PHE A 807 27.94 19.39 -6.98
C PHE A 807 29.24 18.86 -7.60
N ARG A 808 29.19 18.16 -8.74
CA ARG A 808 30.33 17.45 -9.37
C ARG A 808 31.02 16.37 -8.50
N THR A 809 30.42 16.00 -7.38
CA THR A 809 30.92 14.94 -6.48
C THR A 809 30.46 13.55 -6.89
N GLY A 810 29.38 13.45 -7.69
CA GLY A 810 28.72 12.19 -8.02
C GLY A 810 27.63 11.78 -7.01
N GLU A 811 27.55 12.46 -5.87
CA GLU A 811 26.50 12.28 -4.85
C GLU A 811 25.22 13.04 -5.23
N LEU A 812 24.07 12.50 -4.82
CA LEU A 812 22.76 13.09 -5.14
C LEU A 812 22.47 14.35 -4.33
N VAL A 813 22.90 14.37 -3.07
CA VAL A 813 22.70 15.50 -2.14
C VAL A 813 23.99 15.77 -1.37
N LEU A 814 24.18 17.04 -0.97
CA LEU A 814 25.42 17.49 -0.34
C LEU A 814 25.75 16.78 0.99
N PHE A 815 24.75 16.36 1.76
CA PHE A 815 24.94 15.78 3.10
C PHE A 815 24.90 14.25 3.14
N GLN A 816 25.05 13.59 1.99
CA GLN A 816 25.20 12.14 1.90
C GLN A 816 26.58 11.73 2.46
N VAL A 817 26.62 10.78 3.39
CA VAL A 817 27.87 10.35 4.07
C VAL A 817 27.86 8.84 4.19
N THR A 818 28.99 8.17 3.91
CA THR A 818 29.08 6.71 4.03
C THR A 818 29.84 6.31 5.29
N TYR A 819 29.37 5.27 5.97
CA TYR A 819 30.03 4.72 7.16
C TYR A 819 30.45 3.28 6.92
N HIS A 820 31.68 2.94 7.31
CA HIS A 820 32.22 1.57 7.21
C HIS A 820 32.24 0.84 8.56
N SER A 821 32.21 1.56 9.68
CA SER A 821 32.27 1.01 11.03
C SER A 821 30.88 0.60 11.53
N GLY A 822 30.80 -0.53 12.24
CA GLY A 822 29.60 -0.97 12.96
C GLY A 822 29.37 -0.21 14.27
N TRP A 823 28.21 -0.42 14.90
CA TRP A 823 27.90 0.10 16.24
C TRP A 823 28.06 -1.00 17.30
N HIS A 824 28.24 -0.59 18.55
CA HIS A 824 28.40 -1.51 19.67
C HIS A 824 27.16 -1.52 20.59
N ASP A 825 26.86 -2.65 21.23
CA ASP A 825 25.65 -2.81 22.06
C ASP A 825 25.46 -1.73 23.14
N PHE A 826 26.55 -1.25 23.74
CA PHE A 826 26.48 -0.20 24.76
C PHE A 826 26.01 1.16 24.21
N GLU A 827 26.19 1.42 22.91
CA GLU A 827 25.79 2.67 22.26
C GLU A 827 24.26 2.79 22.14
N LEU A 828 23.53 1.69 22.34
CA LEU A 828 22.06 1.71 22.33
C LEU A 828 21.48 2.61 23.43
N VAL A 829 22.12 2.69 24.59
CA VAL A 829 21.68 3.56 25.70
C VAL A 829 21.75 5.04 25.33
N PRO A 830 22.90 5.60 24.88
CA PRO A 830 22.94 6.97 24.43
C PRO A 830 22.09 7.23 23.18
N PHE A 831 21.90 6.26 22.28
CA PHE A 831 20.94 6.39 21.17
C PHE A 831 19.49 6.53 21.65
N ALA A 832 19.08 5.76 22.66
CA ALA A 832 17.77 5.91 23.29
C ALA A 832 17.61 7.29 23.97
N CYS A 833 18.65 7.78 24.65
CA CYS A 833 18.67 9.13 25.23
C CYS A 833 18.52 10.23 24.16
N LEU A 834 19.14 10.06 22.99
CA LEU A 834 18.94 10.96 21.85
C LEU A 834 17.48 10.96 21.39
N GLY A 835 16.84 9.78 21.35
CA GLY A 835 15.40 9.66 21.15
C GLY A 835 14.58 10.52 22.12
N ILE A 836 14.89 10.44 23.41
CA ILE A 836 14.22 11.24 24.46
C ILE A 836 14.40 12.74 24.20
N LEU A 837 15.63 13.18 23.95
CA LEU A 837 15.93 14.58 23.68
C LEU A 837 15.24 15.07 22.40
N GLY A 838 15.22 14.25 21.34
CA GLY A 838 14.53 14.56 20.09
C GLY A 838 13.03 14.77 20.28
N GLY A 839 12.37 13.92 21.07
CA GLY A 839 10.95 14.04 21.37
C GLY A 839 10.61 15.28 22.20
N LEU A 840 11.41 15.56 23.23
CA LEU A 840 11.26 16.77 24.06
C LEU A 840 11.46 18.05 23.24
N CYS A 841 12.56 18.13 22.48
CA CYS A 841 12.88 19.27 21.64
C CYS A 841 11.81 19.49 20.57
N GLY A 842 11.36 18.44 19.89
CA GLY A 842 10.35 18.54 18.86
C GLY A 842 8.96 18.91 19.38
N GLY A 843 8.53 18.33 20.51
CA GLY A 843 7.28 18.72 21.18
C GLY A 843 7.27 20.17 21.65
N LEU A 844 8.37 20.64 22.27
CA LEU A 844 8.53 22.05 22.67
C LEU A 844 8.58 22.99 21.45
N PHE A 845 9.28 22.59 20.40
CA PHE A 845 9.38 23.34 19.16
C PHE A 845 7.99 23.58 18.54
N ILE A 846 7.13 22.55 18.49
CA ILE A 846 5.76 22.69 17.97
C ILE A 846 4.96 23.70 18.81
N LYS A 847 4.96 23.56 20.15
CA LYS A 847 4.25 24.51 21.03
C LYS A 847 4.76 25.94 20.87
N LEU A 848 6.08 26.13 20.81
CA LEU A 848 6.68 27.44 20.60
C LEU A 848 6.29 28.03 19.23
N ASN A 849 6.33 27.23 18.16
CA ASN A 849 5.96 27.69 16.84
C ASN A 849 4.47 28.06 16.74
N MET A 850 3.58 27.26 17.34
CA MET A 850 2.15 27.55 17.40
C MET A 850 1.85 28.81 18.22
N GLY A 851 2.50 28.97 19.39
CA GLY A 851 2.38 30.20 20.17
C GLY A 851 2.87 31.45 19.42
N VAL A 852 3.95 31.33 18.64
CA VAL A 852 4.42 32.42 17.77
C VAL A 852 3.42 32.71 16.64
N ALA A 853 2.82 31.68 16.04
CA ALA A 853 1.82 31.85 14.99
C ALA A 853 0.54 32.52 15.52
N GLU A 854 0.07 32.14 16.71
CA GLU A 854 -1.07 32.78 17.36
C GLU A 854 -0.77 34.23 17.75
N TRP A 855 0.42 34.49 18.31
CA TRP A 855 0.88 35.85 18.60
C TRP A 855 0.93 36.72 17.33
N ARG A 856 1.36 36.17 16.20
CA ARG A 856 1.34 36.86 14.88
C ARG A 856 -0.07 37.22 14.43
N LYS A 857 -1.05 36.35 14.68
CA LYS A 857 -2.46 36.58 14.32
C LYS A 857 -3.10 37.67 15.19
N ASN A 858 -2.77 37.69 16.49
CA ASN A 858 -3.42 38.56 17.48
C ASN A 858 -2.75 39.95 17.62
N ARG A 859 -1.52 40.15 17.13
CA ARG A 859 -0.82 41.44 17.28
C ARG A 859 -1.39 42.53 16.35
N THR A 860 -1.53 43.75 16.87
CA THR A 860 -2.02 44.91 16.13
C THR A 860 -0.91 45.84 15.60
N TYR A 861 0.30 45.74 16.16
CA TYR A 861 1.49 46.48 15.71
C TYR A 861 2.31 45.62 14.72
N LEU A 862 2.97 46.26 13.73
CA LEU A 862 3.73 45.60 12.64
C LEU A 862 2.85 44.73 11.70
N LYS A 863 1.86 45.37 11.03
CA LYS A 863 0.95 44.72 10.06
C LYS A 863 1.55 44.41 8.67
N GLY A 864 2.83 44.72 8.44
CA GLY A 864 3.48 44.48 7.14
C GLY A 864 4.15 43.11 7.06
N PRO A 865 3.73 42.18 6.17
CA PRO A 865 4.35 40.85 6.05
C PRO A 865 5.83 40.93 5.63
N VAL A 866 6.16 41.85 4.73
CA VAL A 866 7.54 42.10 4.29
C VAL A 866 8.38 42.70 5.42
N THR A 867 7.81 43.64 6.19
CA THR A 867 8.51 44.28 7.32
C THR A 867 8.88 43.27 8.39
N GLU A 868 8.00 42.31 8.68
CA GLU A 868 8.30 41.23 9.62
C GLU A 868 9.46 40.36 9.13
N VAL A 869 9.43 39.94 7.85
CA VAL A 869 10.50 39.14 7.25
C VAL A 869 11.84 39.85 7.34
N VAL A 870 11.87 41.16 7.08
CA VAL A 870 13.07 42.00 7.19
C VAL A 870 13.60 42.03 8.63
N ILE A 871 12.73 42.21 9.63
CA ILE A 871 13.13 42.25 11.04
C ILE A 871 13.68 40.89 11.49
N VAL A 872 12.97 39.80 11.20
CA VAL A 872 13.39 38.45 11.59
C VAL A 872 14.68 38.06 10.87
N SER A 873 14.82 38.39 9.59
CA SER A 873 16.07 38.17 8.85
C SER A 873 17.24 38.98 9.40
N GLY A 874 17.01 40.24 9.79
CA GLY A 874 18.04 41.09 10.39
C GLY A 874 18.52 40.55 11.74
N LEU A 875 17.58 40.16 12.62
CA LEU A 875 17.90 39.53 13.91
C LEU A 875 18.62 38.20 13.73
N THR A 876 18.17 37.38 12.79
CA THR A 876 18.79 36.08 12.49
C THR A 876 20.22 36.27 11.98
N ALA A 877 20.45 37.18 11.04
CA ALA A 877 21.79 37.45 10.52
C ALA A 877 22.73 38.02 11.61
N PHE A 878 22.19 38.87 12.50
CA PHE A 878 22.93 39.43 13.62
C PHE A 878 23.40 38.35 14.62
N ILE A 879 22.55 37.35 14.88
CA ILE A 879 22.88 36.24 15.79
C ILE A 879 23.77 35.18 15.10
N ASN A 880 23.53 34.91 13.82
CA ASN A 880 24.21 33.86 13.08
C ASN A 880 25.68 34.20 12.79
N TYR A 881 26.01 35.44 12.45
CA TYR A 881 27.38 35.77 12.03
C TYR A 881 28.43 35.59 13.15
N PRO A 882 28.21 36.00 14.42
CA PRO A 882 29.16 35.76 15.50
C PRO A 882 29.37 34.29 15.84
N ILE A 883 28.36 33.44 15.63
CA ILE A 883 28.40 32.01 15.99
C ILE A 883 28.87 31.20 14.79
N LYS A 884 30.04 30.59 14.92
CA LYS A 884 30.72 29.87 13.84
C LYS A 884 29.86 28.80 13.15
N PHE A 885 29.10 28.01 13.91
CA PHE A 885 28.21 26.96 13.38
C PHE A 885 26.97 27.52 12.68
N MET A 886 26.44 28.65 13.16
CA MET A 886 25.22 29.24 12.61
C MET A 886 25.49 30.15 11.40
N ARG A 887 26.77 30.46 11.13
CA ARG A 887 27.22 31.21 9.96
C ARG A 887 27.13 30.39 8.66
N ALA A 888 27.35 29.08 8.75
CA ALA A 888 27.27 28.17 7.61
C ALA A 888 25.81 27.95 7.17
N GLN A 889 25.61 27.57 5.91
CA GLN A 889 24.28 27.23 5.41
C GLN A 889 23.80 25.91 6.01
N ALA A 890 22.48 25.73 6.21
CA ALA A 890 21.96 24.56 6.93
C ALA A 890 22.34 23.21 6.28
N SER A 891 22.39 23.13 4.94
CA SER A 891 22.81 21.94 4.19
C SER A 891 24.28 21.59 4.42
N GLU A 892 25.16 22.61 4.34
CA GLU A 892 26.59 22.48 4.61
C GLU A 892 26.84 22.11 6.08
N LEU A 893 26.11 22.73 7.01
CA LEU A 893 26.20 22.43 8.44
C LEU A 893 25.86 20.96 8.73
N VAL A 894 24.78 20.44 8.14
CA VAL A 894 24.40 19.02 8.31
C VAL A 894 25.47 18.10 7.75
N HIS A 895 26.00 18.37 6.56
CA HIS A 895 27.10 17.58 5.97
C HIS A 895 28.29 17.51 6.92
N ILE A 896 28.74 18.65 7.46
CA ILE A 896 29.89 18.69 8.38
C ILE A 896 29.60 17.98 9.72
N LEU A 897 28.35 18.02 10.19
CA LEU A 897 27.94 17.31 11.40
C LEU A 897 27.90 15.79 11.23
N PHE A 898 27.63 15.30 10.03
CA PHE A 898 27.60 13.87 9.72
C PHE A 898 28.99 13.32 9.36
N ALA A 899 29.81 14.10 8.66
CA ALA A 899 31.13 13.64 8.21
C ALA A 899 32.05 13.15 9.35
N GLU A 900 32.84 12.11 9.06
CA GLU A 900 33.92 11.66 9.93
C GLU A 900 35.11 12.63 9.84
N CYS A 901 35.89 12.72 10.92
CA CYS A 901 37.07 13.59 10.94
C CYS A 901 38.15 13.19 9.92
N ALA A 902 38.14 11.94 9.44
CA ALA A 902 39.05 11.47 8.40
C ALA A 902 38.71 12.04 7.01
N ASP A 903 37.43 12.34 6.76
CA ASP A 903 36.93 12.81 5.45
C ASP A 903 36.99 14.34 5.32
N LEU A 904 37.23 15.05 6.43
CA LEU A 904 37.33 16.50 6.47
C LEU A 904 38.77 16.96 6.13
N THR A 905 38.96 17.55 4.95
CA THR A 905 40.25 18.08 4.48
C THR A 905 40.70 19.33 5.25
N GLU A 906 39.76 20.16 5.72
CA GLU A 906 40.01 21.27 6.65
C GLU A 906 38.97 21.28 7.78
N ASP A 907 39.41 21.24 9.05
CA ASP A 907 38.53 21.42 10.21
C ASP A 907 38.20 22.91 10.41
N THR A 908 37.45 23.47 9.44
CA THR A 908 37.06 24.88 9.43
C THR A 908 36.27 25.25 10.67
N LEU A 909 35.54 24.31 11.29
CA LEU A 909 34.69 24.51 12.48
C LEU A 909 35.38 24.19 13.81
N GLY A 910 36.45 23.39 13.84
CA GLY A 910 37.18 23.03 15.07
C GLY A 910 36.62 21.79 15.78
N LEU A 911 35.94 20.91 15.06
CA LEU A 911 35.27 19.70 15.55
C LEU A 911 36.23 18.52 15.79
N CYS A 912 37.41 18.52 15.18
CA CYS A 912 38.33 17.38 15.11
C CYS A 912 39.67 17.61 15.86
N LYS A 913 39.81 18.71 16.61
CA LYS A 913 41.03 19.01 17.38
C LYS A 913 41.13 18.17 18.67
N SER A 914 41.97 17.14 18.65
CA SER A 914 42.25 16.28 19.81
C SER A 914 42.99 17.01 20.94
N GLY A 915 42.44 16.99 22.16
CA GLY A 915 43.26 16.94 23.38
C GLY A 915 43.05 18.00 24.48
N LYS A 916 42.55 19.23 24.23
CA LYS A 916 42.44 20.24 25.32
C LYS A 916 41.31 21.29 25.22
N ALA A 917 40.30 21.10 24.38
CA ALA A 917 39.21 22.07 24.22
C ALA A 917 37.80 21.50 23.92
N ASN A 918 37.54 20.20 24.13
CA ASN A 918 36.24 19.61 23.75
C ASN A 918 35.04 20.19 24.51
N THR A 919 35.19 20.60 25.78
CA THR A 919 34.08 21.19 26.56
C THR A 919 33.56 22.50 25.96
N GLY A 920 34.45 23.34 25.41
CA GLY A 920 34.05 24.60 24.79
C GLY A 920 33.28 24.38 23.48
N VAL A 921 33.68 23.39 22.68
CA VAL A 921 32.99 23.03 21.44
C VAL A 921 31.63 22.39 21.73
N ILE A 922 31.55 21.47 22.70
CA ILE A 922 30.30 20.84 23.15
C ILE A 922 29.31 21.91 23.66
N ALA A 923 29.77 22.86 24.48
CA ALA A 923 28.92 23.95 24.96
C ALA A 923 28.42 24.84 23.80
N LEU A 924 29.30 25.15 22.83
CA LEU A 924 28.92 25.93 21.66
C LEU A 924 27.92 25.21 20.76
N LEU A 925 28.03 23.87 20.61
CA LEU A 925 27.06 23.05 19.88
C LEU A 925 25.68 23.06 20.55
N LEU A 926 25.61 22.90 21.87
CA LEU A 926 24.35 22.93 22.62
C LEU A 926 23.69 24.31 22.60
N ILE A 927 24.48 25.40 22.74
CA ILE A 927 23.98 26.77 22.60
C ILE A 927 23.45 26.99 21.18
N SER A 928 24.17 26.52 20.15
CA SER A 928 23.73 26.63 18.76
C SER A 928 22.45 25.86 18.50
N ALA A 929 22.28 24.66 19.10
CA ALA A 929 21.05 23.88 19.00
C ALA A 929 19.86 24.62 19.64
N GLY A 930 20.04 25.18 20.85
CA GLY A 930 19.00 25.95 21.54
C GLY A 930 18.59 27.22 20.79
N LEU A 931 19.56 28.00 20.29
CA LEU A 931 19.28 29.16 19.44
C LEU A 931 18.64 28.75 18.11
N GLY A 932 19.07 27.64 17.52
CA GLY A 932 18.48 27.07 16.31
C GLY A 932 16.99 26.76 16.48
N VAL A 933 16.58 26.15 17.61
CA VAL A 933 15.15 25.92 17.94
C VAL A 933 14.38 27.23 17.95
N ILE A 934 14.89 28.26 18.66
CA ILE A 934 14.22 29.55 18.77
C ILE A 934 14.09 30.22 17.39
N LEU A 935 15.20 30.34 16.65
CA LEU A 935 15.20 30.99 15.35
C LEU A 935 14.33 30.25 14.34
N ALA A 936 14.35 28.92 14.32
CA ALA A 936 13.49 28.12 13.46
C ALA A 936 12.00 28.33 13.80
N SER A 937 11.64 28.41 15.10
CA SER A 937 10.25 28.66 15.53
C SER A 937 9.73 30.03 15.09
N PHE A 938 10.57 31.06 15.06
CA PHE A 938 10.20 32.37 14.50
C PHE A 938 10.24 32.38 12.98
N THR A 939 11.17 31.67 12.34
CA THR A 939 11.30 31.67 10.87
C THR A 939 10.13 30.93 10.20
N PHE A 940 9.73 29.79 10.75
CA PHE A 940 8.61 29.01 10.20
C PHE A 940 7.28 29.71 10.51
N GLY A 941 6.55 30.11 9.47
CA GLY A 941 5.33 30.91 9.58
C GLY A 941 5.43 32.30 8.95
N LEU A 942 6.63 32.72 8.53
CA LEU A 942 6.82 33.92 7.71
C LEU A 942 6.21 33.76 6.31
N THR A 943 5.93 34.88 5.64
CA THR A 943 5.38 34.93 4.27
C THR A 943 6.41 34.67 3.18
N ILE A 944 7.29 33.68 3.39
CA ILE A 944 8.33 33.24 2.43
C ILE A 944 8.21 31.73 2.20
N PRO A 945 8.73 31.20 1.07
CA PRO A 945 8.82 29.76 0.89
C PRO A 945 9.84 29.17 1.88
N ALA A 946 9.41 28.26 2.74
CA ALA A 946 10.25 27.72 3.80
C ALA A 946 9.85 26.29 4.16
N GLY A 947 10.83 25.40 4.32
CA GLY A 947 10.67 24.05 4.86
C GLY A 947 11.28 23.90 6.25
N ILE A 948 10.72 23.00 7.06
CA ILE A 948 11.15 22.78 8.46
C ILE A 948 11.99 21.51 8.68
N ILE A 949 12.06 20.63 7.68
CA ILE A 949 12.74 19.32 7.79
C ILE A 949 14.24 19.51 8.04
N LEU A 950 14.93 20.28 7.19
CA LEU A 950 16.37 20.49 7.29
C LEU A 950 16.79 21.23 8.58
N PRO A 951 16.12 22.31 9.03
CA PRO A 951 16.40 22.92 10.34
C PRO A 951 16.26 21.93 11.51
N SER A 952 15.21 21.10 11.52
CA SER A 952 15.03 20.08 12.56
C SER A 952 16.16 19.06 12.55
N MET A 953 16.58 18.63 11.37
CA MET A 953 17.72 17.72 11.16
C MET A 953 19.04 18.34 11.65
N ALA A 954 19.28 19.63 11.37
CA ALA A 954 20.46 20.36 11.82
C ALA A 954 20.49 20.52 13.36
N ILE A 955 19.36 20.88 13.99
CA ILE A 955 19.24 20.93 15.46
C ILE A 955 19.55 19.56 16.06
N GLY A 956 18.99 18.50 15.47
CA GLY A 956 19.26 17.10 15.81
C GLY A 956 20.73 16.71 15.71
N GLY A 957 21.36 17.07 14.59
CA GLY A 957 22.79 16.83 14.37
C GLY A 957 23.68 17.57 15.36
N LEU A 958 23.33 18.81 15.75
CA LEU A 958 24.11 19.59 16.71
C LEU A 958 24.17 18.94 18.10
N TYR A 959 23.01 18.59 18.68
CA TYR A 959 23.02 17.92 19.98
C TYR A 959 23.46 16.45 19.87
N GLY A 960 23.20 15.78 18.75
CA GLY A 960 23.67 14.42 18.48
C GLY A 960 25.20 14.35 18.45
N ARG A 961 25.85 15.25 17.71
CA ARG A 961 27.31 15.39 17.67
C ARG A 961 27.86 15.76 19.05
N ALA A 962 27.17 16.60 19.82
CA ALA A 962 27.57 16.95 21.19
C ALA A 962 27.56 15.72 22.13
N VAL A 963 26.54 14.86 22.02
CA VAL A 963 26.48 13.59 22.79
C VAL A 963 27.58 12.64 22.33
N GLY A 964 27.78 12.45 21.02
CA GLY A 964 28.84 11.58 20.48
C GLY A 964 30.25 12.01 20.91
N LEU A 965 30.54 13.32 20.88
CA LEU A 965 31.79 13.88 21.39
C LEU A 965 31.93 13.68 22.91
N SER A 966 30.84 13.78 23.67
CA SER A 966 30.85 13.54 25.11
C SER A 966 31.20 12.07 25.43
N VAL A 967 30.61 11.12 24.71
CA VAL A 967 30.90 9.68 24.86
C VAL A 967 32.36 9.39 24.48
N SER A 968 32.86 9.99 23.39
CA SER A 968 34.27 9.86 22.98
C SER A 968 35.24 10.42 24.04
N VAL A 969 34.93 11.56 24.68
CA VAL A 969 35.74 12.12 25.77
C VAL A 969 35.74 11.20 27.00
N VAL A 970 34.60 10.59 27.35
CA VAL A 970 34.51 9.63 28.46
C VAL A 970 35.34 8.38 28.17
N GLN A 971 35.28 7.86 26.94
CA GLN A 971 36.05 6.69 26.51
C GLN A 971 37.57 6.96 26.56
N GLN A 972 38.02 8.13 26.10
CA GLN A 972 39.45 8.51 26.17
C GLN A 972 39.94 8.70 27.60
N ALA A 973 39.09 9.26 28.48
CA ALA A 973 39.48 9.52 29.85
C ALA A 973 39.53 8.22 30.68
N TRP A 974 38.60 7.29 30.45
CA TRP A 974 38.40 6.07 31.27
C TRP A 974 38.35 4.81 30.37
N PRO A 975 39.45 4.47 29.65
CA PRO A 975 39.44 3.39 28.66
C PRO A 975 39.28 1.98 29.25
N SER A 976 39.54 1.78 30.54
CA SER A 976 39.44 0.49 31.23
C SER A 976 38.05 0.19 31.83
N LEU A 977 37.05 1.04 31.57
CA LEU A 977 35.69 0.82 32.07
C LEU A 977 35.08 -0.45 31.44
N PHE A 978 34.31 -1.22 32.21
CA PHE A 978 33.71 -2.48 31.73
C PHE A 978 32.84 -2.31 30.47
N VAL A 979 32.22 -1.14 30.30
CA VAL A 979 31.35 -0.80 29.16
C VAL A 979 32.13 -0.71 27.84
N PHE A 980 33.41 -0.32 27.90
CA PHE A 980 34.27 -0.17 26.72
C PHE A 980 35.14 -1.40 26.44
N SER A 981 34.87 -2.53 27.12
CA SER A 981 35.64 -3.77 26.95
C SER A 981 35.47 -4.42 25.57
N SER A 982 34.39 -4.09 24.85
CA SER A 982 34.12 -4.55 23.48
C SER A 982 34.87 -3.74 22.40
N CYS A 983 35.57 -2.67 22.77
CA CYS A 983 36.32 -1.82 21.84
C CYS A 983 37.66 -2.46 21.45
N GLU A 984 37.99 -2.47 20.15
CA GLU A 984 39.31 -2.89 19.66
C GLU A 984 40.37 -1.79 19.86
N PRO A 985 41.63 -2.14 20.21
CA PRO A 985 42.67 -1.16 20.57
C PRO A 985 43.20 -0.29 19.42
N ASP A 986 42.97 -0.66 18.16
CA ASP A 986 43.51 0.04 16.97
C ASP A 986 42.42 0.71 16.08
N VAL A 987 41.14 0.58 16.44
CA VAL A 987 40.00 1.15 15.70
C VAL A 987 39.28 2.19 16.57
N PRO A 988 38.87 3.37 16.03
CA PRO A 988 38.12 4.35 16.82
C PRO A 988 36.78 3.76 17.26
N CYS A 989 36.64 3.47 18.55
CA CYS A 989 35.48 2.76 19.09
C CYS A 989 34.15 3.53 18.97
N VAL A 990 34.21 4.87 19.07
CA VAL A 990 33.03 5.74 19.03
C VAL A 990 33.21 6.74 17.90
N THR A 991 32.27 6.75 16.97
CA THR A 991 32.24 7.66 15.81
C THR A 991 31.20 8.77 16.05
N PRO A 992 31.59 10.02 16.38
CA PRO A 992 30.63 11.07 16.71
C PRO A 992 29.63 11.42 15.60
N GLY A 993 29.95 11.13 14.33
CA GLY A 993 29.06 11.34 13.19
C GLY A 993 27.80 10.48 13.24
N THR A 994 27.89 9.23 13.72
CA THR A 994 26.74 8.32 13.80
C THR A 994 25.72 8.81 14.83
N TYR A 995 26.18 9.35 15.95
CA TYR A 995 25.33 10.01 16.95
C TYR A 995 24.66 11.28 16.41
N ALA A 996 25.33 12.01 15.52
CA ALA A 996 24.73 13.16 14.85
C ALA A 996 23.57 12.75 13.94
N ILE A 997 23.70 11.62 13.22
CA ILE A 997 22.62 11.09 12.37
C ILE A 997 21.44 10.57 13.19
N VAL A 998 21.70 9.82 14.28
CA VAL A 998 20.64 9.37 15.19
C VAL A 998 19.94 10.57 15.84
N GLY A 999 20.70 11.60 16.24
CA GLY A 999 20.16 12.87 16.75
C GLY A 999 19.31 13.61 15.70
N ALA A 1000 19.80 13.74 14.47
CA ALA A 1000 19.08 14.29 13.33
C ALA A 1000 17.74 13.57 13.07
N ALA A 1001 17.75 12.24 13.00
CA ALA A 1001 16.56 11.43 12.80
C ALA A 1001 15.57 11.58 13.96
N SER A 1002 16.05 11.58 15.21
CA SER A 1002 15.20 11.71 16.39
C SER A 1002 14.56 13.10 16.52
N ALA A 1003 15.29 14.20 16.27
CA ALA A 1003 14.68 15.54 16.24
C ALA A 1003 13.65 15.68 15.12
N LEU A 1004 13.95 15.14 13.94
CA LEU A 1004 13.01 15.19 12.82
C LEU A 1004 11.73 14.43 13.13
N ALA A 1005 11.82 13.21 13.66
CA ALA A 1005 10.67 12.42 14.13
C ALA A 1005 9.89 13.15 15.24
N GLY A 1006 10.60 13.83 16.14
CA GLY A 1006 10.04 14.67 17.19
C GLY A 1006 9.30 15.91 16.67
N THR A 1007 9.56 16.38 15.45
CA THR A 1007 8.86 17.55 14.89
C THR A 1007 7.75 17.12 13.92
N THR A 1008 7.98 16.10 13.08
CA THR A 1008 7.05 15.69 12.02
C THR A 1008 6.16 14.51 12.39
N ARG A 1009 6.46 13.77 13.46
CA ARG A 1009 5.77 12.52 13.87
C ARG A 1009 5.85 11.38 12.84
N MET A 1010 6.78 11.49 11.89
CA MET A 1010 7.06 10.42 10.94
C MET A 1010 8.04 9.40 11.52
N THR A 1011 7.94 8.15 11.06
CA THR A 1011 8.68 7.01 11.61
C THR A 1011 9.44 6.27 10.53
N VAL A 1012 8.78 5.37 9.81
CA VAL A 1012 9.38 4.44 8.85
C VAL A 1012 10.06 5.18 7.71
N SER A 1013 9.43 6.23 7.18
CA SER A 1013 10.02 7.05 6.12
C SER A 1013 11.34 7.72 6.53
N ILE A 1014 11.44 8.25 7.76
CA ILE A 1014 12.69 8.87 8.25
C ILE A 1014 13.80 7.82 8.36
N VAL A 1015 13.50 6.64 8.91
CA VAL A 1015 14.50 5.58 9.05
C VAL A 1015 15.05 5.17 7.68
N VAL A 1016 14.17 5.01 6.69
CA VAL A 1016 14.58 4.65 5.31
C VAL A 1016 15.34 5.79 4.63
N ILE A 1017 14.92 7.05 4.79
CA ILE A 1017 15.66 8.20 4.26
C ILE A 1017 17.07 8.25 4.85
N MET A 1018 17.21 8.07 6.18
CA MET A 1018 18.51 8.09 6.85
C MET A 1018 19.38 6.90 6.43
N PHE A 1019 18.77 5.74 6.21
CA PHE A 1019 19.45 4.57 5.66
C PHE A 1019 19.95 4.81 4.22
N GLU A 1020 19.11 5.33 3.32
CA GLU A 1020 19.52 5.62 1.93
C GLU A 1020 20.62 6.70 1.87
N LEU A 1021 20.56 7.70 2.76
CA LEU A 1021 21.60 8.74 2.89
C LEU A 1021 22.94 8.21 3.41
N THR A 1022 22.91 7.18 4.28
CA THR A 1022 24.11 6.65 4.92
C THR A 1022 24.72 5.46 4.20
N GLY A 1023 23.92 4.74 3.41
CA GLY A 1023 24.30 3.47 2.80
C GLY A 1023 24.55 2.33 3.80
N ALA A 1024 24.38 2.56 5.11
CA ALA A 1024 24.77 1.63 6.16
C ALA A 1024 23.55 0.96 6.80
N LEU A 1025 23.27 -0.28 6.39
CA LEU A 1025 22.15 -1.10 6.91
C LEU A 1025 22.25 -1.38 8.42
N THR A 1026 23.46 -1.36 8.98
CA THR A 1026 23.73 -1.70 10.39
C THR A 1026 23.09 -0.72 11.37
N TYR A 1027 22.96 0.56 11.00
CA TYR A 1027 22.42 1.61 11.86
C TYR A 1027 20.88 1.73 11.84
N VAL A 1028 20.19 0.94 11.01
CA VAL A 1028 18.73 0.97 10.89
C VAL A 1028 18.05 0.68 12.23
N LEU A 1029 18.53 -0.31 12.98
CA LEU A 1029 17.94 -0.70 14.27
C LEU A 1029 18.09 0.41 15.33
N PRO A 1030 19.29 0.96 15.61
CA PRO A 1030 19.44 2.11 16.50
C PRO A 1030 18.60 3.33 16.12
N ILE A 1031 18.58 3.70 14.84
CA ILE A 1031 17.81 4.85 14.35
C ILE A 1031 16.31 4.60 14.59
N MET A 1032 15.80 3.40 14.29
CA MET A 1032 14.40 3.05 14.52
C MET A 1032 14.01 3.15 16.00
N ILE A 1033 14.85 2.68 16.92
CA ILE A 1033 14.60 2.76 18.37
C ILE A 1033 14.56 4.22 18.82
N ALA A 1034 15.53 5.04 18.43
CA ALA A 1034 15.58 6.45 18.78
C ALA A 1034 14.38 7.24 18.20
N VAL A 1035 13.99 6.96 16.95
CA VAL A 1035 12.84 7.57 16.27
C VAL A 1035 11.52 7.20 16.98
N MET A 1036 11.33 5.94 17.36
CA MET A 1036 10.12 5.50 18.08
C MET A 1036 10.01 6.14 19.47
N ILE A 1037 11.10 6.19 20.23
CA ILE A 1037 11.15 6.86 21.54
C ILE A 1037 10.85 8.36 21.38
N SER A 1038 11.45 9.01 20.39
CA SER A 1038 11.21 10.42 20.08
C SER A 1038 9.74 10.69 19.75
N LYS A 1039 9.12 9.83 18.94
CA LYS A 1039 7.70 9.92 18.63
C LYS A 1039 6.85 9.84 19.90
N TRP A 1040 7.02 8.81 20.74
CA TRP A 1040 6.21 8.62 21.95
C TRP A 1040 6.28 9.80 22.92
N ILE A 1041 7.48 10.34 23.12
CA ILE A 1041 7.69 11.49 24.01
C ILE A 1041 7.12 12.76 23.39
N GLY A 1042 7.27 12.91 22.08
CA GLY A 1042 6.65 13.98 21.34
C GLY A 1042 5.12 13.96 21.46
N ASP A 1043 4.48 12.81 21.19
CA ASP A 1043 3.03 12.60 21.30
C ASP A 1043 2.53 12.92 22.71
N ALA A 1044 3.31 12.63 23.75
CA ALA A 1044 2.98 12.96 25.13
C ALA A 1044 2.97 14.48 25.42
N ILE A 1045 3.73 15.30 24.67
CA ILE A 1045 3.76 16.76 24.83
C ILE A 1045 2.74 17.45 23.93
N SER A 1046 2.71 17.05 22.67
CA SER A 1046 1.85 17.57 21.61
C SER A 1046 1.41 16.40 20.74
N PRO A 1047 0.11 16.03 20.76
CA PRO A 1047 -0.40 14.86 20.03
C PRO A 1047 -0.28 15.02 18.51
N ARG A 1048 -0.32 16.27 18.02
CA ARG A 1048 -0.22 16.60 16.59
C ARG A 1048 1.21 16.86 16.19
N GLY A 1049 1.58 16.41 14.99
CA GLY A 1049 2.82 16.84 14.34
C GLY A 1049 2.75 18.30 13.86
N ILE A 1050 3.88 18.85 13.43
CA ILE A 1050 3.94 20.25 12.97
C ILE A 1050 2.99 20.54 11.81
N TYR A 1051 2.89 19.64 10.82
CA TYR A 1051 2.06 19.86 9.64
C TYR A 1051 0.57 19.80 9.99
N GLU A 1052 0.15 18.87 10.85
CA GLU A 1052 -1.24 18.78 11.33
C GLU A 1052 -1.62 19.99 12.18
N SER A 1053 -0.69 20.47 13.02
CA SER A 1053 -0.90 21.68 13.83
C SER A 1053 -1.17 22.91 12.94
N TRP A 1054 -0.43 23.05 11.83
CA TRP A 1054 -0.68 24.11 10.85
C TRP A 1054 -1.99 23.93 10.06
N ILE A 1055 -2.38 22.70 9.73
CA ILE A 1055 -3.70 22.41 9.11
C ILE A 1055 -4.83 22.89 10.03
N HIS A 1056 -4.73 22.59 11.32
CA HIS A 1056 -5.70 23.00 12.32
C HIS A 1056 -5.70 24.53 12.53
N PHE A 1057 -4.51 25.13 12.64
CA PHE A 1057 -4.36 26.59 12.81
C PHE A 1057 -4.96 27.38 11.62
N ASN A 1058 -4.85 26.85 10.40
CA ASN A 1058 -5.44 27.44 9.20
C ASN A 1058 -6.95 27.11 9.03
N GLY A 1059 -7.54 26.29 9.91
CA GLY A 1059 -8.97 25.94 9.85
C GLY A 1059 -9.37 25.04 8.68
N TYR A 1060 -8.44 24.23 8.15
CA TYR A 1060 -8.77 23.33 7.05
C TYR A 1060 -9.56 22.09 7.54
N PRO A 1061 -10.69 21.73 6.89
CA PRO A 1061 -11.53 20.60 7.30
C PRO A 1061 -10.89 19.26 6.87
N PHE A 1062 -9.83 18.88 7.58
CA PHE A 1062 -9.08 17.65 7.39
C PHE A 1062 -9.41 16.67 8.52
N LEU A 1063 -9.81 15.45 8.16
CA LEU A 1063 -10.03 14.37 9.11
C LEU A 1063 -8.85 13.41 8.98
N ASP A 1064 -8.07 13.26 10.04
CA ASP A 1064 -6.94 12.33 10.05
C ASP A 1064 -7.42 10.90 10.27
N ASN A 1065 -6.76 9.92 9.64
CA ASN A 1065 -7.03 8.49 9.80
C ASN A 1065 -6.15 7.86 10.88
N ARG A 1066 -5.15 8.59 11.41
CA ARG A 1066 -4.19 8.09 12.40
C ARG A 1066 -4.70 8.11 13.84
N ASP A 1067 -5.79 8.81 14.11
CA ASP A 1067 -6.41 8.90 15.43
C ASP A 1067 -7.27 7.66 15.74
N ASP A 1068 -6.66 6.47 15.66
CA ASP A 1068 -7.28 5.18 16.02
C ASP A 1068 -7.44 5.01 17.55
N ASN A 1069 -6.98 5.98 18.35
CA ASN A 1069 -7.26 6.04 19.77
C ASN A 1069 -8.71 6.47 19.97
N GLY A 1070 -9.65 5.52 19.82
CA GLY A 1070 -11.10 5.66 20.01
C GLY A 1070 -11.55 6.23 21.38
N SER A 1071 -10.63 6.69 22.22
CA SER A 1071 -10.83 7.50 23.42
C SER A 1071 -11.26 8.96 23.17
N SER A 1072 -11.09 9.49 21.95
CA SER A 1072 -11.51 10.87 21.59
C SER A 1072 -12.88 10.94 20.93
N ILE A 1073 -13.38 9.85 20.33
CA ILE A 1073 -14.65 9.86 19.61
C ILE A 1073 -15.79 9.55 20.59
N PRO A 1074 -16.79 10.43 20.74
CA PRO A 1074 -17.90 10.20 21.65
C PRO A 1074 -18.81 9.07 21.16
N ASP A 1075 -19.20 8.17 22.05
CA ASP A 1075 -20.21 7.14 21.77
C ASP A 1075 -21.62 7.73 21.88
N VAL A 1076 -21.93 8.65 20.96
CA VAL A 1076 -23.25 9.27 20.80
C VAL A 1076 -23.89 8.79 19.50
N SER A 1077 -25.22 8.71 19.49
CA SER A 1077 -25.95 8.44 18.26
C SER A 1077 -25.89 9.64 17.32
N ALA A 1078 -25.71 9.37 16.01
CA ALA A 1078 -25.65 10.38 14.96
C ALA A 1078 -26.87 11.31 14.94
N ALA A 1079 -28.04 10.85 15.41
CA ALA A 1079 -29.23 11.67 15.55
C ALA A 1079 -29.07 12.92 16.44
N HIS A 1080 -28.11 12.92 17.37
CA HIS A 1080 -27.83 14.08 18.23
C HIS A 1080 -26.90 15.10 17.60
N VAL A 1081 -26.16 14.70 16.56
CA VAL A 1081 -25.09 15.48 15.94
C VAL A 1081 -25.47 16.00 14.55
N MET A 1082 -26.31 15.25 13.82
CA MET A 1082 -26.74 15.61 12.46
C MET A 1082 -27.55 16.92 12.44
N THR A 1083 -27.47 17.64 11.32
CA THR A 1083 -28.44 18.71 11.03
C THR A 1083 -29.79 18.05 10.77
N ARG A 1084 -30.81 18.42 11.54
CA ARG A 1084 -32.14 17.80 11.48
C ARG A 1084 -32.92 18.28 10.28
N ILE A 1085 -33.90 17.49 9.85
CA ILE A 1085 -34.78 17.85 8.73
C ILE A 1085 -35.51 19.19 8.92
N GLU A 1086 -35.80 19.59 10.15
CA GLU A 1086 -36.44 20.89 10.45
C GLU A 1086 -35.57 22.10 10.06
N ASP A 1087 -34.25 21.93 10.07
CA ASP A 1087 -33.27 22.95 9.71
C ASP A 1087 -32.74 22.77 8.27
N LEU A 1088 -33.21 21.76 7.55
CA LEU A 1088 -32.78 21.46 6.18
C LEU A 1088 -33.76 22.02 5.16
N THR A 1089 -33.22 22.71 4.15
CA THR A 1089 -33.99 23.05 2.96
C THR A 1089 -33.95 21.87 1.99
N ALA A 1090 -35.08 21.15 1.85
CA ALA A 1090 -35.23 20.04 0.93
C ALA A 1090 -36.05 20.44 -0.31
N ILE A 1091 -35.71 19.88 -1.48
CA ILE A 1091 -36.43 20.11 -2.74
C ILE A 1091 -37.46 18.99 -2.93
N THR A 1092 -38.70 19.33 -3.25
CA THR A 1092 -39.72 18.32 -3.56
C THR A 1092 -39.57 17.81 -4.99
N ALA A 1093 -39.96 16.55 -5.24
CA ALA A 1093 -39.76 15.91 -6.53
C ALA A 1093 -40.54 16.56 -7.68
N THR A 1094 -41.66 17.19 -7.33
CA THR A 1094 -42.59 17.89 -8.24
C THR A 1094 -42.99 19.24 -7.65
N GLY A 1095 -43.57 20.12 -8.47
CA GLY A 1095 -44.12 21.41 -8.04
C GLY A 1095 -43.18 22.61 -8.13
N HIS A 1096 -42.01 22.47 -8.77
CA HIS A 1096 -41.07 23.56 -8.98
C HIS A 1096 -40.99 23.97 -10.45
N THR A 1097 -40.89 25.27 -10.72
CA THR A 1097 -40.53 25.82 -12.02
C THR A 1097 -39.04 26.19 -12.06
N ILE A 1098 -38.48 26.38 -13.27
CA ILE A 1098 -37.10 26.87 -13.45
C ILE A 1098 -36.88 28.18 -12.66
N GLY A 1099 -37.82 29.12 -12.73
CA GLY A 1099 -37.79 30.38 -12.00
C GLY A 1099 -37.81 30.19 -10.47
N SER A 1100 -38.65 29.29 -9.97
CA SER A 1100 -38.70 28.95 -8.54
C SER A 1100 -37.36 28.40 -8.03
N LEU A 1101 -36.73 27.48 -8.76
CA LEU A 1101 -35.44 26.90 -8.38
C LEU A 1101 -34.31 27.93 -8.46
N ARG A 1102 -34.32 28.83 -9.43
CA ARG A 1102 -33.36 29.95 -9.51
C ARG A 1102 -33.51 30.93 -8.36
N GLN A 1103 -34.76 31.25 -7.98
CA GLN A 1103 -35.03 32.09 -6.83
C GLN A 1103 -34.53 31.45 -5.54
N MET A 1104 -34.76 30.15 -5.36
CA MET A 1104 -34.23 29.39 -4.22
C MET A 1104 -32.70 29.39 -4.20
N LEU A 1105 -32.04 29.19 -5.35
CA LEU A 1105 -30.58 29.29 -5.46
C LEU A 1105 -30.05 30.68 -5.11
N ALA A 1106 -30.79 31.75 -5.43
CA ALA A 1106 -30.41 33.11 -5.10
C ALA A 1106 -30.60 33.44 -3.60
N GLN A 1107 -31.62 32.86 -2.97
CA GLN A 1107 -31.93 33.07 -1.55
C GLN A 1107 -31.05 32.23 -0.62
N GLN A 1108 -30.71 31.00 -1.02
CA GLN A 1108 -30.01 30.03 -0.17
C GLN A 1108 -28.52 29.96 -0.51
N ARG A 1109 -27.67 30.02 0.52
CA ARG A 1109 -26.20 29.87 0.41
C ARG A 1109 -25.72 28.41 0.44
N PHE A 1110 -26.63 27.44 0.64
CA PHE A 1110 -26.27 26.03 0.76
C PHE A 1110 -25.64 25.44 -0.52
N ARG A 1111 -24.63 24.58 -0.34
CA ARG A 1111 -23.87 23.95 -1.43
C ARG A 1111 -24.54 22.72 -2.05
N GLY A 1112 -25.67 22.28 -1.51
CA GLY A 1112 -26.49 21.21 -2.09
C GLY A 1112 -27.74 20.93 -1.26
N PHE A 1113 -28.65 20.15 -1.83
CA PHE A 1113 -30.01 19.99 -1.35
C PHE A 1113 -30.45 18.52 -1.45
N PRO A 1114 -31.01 17.93 -0.39
CA PRO A 1114 -31.67 16.64 -0.49
C PRO A 1114 -32.98 16.78 -1.28
N VAL A 1115 -33.25 15.80 -2.13
CA VAL A 1115 -34.47 15.70 -2.92
C VAL A 1115 -35.40 14.70 -2.26
N ILE A 1116 -36.61 15.14 -1.91
CA ILE A 1116 -37.64 14.33 -1.27
C ILE A 1116 -38.86 14.20 -2.17
N ASP A 1117 -39.62 13.11 -2.03
CA ASP A 1117 -40.84 12.91 -2.80
C ASP A 1117 -41.89 13.99 -2.48
N ASN A 1118 -42.31 14.05 -1.21
CA ASN A 1118 -43.32 14.95 -0.70
C ASN A 1118 -42.94 15.48 0.69
N SER A 1119 -43.36 16.70 1.05
CA SER A 1119 -43.03 17.32 2.35
C SER A 1119 -43.66 16.62 3.56
N ARG A 1120 -44.69 15.78 3.37
CA ARG A 1120 -45.35 15.04 4.45
C ARG A 1120 -44.58 13.78 4.86
N ASP A 1121 -44.21 12.97 3.88
CA ASP A 1121 -43.56 11.68 4.12
C ASP A 1121 -42.03 11.78 4.10
N ALA A 1122 -41.48 12.86 3.51
CA ALA A 1122 -40.06 13.15 3.41
C ALA A 1122 -39.23 11.93 2.93
N LEU A 1123 -39.80 11.13 2.03
CA LEU A 1123 -39.11 9.98 1.43
C LEU A 1123 -37.93 10.49 0.60
N LEU A 1124 -36.72 10.03 0.91
CA LEU A 1124 -35.51 10.47 0.22
C LEU A 1124 -35.43 9.85 -1.18
N LEU A 1125 -35.33 10.69 -2.21
CA LEU A 1125 -35.14 10.26 -3.61
C LEU A 1125 -33.70 10.45 -4.08
N GLY A 1126 -32.98 11.44 -3.53
CA GLY A 1126 -31.62 11.72 -3.96
C GLY A 1126 -31.04 12.99 -3.33
N TYR A 1127 -29.92 13.44 -3.88
CA TYR A 1127 -29.22 14.66 -3.49
C TYR A 1127 -28.70 15.39 -4.72
N ILE A 1128 -28.86 16.70 -4.79
CA ILE A 1128 -28.35 17.52 -5.90
C ILE A 1128 -27.47 18.65 -5.36
N SER A 1129 -26.29 18.86 -5.96
CA SER A 1129 -25.43 19.98 -5.57
C SER A 1129 -25.91 21.30 -6.18
N ARG A 1130 -25.53 22.41 -5.54
CA ARG A 1130 -25.85 23.76 -6.02
C ARG A 1130 -25.29 24.02 -7.42
N THR A 1131 -24.07 23.55 -7.69
CA THR A 1131 -23.39 23.73 -8.98
C THR A 1131 -24.07 22.95 -10.10
N GLU A 1132 -24.46 21.71 -9.85
CA GLU A 1132 -25.20 20.88 -10.80
C GLU A 1132 -26.57 21.49 -11.11
N LEU A 1133 -27.31 21.91 -10.07
CA LEU A 1133 -28.61 22.55 -10.25
C LEU A 1133 -28.48 23.87 -11.04
N ALA A 1134 -27.55 24.75 -10.65
CA ALA A 1134 -27.32 26.01 -11.34
C ALA A 1134 -26.92 25.80 -12.81
N TYR A 1135 -26.05 24.82 -13.08
CA TYR A 1135 -25.63 24.49 -14.43
C TYR A 1135 -26.78 23.91 -15.26
N ALA A 1136 -27.56 22.97 -14.71
CA ALA A 1136 -28.70 22.37 -15.39
C ALA A 1136 -29.74 23.41 -15.80
N LEU A 1137 -30.03 24.37 -14.90
CA LEU A 1137 -30.94 25.48 -15.17
C LEU A 1137 -30.35 26.45 -16.23
N LYS A 1138 -29.06 26.80 -16.13
CA LYS A 1138 -28.39 27.65 -17.13
C LYS A 1138 -28.35 26.99 -18.51
N ALA A 1139 -28.09 25.68 -18.57
CA ALA A 1139 -28.07 24.91 -19.81
C ALA A 1139 -29.47 24.78 -20.44
N ALA A 1140 -30.52 24.71 -19.63
CA ALA A 1140 -31.91 24.73 -20.10
C ALA A 1140 -32.30 26.08 -20.75
N LEU A 1141 -31.81 27.19 -20.18
CA LEU A 1141 -32.04 28.55 -20.66
C LEU A 1141 -31.17 28.94 -21.87
N SER A 1142 -30.04 28.26 -22.06
CA SER A 1142 -29.09 28.55 -23.13
C SER A 1142 -29.44 27.80 -24.43
N PRO A 1143 -28.96 28.27 -25.60
CA PRO A 1143 -29.14 27.55 -26.87
C PRO A 1143 -28.49 26.16 -26.79
N PRO A 1144 -29.11 25.08 -27.32
CA PRO A 1144 -30.22 25.05 -28.29
C PRO A 1144 -31.64 24.90 -27.69
N ARG A 1145 -31.80 24.77 -26.36
CA ARG A 1145 -33.12 24.51 -25.75
C ARG A 1145 -33.97 25.76 -25.51
N ASN A 1146 -33.38 26.88 -25.08
CA ASN A 1146 -34.06 28.17 -24.85
C ASN A 1146 -35.42 28.04 -24.13
N LEU A 1147 -35.47 27.29 -23.03
CA LEU A 1147 -36.67 27.11 -22.22
C LEU A 1147 -37.01 28.41 -21.45
N THR A 1148 -38.29 28.68 -21.15
CA THR A 1148 -38.71 29.84 -20.34
C THR A 1148 -38.67 29.53 -18.84
N ASP A 1149 -38.54 30.56 -17.98
CA ASP A 1149 -38.44 30.37 -16.52
C ASP A 1149 -39.72 29.74 -15.91
N ASP A 1150 -40.87 29.79 -16.58
CA ASP A 1150 -42.16 29.28 -16.10
C ASP A 1150 -42.32 27.75 -16.26
N ILE A 1151 -41.38 27.09 -16.95
CA ILE A 1151 -41.46 25.66 -17.26
C ILE A 1151 -41.26 24.82 -16.00
N GLU A 1152 -42.07 23.77 -15.87
CA GLU A 1152 -42.00 22.82 -14.76
C GLU A 1152 -40.74 21.95 -14.86
N ALA A 1153 -40.10 21.76 -13.70
CA ALA A 1153 -38.94 20.93 -13.52
C ALA A 1153 -39.27 19.75 -12.58
N TYR A 1154 -38.82 18.56 -12.95
CA TYR A 1154 -39.12 17.32 -12.22
C TYR A 1154 -37.85 16.59 -11.80
N PHE A 1155 -37.90 15.99 -10.61
CA PHE A 1155 -36.90 15.05 -10.10
C PHE A 1155 -37.44 13.60 -10.00
N SER A 1156 -38.67 13.35 -10.44
CA SER A 1156 -39.27 12.01 -10.54
C SER A 1156 -39.52 11.63 -11.99
N HIS A 1157 -39.46 10.33 -12.32
CA HIS A 1157 -39.75 9.86 -13.68
C HIS A 1157 -41.21 10.14 -14.05
N GLN A 1158 -41.42 10.98 -15.06
CA GLN A 1158 -42.74 11.21 -15.65
C GLN A 1158 -42.77 10.63 -17.08
N PRO A 1159 -43.36 9.43 -17.28
CA PRO A 1159 -43.36 8.78 -18.59
C PRO A 1159 -44.20 9.50 -19.66
N LEU A 1160 -45.06 10.44 -19.25
CA LEU A 1160 -46.04 11.13 -20.12
C LEU A 1160 -45.69 12.60 -20.38
N SER A 1161 -44.60 13.12 -19.80
CA SER A 1161 -44.19 14.52 -19.97
C SER A 1161 -43.41 14.72 -21.27
N ASP A 1162 -43.77 15.72 -22.07
CA ASP A 1162 -43.06 16.05 -23.30
C ASP A 1162 -41.69 16.71 -22.96
N PRO A 1163 -40.57 16.16 -23.46
CA PRO A 1163 -39.22 16.67 -23.17
C PRO A 1163 -38.93 18.05 -23.77
N THR A 1164 -39.82 18.59 -24.63
CA THR A 1164 -39.73 19.95 -25.16
C THR A 1164 -40.38 21.01 -24.27
N THR A 1165 -41.28 20.59 -23.37
CA THR A 1165 -42.07 21.49 -22.51
C THR A 1165 -41.86 21.25 -21.02
N SER A 1166 -40.96 20.34 -20.65
CA SER A 1166 -40.62 20.02 -19.27
C SER A 1166 -39.11 19.80 -19.09
N LEU A 1167 -38.60 20.08 -17.90
CA LEU A 1167 -37.18 19.91 -17.56
C LEU A 1167 -36.99 18.72 -16.61
N ASP A 1168 -36.37 17.65 -17.09
CA ASP A 1168 -35.96 16.51 -16.26
C ASP A 1168 -34.60 16.77 -15.59
N LEU A 1169 -34.60 16.87 -14.26
CA LEU A 1169 -33.42 17.12 -13.45
C LEU A 1169 -32.84 15.83 -12.81
N ARG A 1170 -33.49 14.67 -13.00
CA ARG A 1170 -32.97 13.38 -12.51
C ARG A 1170 -31.57 13.00 -12.98
N PRO A 1171 -31.14 13.33 -14.21
CA PRO A 1171 -29.77 13.05 -14.64
C PRO A 1171 -28.72 13.89 -13.91
N TRP A 1172 -29.12 14.98 -13.25
CA TRP A 1172 -28.22 15.89 -12.52
C TRP A 1172 -28.18 15.62 -11.02
N MET A 1173 -29.13 14.84 -10.49
CA MET A 1173 -29.16 14.45 -9.08
C MET A 1173 -28.46 13.11 -8.86
N ASP A 1174 -27.80 12.98 -7.71
CA ASP A 1174 -27.35 11.70 -7.18
C ASP A 1174 -28.55 10.94 -6.61
N GLN A 1175 -28.96 9.85 -7.28
CA GLN A 1175 -30.13 9.05 -6.91
C GLN A 1175 -29.79 8.01 -5.83
N THR A 1176 -28.50 7.76 -5.58
CA THR A 1176 -28.03 6.76 -4.62
C THR A 1176 -27.01 7.36 -3.65
N PRO A 1177 -27.35 8.46 -2.96
CA PRO A 1177 -26.43 9.04 -1.98
C PRO A 1177 -26.23 8.05 -0.83
N ILE A 1178 -25.05 8.12 -0.19
CA ILE A 1178 -24.79 7.27 0.97
C ILE A 1178 -25.72 7.65 2.11
N THR A 1179 -26.44 6.63 2.59
CA THR A 1179 -27.37 6.76 3.70
C THR A 1179 -26.94 5.90 4.88
N LEU A 1180 -27.12 6.43 6.08
CA LEU A 1180 -26.99 5.70 7.34
C LEU A 1180 -28.29 5.79 8.13
N ASN A 1181 -28.52 4.81 9.01
CA ASN A 1181 -29.63 4.92 9.96
C ASN A 1181 -29.35 6.06 10.94
N ALA A 1182 -30.34 6.94 11.21
CA ALA A 1182 -30.20 8.02 12.18
C ALA A 1182 -29.76 7.53 13.58
N LYS A 1183 -30.08 6.28 13.94
CA LYS A 1183 -29.70 5.64 15.21
C LYS A 1183 -28.27 5.10 15.23
N ALA A 1184 -27.55 5.14 14.11
CA ALA A 1184 -26.17 4.68 14.04
C ALA A 1184 -25.26 5.45 15.02
N SER A 1185 -24.17 4.82 15.47
CA SER A 1185 -23.16 5.50 16.28
C SER A 1185 -22.41 6.55 15.45
N PHE A 1186 -22.09 7.67 16.07
CA PHE A 1186 -21.26 8.72 15.48
C PHE A 1186 -19.86 8.19 15.13
N GLN A 1187 -19.33 7.22 15.89
CA GLN A 1187 -18.06 6.57 15.58
C GLN A 1187 -18.08 5.86 14.22
N LEU A 1188 -19.18 5.19 13.88
CA LEU A 1188 -19.34 4.56 12.57
C LEU A 1188 -19.38 5.63 11.47
N THR A 1189 -20.10 6.72 11.72
CA THR A 1189 -20.20 7.86 10.80
C THR A 1189 -18.81 8.46 10.55
N MET A 1190 -18.05 8.75 11.60
CA MET A 1190 -16.70 9.27 11.54
C MET A 1190 -15.76 8.34 10.77
N SER A 1191 -15.77 7.04 11.09
CA SER A 1191 -14.95 6.05 10.37
C SER A 1191 -15.31 5.98 8.89
N MET A 1192 -16.58 6.21 8.50
CA MET A 1192 -16.95 6.30 7.09
C MET A 1192 -16.37 7.55 6.42
N PHE A 1193 -16.44 8.72 7.06
CA PHE A 1193 -15.83 9.95 6.54
C PHE A 1193 -14.30 9.82 6.37
N GLN A 1194 -13.62 9.23 7.34
CA GLN A 1194 -12.17 8.98 7.34
C GLN A 1194 -11.73 7.98 6.26
N LYS A 1195 -12.37 6.80 6.19
CA LYS A 1195 -11.93 5.70 5.31
C LYS A 1195 -12.42 5.84 3.88
N LEU A 1196 -13.65 6.30 3.67
CA LEU A 1196 -14.24 6.43 2.33
C LEU A 1196 -14.07 7.84 1.74
N GLY A 1197 -13.66 8.83 2.56
CA GLY A 1197 -13.49 10.21 2.11
C GLY A 1197 -14.81 10.87 1.73
N LEU A 1198 -15.89 10.61 2.47
CA LEU A 1198 -17.22 11.11 2.13
C LEU A 1198 -17.31 12.63 2.20
N ARG A 1199 -18.07 13.24 1.28
CA ARG A 1199 -18.41 14.67 1.33
C ARG A 1199 -19.54 14.94 2.33
N TYR A 1200 -20.55 14.09 2.30
CA TYR A 1200 -21.75 14.16 3.13
C TYR A 1200 -22.35 12.76 3.33
N VAL A 1201 -23.16 12.61 4.38
CA VAL A 1201 -23.97 11.41 4.66
C VAL A 1201 -25.38 11.85 5.02
N LEU A 1202 -26.37 11.21 4.40
CA LEU A 1202 -27.78 11.43 4.71
C LEU A 1202 -28.25 10.40 5.74
N PHE A 1203 -28.98 10.84 6.75
CA PHE A 1203 -29.55 9.97 7.76
C PHE A 1203 -31.00 9.68 7.45
N THR A 1204 -31.35 8.40 7.38
CA THR A 1204 -32.71 7.95 7.10
C THR A 1204 -33.24 7.03 8.20
N ASP A 1205 -34.55 6.98 8.33
CA ASP A 1205 -35.26 5.96 9.11
C ASP A 1205 -36.39 5.41 8.24
N ARG A 1206 -36.31 4.12 7.89
CA ARG A 1206 -37.23 3.46 6.95
C ARG A 1206 -37.39 4.21 5.61
N GLY A 1207 -36.31 4.81 5.10
CA GLY A 1207 -36.29 5.57 3.85
C GLY A 1207 -36.71 7.05 3.97
N MET A 1208 -37.25 7.47 5.11
CA MET A 1208 -37.58 8.87 5.36
C MET A 1208 -36.34 9.64 5.80
N LEU A 1209 -36.11 10.82 5.22
CA LEU A 1209 -35.01 11.70 5.59
C LEU A 1209 -35.19 12.21 7.03
N LYS A 1210 -34.13 12.09 7.83
CA LYS A 1210 -34.08 12.60 9.22
C LYS A 1210 -33.06 13.70 9.41
N GLY A 1211 -31.96 13.65 8.67
CA GLY A 1211 -30.92 14.67 8.74
C GLY A 1211 -29.80 14.47 7.73
N LEU A 1212 -28.84 15.38 7.78
CA LEU A 1212 -27.66 15.43 6.93
C LEU A 1212 -26.46 15.78 7.81
N LEU A 1213 -25.31 15.20 7.50
CA LEU A 1213 -24.05 15.56 8.13
C LEU A 1213 -22.97 15.65 7.06
N THR A 1214 -22.18 16.71 7.11
CA THR A 1214 -21.10 17.00 6.16
C THR A 1214 -19.74 16.80 6.80
N LYS A 1215 -18.68 16.69 5.99
CA LYS A 1215 -17.29 16.59 6.48
C LYS A 1215 -16.93 17.74 7.45
N LYS A 1216 -17.45 18.94 7.21
CA LYS A 1216 -17.23 20.09 8.09
C LYS A 1216 -17.92 19.91 9.44
N ASP A 1217 -19.16 19.42 9.46
CA ASP A 1217 -19.89 19.19 10.70
C ASP A 1217 -19.17 18.16 11.58
N VAL A 1218 -18.65 17.06 10.98
CA VAL A 1218 -17.82 16.09 11.70
C VAL A 1218 -16.61 16.76 12.33
N TRP A 1219 -15.88 17.56 11.54
CA TRP A 1219 -14.66 18.23 11.97
C TRP A 1219 -14.91 19.20 13.14
N TYR A 1220 -15.98 19.99 13.07
CA TYR A 1220 -16.38 20.89 14.15
C TYR A 1220 -16.74 20.14 15.44
N VAL A 1221 -17.47 19.03 15.32
CA VAL A 1221 -17.86 18.22 16.48
C VAL A 1221 -16.64 17.61 17.16
N MET A 1222 -15.64 17.19 16.39
CA MET A 1222 -14.38 16.66 16.93
C MET A 1222 -13.57 17.75 17.63
N ASN A 1223 -13.42 18.94 17.01
CA ASN A 1223 -12.58 20.00 17.56
C ASN A 1223 -13.24 20.76 18.72
N GLY A 1224 -14.54 21.06 18.63
CA GLY A 1224 -15.26 21.75 19.71
C GLY A 1224 -15.25 20.97 21.02
N MET A 1225 -15.14 19.64 20.96
CA MET A 1225 -15.01 18.79 22.16
C MET A 1225 -13.57 18.67 22.68
N GLU A 1226 -12.56 18.96 21.85
CA GLU A 1226 -11.17 19.02 22.32
C GLU A 1226 -10.92 20.28 23.16
N GLU A 1227 -11.48 21.43 22.74
CA GLU A 1227 -11.42 22.68 23.50
C GLU A 1227 -12.08 22.54 24.88
N ASP A 1228 -13.25 21.90 24.97
CA ASP A 1228 -13.94 21.61 26.24
C ASP A 1228 -13.13 20.69 27.19
N ARG A 1229 -12.26 19.81 26.64
CA ARG A 1229 -11.39 18.94 27.44
C ARG A 1229 -10.16 19.68 27.98
N GLU A 1230 -9.62 20.64 27.24
CA GLU A 1230 -8.46 21.43 27.68
C GLU A 1230 -8.85 22.43 28.80
N GLU A 1231 -10.10 22.91 28.82
CA GLU A 1231 -10.60 23.85 29.83
C GLU A 1231 -11.12 23.21 31.14
N GLY A 1232 -11.09 21.87 31.28
CA GLY A 1232 -11.34 21.19 32.56
C GLY A 1232 -12.74 21.38 33.15
N GLY A 1233 -13.78 21.48 32.31
CA GLY A 1233 -15.17 21.69 32.74
C GLY A 1233 -16.02 20.42 32.78
N ALA A 1234 -16.52 20.05 33.97
CA ALA A 1234 -17.61 19.08 34.10
C ALA A 1234 -18.94 19.69 33.62
N GLY A 1235 -19.41 19.25 32.46
CA GLY A 1235 -20.76 19.55 31.99
C GLY A 1235 -21.08 18.89 30.66
N LEU A 1236 -21.89 17.82 30.66
CA LEU A 1236 -22.53 17.29 29.45
C LEU A 1236 -23.60 18.29 28.98
N GLY A 1237 -23.16 19.36 28.33
CA GLY A 1237 -24.01 20.26 27.58
C GLY A 1237 -23.57 20.21 26.13
N VAL A 1238 -24.12 19.28 25.34
CA VAL A 1238 -24.06 19.39 23.88
C VAL A 1238 -24.79 20.68 23.54
N ALA A 1239 -24.02 21.76 23.36
CA ALA A 1239 -24.55 23.05 22.98
C ALA A 1239 -25.33 22.85 21.68
N ARG A 1240 -26.64 23.08 21.76
CA ARG A 1240 -27.57 23.05 20.63
C ARG A 1240 -26.95 23.85 19.48
N GLY A 1241 -26.90 23.25 18.30
CA GLY A 1241 -26.65 23.93 17.01
C GLY A 1241 -27.77 24.89 16.63
N GLY A 1242 -28.14 25.80 17.54
CA GLY A 1242 -29.15 26.82 17.39
C GLY A 1242 -28.57 28.17 17.76
N LEU A 1243 -27.72 28.69 16.88
CA LEU A 1243 -27.40 30.10 16.64
C LEU A 1243 -26.61 30.11 15.31
N ARG A 1244 -27.30 29.81 14.22
CA ARG A 1244 -26.70 29.60 12.90
C ARG A 1244 -26.70 30.85 12.02
N GLU A 1245 -27.09 32.03 12.50
CA GLU A 1245 -26.97 33.30 11.72
C GLU A 1245 -27.36 34.60 12.49
N GLU A 1246 -27.94 34.55 13.70
CA GLU A 1246 -28.53 35.78 14.30
C GLU A 1246 -27.58 36.66 15.16
N ARG A 1247 -26.28 36.35 15.30
CA ARG A 1247 -25.39 37.16 16.14
C ARG A 1247 -24.31 37.98 15.44
N ASP A 1248 -24.06 37.77 14.15
CA ASP A 1248 -23.08 38.55 13.37
C ASP A 1248 -23.75 39.28 12.20
N GLY A 1249 -24.73 40.13 12.51
CA GLY A 1249 -25.33 41.04 11.53
C GLY A 1249 -24.40 42.18 11.05
N MET A 1250 -23.08 42.09 11.25
CA MET A 1250 -22.15 43.15 10.84
C MET A 1250 -20.72 42.72 10.46
N GLU A 1251 -20.39 41.41 10.34
CA GLU A 1251 -19.03 40.98 9.97
C GLU A 1251 -19.03 39.72 9.06
N ASP A 1252 -19.83 39.73 7.99
CA ASP A 1252 -19.94 38.58 7.07
C ASP A 1252 -18.82 38.50 6.02
N ASP A 1253 -17.89 39.47 5.99
CA ASP A 1253 -16.64 39.35 5.23
C ASP A 1253 -15.64 38.35 5.88
N ASN A 1254 -15.93 37.85 7.08
CA ASN A 1254 -15.01 37.00 7.83
C ASN A 1254 -14.96 35.52 7.39
N GLU A 1255 -15.99 34.99 6.71
CA GLU A 1255 -15.99 33.57 6.30
C GLU A 1255 -15.03 33.26 5.13
N GLU A 1256 -14.78 34.22 4.24
CA GLU A 1256 -13.68 34.12 3.26
C GLU A 1256 -12.32 34.50 3.89
N ARG A 1257 -12.29 35.44 4.86
CA ARG A 1257 -11.07 35.84 5.59
C ARG A 1257 -10.47 34.71 6.44
N GLY A 1258 -11.27 33.74 6.90
CA GLY A 1258 -10.82 32.63 7.72
C GLY A 1258 -9.98 31.57 6.97
N LEU A 1259 -10.17 31.43 5.66
CA LEU A 1259 -9.54 30.35 4.87
C LEU A 1259 -8.29 30.80 4.11
N LEU A 1260 -8.21 32.09 3.75
CA LEU A 1260 -7.05 32.67 3.07
C LEU A 1260 -6.94 34.15 3.47
N GLY A 1261 -6.13 34.45 4.50
CA GLY A 1261 -5.76 35.83 4.78
C GLY A 1261 -4.98 36.45 3.62
N THR A 1262 -5.66 37.18 2.75
CA THR A 1262 -5.08 38.16 1.83
C THR A 1262 -5.19 39.56 2.46
N PRO A 1263 -4.12 40.38 2.43
CA PRO A 1263 -4.24 41.79 2.75
C PRO A 1263 -5.08 42.48 1.66
N GLU A 1264 -6.02 43.32 2.07
CA GLU A 1264 -6.91 44.10 1.22
C GLU A 1264 -6.13 44.85 0.13
N GLU A 1265 -6.65 44.80 -1.10
CA GLU A 1265 -6.29 45.73 -2.17
C GLU A 1265 -6.81 47.12 -1.77
N GLU A 1266 -5.89 48.02 -1.41
CA GLU A 1266 -6.10 49.46 -1.54
C GLU A 1266 -6.31 49.79 -3.03
N ARG A 1267 -7.56 49.76 -3.49
CA ARG A 1267 -8.01 50.49 -4.68
C ARG A 1267 -9.36 51.12 -4.40
N ASP A 1268 -9.32 52.34 -3.88
CA ASP A 1268 -10.11 53.45 -4.38
C ASP A 1268 -9.62 54.74 -3.71
N ASP A 1269 -8.75 55.47 -4.42
CA ASP A 1269 -8.63 56.93 -4.36
C ASP A 1269 -7.44 57.35 -5.24
N PHE A 1270 -7.58 57.28 -6.58
CA PHE A 1270 -6.89 58.20 -7.49
C PHE A 1270 -7.44 58.00 -8.91
N ILE A 1271 -8.41 58.83 -9.29
CA ILE A 1271 -8.45 59.68 -10.50
C ILE A 1271 -9.91 60.12 -10.68
N GLY A 1272 -10.21 61.31 -10.13
CA GLY A 1272 -11.09 62.23 -10.84
C GLY A 1272 -10.25 63.01 -11.84
N ASN A 1273 -10.52 62.85 -13.14
CA ASN A 1273 -10.62 63.92 -14.12
C ASN A 1273 -10.81 63.38 -15.55
N ASP A 1274 -11.88 63.87 -16.18
CA ASP A 1274 -11.98 64.29 -17.58
C ASP A 1274 -11.34 63.43 -18.69
N ARG A 1275 -12.16 62.61 -19.37
CA ARG A 1275 -12.61 62.80 -20.77
C ARG A 1275 -13.28 61.57 -21.35
#